data_AF-A0A6I9Y3L6-F1
#
_entry.id   AF-A0A6I9Y3L6-F1
#
_cell.length_a   1.000
_cell.length_b   1.000
_cell.length_c   1.000
_cell.angle_alpha   90.00
_cell.angle_beta   90.00
_cell.angle_gamma   90.00
#
_symmetry.space_group_name_H-M   'P 1'
#
loop_
_entity.id
_entity.type
_entity.pdbx_description
1 polymer ?
#
loop_
_entity_poly.entity_id
_entity_poly.type
_entity_poly.pdbx_seq_one_letter_code
_entity_poly.pdbx_strand_id
1 'polypeptide(L)'
;MLPEYTIAVEINFVDTSLQEDLRRFFKNLSLPVSVPHSNISISQINITTVCNSAGTNLSHCFCEPDYEWSDEICKAYPVCHNTTTAVGKSCNCIAQLPAQGTFCQLQSEDIPSVLITNMSVRLDIPFKNDLWDSSSALFKQYKHDLETAFIEGYSTLPGFINATVTGFRPGSIMVGYEVTSARQIPLENAHPKIAALLNHQYNLAASTFATEIFGKVNISISPEHVFEGDTVKITCTTEDTSRKVSWSYNVIMSDRFTLTEEIKMGSKIATLTITDIKLNEADNFTCNFKDDSEKLPSIYKGEVNVVVSQIKLVPSENVSIICDGTDIKELSCCTDRDIQLFSINWRPNGAINISGSTNSMNNCTIYLLKASESQCPADKSGTSTDYTCELNTTYGARANRIIKVTFFRVAKITLSSSKDIVSEGDAFFLTCQSDVSNYDTIVWKIQNGRTIKEIGSMWYTTTKSSTDATSVLTVPRANQDWTGIYTCNFSQSFLSSFGNITIKVIPLLQPQEIIRDPIETVVSCPETRRLECCTHRMENYIVYFFSHDHYIRAEKRRINNLNCYYSIQSFTDIHCNSEGYALQMHCMFMNEINQNVTSPAIVLRFIPAKNVVCNSSDIGVGANEAQIIKPCLNLHGTSNSVRGNIIYRCDHTKWIVHRNNCLAGPINDLLNSAESLASSPDSQEKLPSFLKKMKETTEQTQAEINKSAANLNAVLETLTLVSTIPVEANEENMGNFGSTVEAIITSPTETWKYVQNGTSQLLGSVEQFLESLQPINQSIPSIIQKSLQIKGTVLGESNSSIYNSSFAFSQSAGLMGSVLIEGAYFDTEKSITIVSVAYSTLERIIPQYRKEMINSLVMSTVINPQINEDFQIKMAFGKREKSTNNPQCVFWNFSLAEEGDWDDTGCETKDDGDSVICSCNHTTSFAMLMSPDEETSLDELTYITYIGLSLSIVSLIICLGIELVVWKSVTKTRIAYMRHVCILNIAVSLLSADICFIVVAATHDQNYAVEGNLCIVATFFVHYFYLCVFFWMLALGLMLFYHLVFLLHSASKTIMKTLGFCLGYICPLIIAAITIASTLPYSSYTRKKSCFLNWEESKAVLALVIPAMIVVAINAIVTVVVIAKISRRSIGEKSINEEKSSLYRIAKSIGVLTPLLGLTWGFGLATVVPGSPKIFHMLFTIFNAFQGLFILLGGTLWDKKVREAIRNKYSWCRWSSQHSKSTSQGMSAPALSINSTVSRSLNNLFGKTGKYQVSSTESSTILSESTSKAHTTLT
;
A
#
# COMPACT_ATOMS: atom_id res chain seq x y z
N MET A 1 38.04 -59.79 -36.02
CA MET A 1 38.79 -60.66 -36.95
C MET A 1 38.42 -60.28 -38.37
N LEU A 2 39.35 -60.35 -39.32
CA LEU A 2 39.01 -60.30 -40.74
C LEU A 2 38.57 -61.71 -41.18
N PRO A 3 37.58 -61.85 -42.08
CA PRO A 3 37.21 -63.16 -42.61
C PRO A 3 38.27 -63.68 -43.58
N GLU A 4 38.77 -64.89 -43.33
CA GLU A 4 39.58 -65.64 -44.29
C GLU A 4 38.67 -66.42 -45.24
N TYR A 5 39.10 -66.57 -46.49
CA TYR A 5 38.35 -67.26 -47.55
C TYR A 5 39.25 -68.26 -48.29
N THR A 6 38.83 -69.52 -48.36
CA THR A 6 39.50 -70.56 -49.16
C THR A 6 38.85 -70.63 -50.54
N ILE A 7 39.66 -70.68 -51.60
CA ILE A 7 39.20 -70.77 -53.00
C ILE A 7 39.85 -72.00 -53.65
N ALA A 8 39.04 -72.89 -54.20
CA ALA A 8 39.48 -74.04 -54.98
C ALA A 8 39.44 -73.73 -56.49
N VAL A 9 40.41 -74.25 -57.26
CA VAL A 9 40.52 -74.04 -58.71
C VAL A 9 40.88 -75.35 -59.40
N GLU A 10 40.08 -75.76 -60.38
CA GLU A 10 40.35 -76.93 -61.23
C GLU A 10 41.11 -76.49 -62.50
N ILE A 11 42.17 -77.21 -62.88
CA ILE A 11 42.98 -76.91 -64.07
C ILE A 11 43.21 -78.21 -64.86
N ASN A 12 42.68 -78.28 -66.09
CA ASN A 12 42.89 -79.40 -67.00
C ASN A 12 43.96 -79.07 -68.05
N PHE A 13 44.89 -80.00 -68.26
CA PHE A 13 45.99 -79.90 -69.23
C PHE A 13 46.21 -81.24 -69.95
N VAL A 14 46.76 -81.18 -71.17
CA VAL A 14 46.88 -82.35 -72.07
C VAL A 14 48.22 -83.08 -71.92
N ASP A 15 49.26 -82.38 -71.45
CA ASP A 15 50.62 -82.91 -71.25
C ASP A 15 50.93 -83.00 -69.75
N THR A 16 51.24 -84.19 -69.26
CA THR A 16 51.51 -84.45 -67.84
C THR A 16 52.82 -83.83 -67.34
N SER A 17 53.74 -83.43 -68.21
CA SER A 17 54.99 -82.77 -67.81
C SER A 17 54.78 -81.39 -67.16
N LEU A 18 53.73 -80.67 -67.57
CA LEU A 18 53.35 -79.36 -67.02
C LEU A 18 53.02 -79.41 -65.52
N GLN A 19 52.62 -80.57 -64.99
CA GLN A 19 52.30 -80.74 -63.57
C GLN A 19 53.52 -80.47 -62.67
N GLU A 20 54.68 -81.04 -63.01
CA GLU A 20 55.90 -80.89 -62.20
C GLU A 20 56.52 -79.48 -62.32
N ASP A 21 56.30 -78.80 -63.44
CA ASP A 21 56.70 -77.41 -63.61
C ASP A 21 55.81 -76.46 -62.79
N LEU A 22 54.49 -76.74 -62.70
CA LEU A 22 53.58 -76.03 -61.78
C LEU A 22 53.96 -76.24 -60.31
N ARG A 23 54.28 -77.48 -59.89
CA ARG A 23 54.81 -77.74 -58.52
C ARG A 23 56.05 -76.90 -58.23
N ARG A 24 56.99 -76.84 -59.18
CA ARG A 24 58.27 -76.14 -59.03
C ARG A 24 58.10 -74.61 -59.03
N PHE A 25 57.13 -74.10 -59.78
CA PHE A 25 56.74 -72.69 -59.76
C PHE A 25 56.17 -72.29 -58.39
N PHE A 26 55.18 -73.03 -57.86
CA PHE A 26 54.60 -72.71 -56.54
C PHE A 26 55.61 -72.87 -55.39
N LYS A 27 56.49 -73.88 -55.41
CA LYS A 27 57.56 -74.03 -54.41
C LYS A 27 58.57 -72.87 -54.38
N ASN A 28 58.70 -72.12 -55.47
CA ASN A 28 59.61 -70.98 -55.58
C ASN A 28 58.90 -69.62 -55.38
N LEU A 29 57.60 -69.60 -55.09
CA LEU A 29 56.82 -68.38 -54.90
C LEU A 29 56.86 -67.90 -53.44
N SER A 30 57.36 -66.68 -53.22
CA SER A 30 57.37 -66.06 -51.89
C SER A 30 56.00 -65.51 -51.52
N LEU A 31 55.34 -66.14 -50.54
CA LEU A 31 54.05 -65.72 -49.98
C LEU A 31 54.26 -64.91 -48.67
N PRO A 32 53.32 -64.02 -48.28
CA PRO A 32 52.05 -63.73 -48.94
C PRO A 32 52.18 -62.81 -50.17
N VAL A 33 51.29 -62.99 -51.14
CA VAL A 33 51.21 -62.16 -52.37
C VAL A 33 49.93 -61.32 -52.37
N SER A 34 50.07 -60.00 -52.39
CA SER A 34 48.94 -59.07 -52.50
C SER A 34 48.37 -59.03 -53.92
N VAL A 35 47.06 -59.19 -54.07
CA VAL A 35 46.37 -59.16 -55.36
C VAL A 35 46.15 -57.70 -55.80
N PRO A 36 46.73 -57.23 -56.93
CA PRO A 36 46.67 -55.83 -57.34
C PRO A 36 45.24 -55.29 -57.45
N HIS A 37 45.02 -54.07 -56.96
CA HIS A 37 43.72 -53.39 -56.90
C HIS A 37 42.69 -54.02 -55.94
N SER A 38 43.13 -54.83 -54.97
CA SER A 38 42.27 -55.31 -53.88
C SER A 38 43.03 -55.36 -52.55
N ASN A 39 42.31 -55.38 -51.42
CA ASN A 39 42.89 -55.56 -50.09
C ASN A 39 43.08 -57.05 -49.72
N ILE A 40 43.21 -57.93 -50.70
CA ILE A 40 43.32 -59.38 -50.51
C ILE A 40 44.79 -59.80 -50.69
N SER A 41 45.36 -60.44 -49.66
CA SER A 41 46.66 -61.09 -49.70
C SER A 41 46.50 -62.60 -49.69
N ILE A 42 47.01 -63.29 -50.71
CA ILE A 42 47.06 -64.75 -50.75
C ILE A 42 48.16 -65.20 -49.79
N SER A 43 47.79 -65.90 -48.71
CA SER A 43 48.69 -66.40 -47.67
C SER A 43 49.31 -67.76 -48.01
N GLN A 44 48.56 -68.64 -48.66
CA GLN A 44 48.95 -70.02 -48.97
C GLN A 44 48.41 -70.47 -50.34
N ILE A 45 49.16 -71.30 -51.05
CA ILE A 45 48.74 -71.97 -52.30
C ILE A 45 49.26 -73.43 -52.28
N ASN A 46 48.35 -74.39 -52.18
CA ASN A 46 48.67 -75.83 -52.21
C ASN A 46 47.93 -76.52 -53.37
N ILE A 47 48.56 -77.54 -53.96
CA ILE A 47 47.90 -78.55 -54.80
C ILE A 47 47.48 -79.69 -53.87
N THR A 48 46.26 -80.23 -54.00
CA THR A 48 45.76 -81.30 -53.11
C THR A 48 45.36 -82.59 -53.84
N THR A 49 45.00 -82.48 -55.13
CA THR A 49 44.45 -83.57 -55.94
C THR A 49 45.15 -83.64 -57.30
N VAL A 50 45.43 -84.86 -57.78
CA VAL A 50 46.05 -85.12 -59.09
C VAL A 50 45.30 -86.24 -59.80
N CYS A 51 44.77 -85.98 -60.99
CA CYS A 51 44.09 -86.99 -61.83
C CYS A 51 44.89 -87.30 -63.09
N ASN A 52 45.19 -88.58 -63.33
CA ASN A 52 45.90 -89.06 -64.52
C ASN A 52 45.04 -90.07 -65.31
N SER A 53 44.96 -89.87 -66.64
CA SER A 53 44.24 -90.76 -67.56
C SER A 53 45.20 -91.79 -68.16
N ALA A 54 45.16 -93.02 -67.64
CA ALA A 54 46.14 -94.07 -67.95
C ALA A 54 45.73 -94.98 -69.14
N GLY A 55 45.19 -94.41 -70.21
CA GLY A 55 45.04 -95.08 -71.52
C GLY A 55 44.00 -96.20 -71.65
N THR A 56 43.40 -96.71 -70.57
CA THR A 56 42.50 -97.88 -70.58
C THR A 56 41.18 -97.65 -69.81
N ASN A 57 40.39 -96.67 -70.25
CA ASN A 57 39.02 -96.37 -69.78
C ASN A 57 38.81 -96.12 -68.26
N LEU A 58 39.88 -96.05 -67.47
CA LEU A 58 39.86 -95.72 -66.04
C LEU A 58 40.85 -94.57 -65.78
N SER A 59 40.35 -93.51 -65.14
CA SER A 59 41.14 -92.35 -64.73
C SER A 59 41.47 -92.49 -63.25
N HIS A 60 42.74 -92.44 -62.86
CA HIS A 60 43.13 -92.56 -61.45
C HIS A 60 43.37 -91.17 -60.86
N CYS A 61 42.63 -90.83 -59.81
CA CYS A 61 42.78 -89.59 -59.06
C CYS A 61 43.34 -89.87 -57.67
N PHE A 62 44.50 -89.28 -57.38
CA PHE A 62 45.27 -89.43 -56.16
C PHE A 62 45.23 -88.13 -55.35
N CYS A 63 45.29 -88.26 -54.03
CA CYS A 63 45.60 -87.15 -53.15
C CYS A 63 47.11 -86.91 -53.06
N GLU A 64 47.50 -85.67 -52.82
CA GLU A 64 48.86 -85.32 -52.40
C GLU A 64 49.16 -85.85 -50.98
N PRO A 65 50.44 -85.97 -50.57
CA PRO A 65 50.79 -86.30 -49.20
C PRO A 65 50.09 -85.39 -48.20
N ASP A 66 49.66 -85.96 -47.08
CA ASP A 66 48.92 -85.31 -45.99
C ASP A 66 47.47 -84.86 -46.34
N TYR A 67 47.00 -85.18 -47.56
CA TYR A 67 45.61 -85.00 -48.00
C TYR A 67 44.88 -86.35 -48.23
N GLU A 68 43.57 -86.36 -48.02
CA GLU A 68 42.68 -87.52 -48.15
C GLU A 68 41.35 -87.14 -48.84
N TRP A 69 40.70 -88.10 -49.51
CA TRP A 69 39.33 -87.93 -49.98
C TRP A 69 38.35 -88.00 -48.82
N SER A 70 37.21 -87.32 -48.92
CA SER A 70 36.17 -87.42 -47.89
C SER A 70 35.53 -88.82 -47.89
N ASP A 71 35.08 -89.21 -46.71
CA ASP A 71 34.47 -90.50 -46.41
C ASP A 71 33.17 -90.76 -47.23
N GLU A 72 32.59 -89.72 -47.84
CA GLU A 72 31.45 -89.80 -48.77
C GLU A 72 31.91 -90.11 -50.20
N ILE A 73 32.96 -89.44 -50.70
CA ILE A 73 33.54 -89.65 -52.04
C ILE A 73 34.06 -91.10 -52.14
N CYS A 74 34.67 -91.61 -51.07
CA CYS A 74 35.21 -92.97 -51.01
C CYS A 74 34.17 -94.08 -50.93
N LYS A 75 32.91 -93.74 -50.66
CA LYS A 75 31.75 -94.64 -50.77
C LYS A 75 31.05 -94.50 -52.13
N ALA A 76 31.26 -93.40 -52.84
CA ALA A 76 30.65 -93.09 -54.14
C ALA A 76 31.45 -93.62 -55.35
N TYR A 77 32.79 -93.72 -55.26
CA TYR A 77 33.66 -94.13 -56.37
C TYR A 77 34.51 -95.37 -56.04
N PRO A 78 34.90 -96.20 -57.04
CA PRO A 78 35.76 -97.36 -56.79
C PRO A 78 37.16 -96.95 -56.31
N VAL A 79 37.59 -97.47 -55.16
CA VAL A 79 38.93 -97.26 -54.61
C VAL A 79 39.97 -98.08 -55.38
N CYS A 80 41.17 -97.54 -55.54
CA CYS A 80 42.26 -98.16 -56.31
C CYS A 80 42.72 -99.50 -55.72
N HIS A 81 42.68 -100.55 -56.55
CA HIS A 81 42.81 -101.95 -56.11
C HIS A 81 44.26 -102.38 -55.80
N ASN A 82 44.84 -102.03 -54.64
CA ASN A 82 46.03 -102.73 -54.10
C ASN A 82 46.41 -102.56 -52.60
N THR A 83 45.49 -102.19 -51.71
CA THR A 83 45.74 -102.29 -50.24
C THR A 83 44.59 -102.97 -49.51
N THR A 84 44.90 -104.04 -48.77
CA THR A 84 43.92 -104.84 -48.01
C THR A 84 44.20 -104.81 -46.51
N THR A 85 43.10 -104.85 -45.74
CA THR A 85 43.03 -105.27 -44.32
C THR A 85 43.85 -104.47 -43.29
N ALA A 86 43.33 -103.30 -42.90
CA ALA A 86 43.30 -102.85 -41.51
C ALA A 86 42.03 -101.99 -41.28
N VAL A 87 41.48 -101.97 -40.07
CA VAL A 87 40.33 -101.11 -39.73
C VAL A 87 40.81 -99.68 -39.51
N GLY A 88 40.11 -98.70 -40.11
CA GLY A 88 40.33 -97.26 -39.85
C GLY A 88 41.60 -96.69 -40.49
N LYS A 89 41.74 -96.79 -41.82
CA LYS A 89 42.80 -96.07 -42.56
C LYS A 89 42.33 -95.47 -43.89
N SER A 90 43.13 -94.50 -44.32
CA SER A 90 42.83 -93.40 -45.21
C SER A 90 42.57 -93.76 -46.67
N CYS A 91 41.57 -93.13 -47.28
CA CYS A 91 41.22 -93.24 -48.69
C CYS A 91 41.93 -92.19 -49.56
N ASN A 92 43.03 -92.57 -50.21
CA ASN A 92 43.91 -91.65 -50.95
C ASN A 92 43.85 -91.78 -52.49
N CYS A 93 43.07 -92.71 -53.04
CA CYS A 93 43.01 -92.97 -54.49
C CYS A 93 41.64 -93.51 -54.94
N ILE A 94 41.06 -92.87 -55.96
CA ILE A 94 39.84 -93.30 -56.64
C ILE A 94 40.10 -93.57 -58.14
N ALA A 95 39.46 -94.60 -58.69
CA ALA A 95 39.66 -95.10 -60.05
C ALA A 95 38.69 -94.50 -61.10
N GLN A 96 38.13 -93.33 -60.80
CA GLN A 96 37.29 -92.55 -61.71
C GLN A 96 37.46 -91.05 -61.44
N LEU A 97 37.27 -90.20 -62.46
CA LEU A 97 37.16 -88.75 -62.25
C LEU A 97 35.88 -88.43 -61.45
N PRO A 98 35.95 -87.69 -60.33
CA PRO A 98 34.77 -87.32 -59.57
C PRO A 98 34.08 -86.07 -60.15
N ALA A 99 32.96 -85.66 -59.55
CA ALA A 99 32.20 -84.48 -60.00
C ALA A 99 32.95 -83.16 -59.76
N GLN A 100 32.68 -82.15 -60.60
CA GLN A 100 33.32 -80.83 -60.54
C GLN A 100 33.26 -80.22 -59.14
N GLY A 101 34.38 -79.66 -58.69
CA GLY A 101 34.51 -79.03 -57.38
C GLY A 101 34.79 -79.98 -56.20
N THR A 102 34.99 -81.28 -56.44
CA THR A 102 35.47 -82.22 -55.41
C THR A 102 37.00 -82.35 -55.43
N PHE A 103 37.62 -82.35 -54.25
CA PHE A 103 39.08 -82.38 -54.07
C PHE A 103 39.45 -83.01 -52.72
N CYS A 104 40.68 -83.51 -52.61
CA CYS A 104 41.21 -84.03 -51.34
C CYS A 104 41.40 -82.91 -50.31
N GLN A 105 41.05 -83.20 -49.06
CA GLN A 105 41.09 -82.32 -47.89
C GLN A 105 42.22 -82.77 -46.95
N LEU A 106 42.80 -81.85 -46.16
CA LEU A 106 43.93 -82.18 -45.30
C LEU A 106 43.47 -83.17 -44.21
N GLN A 107 44.29 -84.17 -43.89
CA GLN A 107 43.95 -85.15 -42.86
C GLN A 107 43.78 -84.45 -41.49
N SER A 108 42.62 -84.65 -40.85
CA SER A 108 42.16 -83.83 -39.72
C SER A 108 42.53 -84.39 -38.34
N GLU A 109 43.77 -84.85 -38.20
CA GLU A 109 44.56 -84.87 -36.95
C GLU A 109 46.05 -84.95 -37.36
N ASP A 110 46.97 -84.51 -36.49
CA ASP A 110 48.41 -84.30 -36.80
C ASP A 110 48.72 -83.31 -37.95
N ILE A 111 48.23 -82.07 -37.80
CA ILE A 111 49.09 -80.90 -38.12
C ILE A 111 50.45 -81.16 -37.44
N PRO A 112 51.62 -80.94 -38.08
CA PRO A 112 52.91 -81.04 -37.43
C PRO A 112 52.98 -80.01 -36.29
N SER A 113 52.60 -80.44 -35.10
CA SER A 113 52.49 -79.58 -33.94
C SER A 113 53.90 -79.20 -33.52
N VAL A 114 54.27 -77.97 -33.89
CA VAL A 114 55.36 -77.24 -33.25
C VAL A 114 54.91 -77.04 -31.81
N LEU A 115 55.22 -78.03 -30.96
CA LEU A 115 54.71 -78.13 -29.61
C LEU A 115 55.46 -77.11 -28.75
N ILE A 116 54.90 -75.91 -28.69
CA ILE A 116 55.38 -74.80 -27.87
C ILE A 116 55.07 -75.16 -26.42
N THR A 117 56.10 -75.51 -25.66
CA THR A 117 55.98 -75.81 -24.23
C THR A 117 56.46 -74.58 -23.45
N ASN A 118 55.53 -73.93 -22.74
CA ASN A 118 55.82 -72.76 -21.92
C ASN A 118 56.49 -73.20 -20.62
N MET A 119 57.77 -72.89 -20.51
CA MET A 119 58.65 -73.19 -19.39
C MET A 119 58.97 -71.91 -18.60
N SER A 120 59.35 -72.09 -17.35
CA SER A 120 59.91 -71.01 -16.52
C SER A 120 61.17 -71.49 -15.81
N VAL A 121 62.13 -70.58 -15.56
CA VAL A 121 63.29 -70.83 -14.69
C VAL A 121 63.61 -69.64 -13.78
N ARG A 122 63.95 -69.93 -12.52
CA ARG A 122 64.30 -68.94 -11.49
C ARG A 122 65.81 -68.72 -11.38
N LEU A 123 66.30 -67.51 -11.69
CA LEU A 123 67.68 -67.11 -11.40
C LEU A 123 67.74 -66.46 -10.01
N ASP A 124 68.63 -66.87 -9.10
CA ASP A 124 68.65 -66.31 -7.74
C ASP A 124 69.47 -65.02 -7.64
N ILE A 125 69.06 -64.05 -8.45
CA ILE A 125 69.66 -62.73 -8.62
C ILE A 125 68.55 -61.66 -8.48
N PRO A 126 68.79 -60.54 -7.78
CA PRO A 126 67.82 -59.45 -7.67
C PRO A 126 67.50 -58.85 -9.05
N PHE A 127 66.20 -58.68 -9.31
CA PHE A 127 65.68 -58.12 -10.56
C PHE A 127 66.05 -56.63 -10.71
N LYS A 128 66.42 -56.22 -11.93
CA LYS A 128 66.68 -54.82 -12.30
C LYS A 128 65.64 -54.33 -13.31
N ASN A 129 65.20 -53.08 -13.17
CA ASN A 129 64.14 -52.51 -14.00
C ASN A 129 64.48 -52.51 -15.51
N ASP A 130 65.76 -52.45 -15.87
CA ASP A 130 66.26 -52.53 -17.24
C ASP A 130 65.84 -53.83 -17.98
N LEU A 131 65.40 -54.86 -17.25
CA LEU A 131 64.88 -56.13 -17.79
C LEU A 131 63.39 -56.06 -18.21
N TRP A 132 62.68 -54.94 -17.98
CA TRP A 132 61.36 -54.70 -18.57
C TRP A 132 61.43 -54.20 -20.02
N ASP A 133 62.52 -53.53 -20.39
CA ASP A 133 62.71 -52.96 -21.72
C ASP A 133 63.46 -53.95 -22.63
N SER A 134 62.76 -54.52 -23.60
CA SER A 134 63.31 -55.47 -24.57
C SER A 134 64.38 -54.86 -25.51
N SER A 135 64.47 -53.53 -25.54
CA SER A 135 65.51 -52.80 -26.27
C SER A 135 66.81 -52.63 -25.47
N SER A 136 66.81 -52.86 -24.16
CA SER A 136 67.95 -52.56 -23.29
C SER A 136 69.15 -53.49 -23.52
N ALA A 137 70.36 -53.00 -23.23
CA ALA A 137 71.58 -53.79 -23.34
C ALA A 137 71.58 -54.99 -22.38
N LEU A 138 71.04 -54.80 -21.16
CA LEU A 138 70.98 -55.84 -20.14
C LEU A 138 69.97 -56.94 -20.52
N PHE A 139 68.79 -56.56 -21.04
CA PHE A 139 67.80 -57.50 -21.55
C PHE A 139 68.39 -58.33 -22.70
N LYS A 140 69.02 -57.67 -23.68
CA LYS A 140 69.61 -58.33 -24.85
C LYS A 140 70.73 -59.30 -24.46
N GLN A 141 71.59 -58.91 -23.51
CA GLN A 141 72.62 -59.81 -22.99
C GLN A 141 72.01 -61.02 -22.28
N TYR A 142 71.13 -60.80 -21.29
CA TYR A 142 70.52 -61.89 -20.52
C TYR A 142 69.73 -62.84 -21.44
N LYS A 143 68.97 -62.30 -22.38
CA LYS A 143 68.24 -63.10 -23.38
C LYS A 143 69.20 -63.93 -24.23
N HIS A 144 70.27 -63.35 -24.76
CA HIS A 144 71.25 -64.07 -25.58
C HIS A 144 71.94 -65.19 -24.80
N ASP A 145 72.44 -64.91 -23.59
CA ASP A 145 73.18 -65.87 -22.78
C ASP A 145 72.28 -67.06 -22.35
N LEU A 146 71.01 -66.79 -22.03
CA LEU A 146 70.01 -67.80 -21.65
C LEU A 146 69.50 -68.62 -22.84
N GLU A 147 69.12 -67.99 -23.95
CA GLU A 147 68.69 -68.71 -25.17
C GLU A 147 69.81 -69.61 -25.69
N THR A 148 71.07 -69.14 -25.68
CA THR A 148 72.23 -69.96 -26.06
C THR A 148 72.34 -71.22 -25.19
N ALA A 149 72.23 -71.09 -23.86
CA ALA A 149 72.31 -72.24 -22.95
C ALA A 149 71.11 -73.20 -23.06
N PHE A 150 69.90 -72.69 -23.31
CA PHE A 150 68.72 -73.53 -23.55
C PHE A 150 68.85 -74.30 -24.88
N ILE A 151 69.28 -73.64 -25.96
CA ILE A 151 69.50 -74.28 -27.26
C ILE A 151 70.60 -75.34 -27.16
N GLU A 152 71.73 -75.05 -26.53
CA GLU A 152 72.82 -76.04 -26.36
C GLU A 152 72.43 -77.18 -25.40
N GLY A 153 71.51 -76.93 -24.47
CA GLY A 153 70.92 -77.94 -23.61
C GLY A 153 69.96 -78.88 -24.35
N TYR A 154 68.86 -78.32 -24.85
CA TYR A 154 67.75 -79.09 -25.43
C TYR A 154 68.05 -79.66 -26.83
N SER A 155 69.04 -79.14 -27.56
CA SER A 155 69.51 -79.76 -28.83
C SER A 155 70.09 -81.17 -28.67
N THR A 156 70.34 -81.62 -27.44
CA THR A 156 70.64 -83.02 -27.12
C THR A 156 69.43 -83.97 -27.24
N LEU A 157 68.21 -83.43 -27.32
CA LEU A 157 66.96 -84.21 -27.38
C LEU A 157 66.43 -84.33 -28.83
N PRO A 158 66.24 -85.56 -29.36
CA PRO A 158 65.83 -85.76 -30.75
C PRO A 158 64.37 -85.34 -30.97
N GLY A 159 64.16 -84.20 -31.64
CA GLY A 159 62.85 -83.59 -31.89
C GLY A 159 62.74 -82.14 -31.43
N PHE A 160 63.75 -81.61 -30.73
CA PHE A 160 63.89 -80.18 -30.45
C PHE A 160 64.02 -79.36 -31.75
N ILE A 161 63.38 -78.18 -31.79
CA ILE A 161 63.48 -77.21 -32.88
C ILE A 161 64.23 -75.96 -32.41
N ASN A 162 63.73 -75.28 -31.37
CA ASN A 162 64.32 -74.05 -30.83
C ASN A 162 63.90 -73.80 -29.37
N ALA A 163 64.61 -72.91 -28.67
CA ALA A 163 64.20 -72.39 -27.36
C ALA A 163 64.35 -70.87 -27.33
N THR A 164 63.30 -70.15 -26.91
CA THR A 164 63.25 -68.68 -26.94
C THR A 164 62.75 -68.08 -25.64
N VAL A 165 63.46 -67.09 -25.10
CA VAL A 165 63.08 -66.36 -23.88
C VAL A 165 61.96 -65.37 -24.21
N THR A 166 60.82 -65.51 -23.56
CA THR A 166 59.63 -64.67 -23.76
C THR A 166 59.61 -63.44 -22.86
N GLY A 167 60.25 -63.49 -21.69
CA GLY A 167 60.43 -62.30 -20.84
C GLY A 167 60.95 -62.60 -19.44
N PHE A 168 61.11 -61.53 -18.65
CA PHE A 168 61.62 -61.58 -17.27
C PHE A 168 60.58 -61.01 -16.29
N ARG A 169 60.30 -61.70 -15.18
CA ARG A 169 59.40 -61.25 -14.12
C ARG A 169 60.17 -61.01 -12.79
N PRO A 170 59.77 -60.03 -11.96
CA PRO A 170 60.49 -59.68 -10.72
C PRO A 170 60.32 -60.70 -9.59
N GLY A 171 61.37 -60.81 -8.75
CA GLY A 171 61.41 -61.69 -7.56
C GLY A 171 62.28 -62.95 -7.77
N SER A 172 63.61 -62.83 -7.61
CA SER A 172 64.62 -63.78 -8.10
C SER A 172 64.40 -64.11 -9.58
N ILE A 173 64.92 -63.25 -10.47
CA ILE A 173 64.54 -63.10 -11.90
C ILE A 173 63.93 -64.39 -12.49
N MET A 174 62.59 -64.38 -12.62
CA MET A 174 61.84 -65.48 -13.22
C MET A 174 61.84 -65.30 -14.73
N VAL A 175 62.58 -66.15 -15.43
CA VAL A 175 62.68 -66.18 -16.90
C VAL A 175 61.54 -67.03 -17.43
N GLY A 176 60.65 -66.44 -18.22
CA GLY A 176 59.74 -67.19 -19.08
C GLY A 176 60.45 -67.55 -20.38
N TYR A 177 60.34 -68.81 -20.81
CA TYR A 177 60.87 -69.24 -22.11
C TYR A 177 60.00 -70.34 -22.71
N GLU A 178 59.99 -70.41 -24.03
CA GLU A 178 59.22 -71.38 -24.81
C GLU A 178 60.18 -72.34 -25.49
N VAL A 179 59.94 -73.64 -25.33
CA VAL A 179 60.66 -74.69 -26.06
C VAL A 179 59.76 -75.19 -27.18
N THR A 180 60.22 -75.07 -28.42
CA THR A 180 59.52 -75.56 -29.60
C THR A 180 60.12 -76.90 -30.03
N SER A 181 59.25 -77.84 -30.38
CA SER A 181 59.64 -79.22 -30.71
C SER A 181 58.69 -79.80 -31.76
N ALA A 182 59.18 -80.70 -32.62
CA ALA A 182 58.38 -81.33 -33.69
C ALA A 182 57.49 -82.49 -33.18
N ARG A 183 57.59 -82.78 -31.88
CA ARG A 183 56.88 -83.82 -31.12
C ARG A 183 57.16 -83.60 -29.64
N GLN A 184 56.32 -84.15 -28.76
CA GLN A 184 56.56 -84.10 -27.32
C GLN A 184 57.91 -84.75 -26.95
N ILE A 185 58.79 -83.99 -26.31
CA ILE A 185 60.15 -84.41 -25.88
C ILE A 185 60.29 -84.36 -24.35
N PRO A 186 61.08 -85.27 -23.75
CA PRO A 186 61.25 -85.34 -22.31
C PRO A 186 62.30 -84.32 -21.82
N LEU A 187 61.86 -83.07 -21.71
CA LEU A 187 62.66 -81.86 -21.41
C LEU A 187 63.52 -82.00 -20.14
N GLU A 188 63.03 -82.73 -19.14
CA GLU A 188 63.68 -82.93 -17.85
C GLU A 188 65.08 -83.56 -17.95
N ASN A 189 65.35 -84.32 -19.02
CA ASN A 189 66.66 -84.93 -19.24
C ASN A 189 67.75 -83.93 -19.66
N ALA A 190 67.37 -82.76 -20.21
CA ALA A 190 68.31 -81.69 -20.54
C ALA A 190 68.58 -80.73 -19.37
N HIS A 191 67.69 -80.68 -18.37
CA HIS A 191 67.80 -79.73 -17.25
C HIS A 191 69.14 -79.81 -16.48
N PRO A 192 69.76 -80.98 -16.23
CA PRO A 192 71.07 -81.04 -15.59
C PRO A 192 72.19 -80.39 -16.42
N LYS A 193 72.15 -80.51 -17.76
CA LYS A 193 73.12 -79.87 -18.67
C LYS A 193 72.92 -78.36 -18.70
N ILE A 194 71.67 -77.91 -18.81
CA ILE A 194 71.30 -76.48 -18.79
C ILE A 194 71.73 -75.83 -17.46
N ALA A 195 71.48 -76.51 -16.34
CA ALA A 195 71.92 -76.05 -15.04
C ALA A 195 73.46 -75.94 -14.96
N ALA A 196 74.19 -76.94 -15.46
CA ALA A 196 75.66 -76.89 -15.49
C ALA A 196 76.21 -75.74 -16.34
N LEU A 197 75.60 -75.43 -17.49
CA LEU A 197 75.97 -74.29 -18.35
C LEU A 197 75.73 -72.93 -17.66
N LEU A 198 74.58 -72.76 -17.01
CA LEU A 198 74.18 -71.45 -16.46
C LEU A 198 74.67 -71.17 -15.04
N ASN A 199 74.92 -72.19 -14.22
CA ASN A 199 75.17 -71.98 -12.78
C ASN A 199 76.46 -71.19 -12.48
N HIS A 200 77.47 -71.26 -13.36
CA HIS A 200 78.72 -70.52 -13.19
C HIS A 200 78.57 -68.98 -13.38
N GLN A 201 77.49 -68.54 -14.04
CA GLN A 201 77.27 -67.13 -14.37
C GLN A 201 76.01 -66.54 -13.72
N TYR A 202 74.97 -67.35 -13.45
CA TYR A 202 73.65 -66.87 -13.01
C TYR A 202 73.10 -67.47 -11.70
N ASN A 203 73.85 -68.36 -11.03
CA ASN A 203 73.56 -68.91 -9.69
C ASN A 203 72.10 -69.39 -9.50
N LEU A 204 71.83 -70.65 -9.87
CA LEU A 204 70.48 -71.23 -9.92
C LEU A 204 70.00 -71.76 -8.57
N ALA A 205 68.75 -71.44 -8.22
CA ALA A 205 68.08 -72.01 -7.05
C ALA A 205 67.72 -73.50 -7.27
N ALA A 206 67.58 -74.27 -6.19
CA ALA A 206 67.13 -75.67 -6.25
C ALA A 206 65.67 -75.77 -6.74
N SER A 207 65.33 -76.87 -7.44
CA SER A 207 64.01 -77.14 -8.04
C SER A 207 63.47 -75.97 -8.87
N THR A 208 64.18 -75.67 -9.97
CA THR A 208 64.16 -74.36 -10.63
C THR A 208 63.14 -74.17 -11.75
N PHE A 209 62.48 -75.24 -12.21
CA PHE A 209 61.66 -75.25 -13.44
C PHE A 209 60.18 -75.62 -13.17
N ALA A 210 59.23 -74.98 -13.87
CA ALA A 210 57.79 -75.25 -13.75
C ALA A 210 56.99 -74.94 -15.05
N THR A 211 55.78 -75.51 -15.18
CA THR A 211 54.89 -75.44 -16.35
C THR A 211 53.48 -74.93 -16.01
N GLU A 212 52.84 -74.20 -16.93
CA GLU A 212 51.46 -73.67 -16.80
C GLU A 212 50.57 -74.22 -17.94
N ILE A 213 49.29 -74.55 -17.68
CA ILE A 213 48.37 -75.14 -18.69
C ILE A 213 47.02 -74.43 -18.71
N PHE A 214 46.67 -73.86 -19.87
CA PHE A 214 45.39 -73.17 -20.10
C PHE A 214 44.35 -74.08 -20.76
N GLY A 215 43.05 -73.80 -20.54
CA GLY A 215 41.95 -74.36 -21.33
C GLY A 215 41.18 -75.57 -20.77
N LYS A 216 41.51 -76.09 -19.58
CA LYS A 216 40.82 -77.24 -18.94
C LYS A 216 39.91 -76.89 -17.74
N VAL A 217 39.39 -75.66 -17.70
CA VAL A 217 38.42 -75.17 -16.70
C VAL A 217 37.32 -74.44 -17.43
N ASN A 218 36.07 -74.84 -17.22
CA ASN A 218 34.91 -74.18 -17.83
C ASN A 218 34.33 -73.16 -16.84
N ILE A 219 34.05 -71.94 -17.28
CA ILE A 219 33.60 -70.82 -16.45
C ILE A 219 32.36 -70.15 -17.07
N SER A 220 31.36 -69.85 -16.25
CA SER A 220 30.12 -69.20 -16.70
C SER A 220 29.53 -68.25 -15.65
N ILE A 221 28.78 -67.24 -16.11
CA ILE A 221 28.09 -66.25 -15.27
C ILE A 221 26.56 -66.43 -15.41
N SER A 222 25.82 -66.20 -14.33
CA SER A 222 24.37 -66.08 -14.33
C SER A 222 23.95 -64.93 -13.41
N PRO A 223 23.12 -63.96 -13.88
CA PRO A 223 22.61 -63.78 -15.24
C PRO A 223 23.68 -63.34 -16.25
N GLU A 224 23.38 -63.50 -17.55
CA GLU A 224 24.25 -63.06 -18.66
C GLU A 224 24.35 -61.52 -18.78
N HIS A 225 23.34 -60.79 -18.28
CA HIS A 225 23.35 -59.34 -18.19
C HIS A 225 23.10 -58.95 -16.73
N VAL A 226 24.01 -58.15 -16.17
CA VAL A 226 24.05 -57.81 -14.74
C VAL A 226 23.69 -56.35 -14.54
N PHE A 227 22.69 -56.07 -13.71
CA PHE A 227 22.36 -54.72 -13.29
C PHE A 227 22.79 -54.44 -11.84
N GLU A 228 23.02 -53.17 -11.53
CA GLU A 228 23.36 -52.72 -10.17
C GLU A 228 22.22 -53.08 -9.19
N GLY A 229 22.55 -53.92 -8.20
CA GLY A 229 21.60 -54.50 -7.24
C GLY A 229 21.16 -55.95 -7.52
N ASP A 230 21.57 -56.56 -8.65
CA ASP A 230 21.31 -57.98 -8.91
C ASP A 230 22.17 -58.90 -8.04
N THR A 231 21.72 -60.16 -7.91
CA THR A 231 22.50 -61.26 -7.35
C THR A 231 23.17 -62.06 -8.47
N VAL A 232 24.50 -62.00 -8.55
CA VAL A 232 25.31 -62.62 -9.60
C VAL A 232 25.94 -63.92 -9.11
N LYS A 233 26.01 -64.93 -9.97
CA LYS A 233 26.69 -66.21 -9.71
C LYS A 233 27.71 -66.49 -10.80
N ILE A 234 28.96 -66.71 -10.41
CA ILE A 234 30.07 -67.10 -11.28
C ILE A 234 30.44 -68.53 -10.92
N THR A 235 30.34 -69.45 -11.87
CA THR A 235 30.57 -70.89 -11.66
C THR A 235 31.76 -71.36 -12.48
N CYS A 236 32.71 -72.03 -11.82
CA CYS A 236 33.82 -72.72 -12.47
C CYS A 236 33.71 -74.23 -12.25
N THR A 237 33.93 -75.02 -13.29
CA THR A 237 33.88 -76.49 -13.23
C THR A 237 35.18 -77.12 -13.75
N THR A 238 35.56 -78.25 -13.16
CA THR A 238 36.62 -79.13 -13.66
C THR A 238 36.25 -80.59 -13.44
N GLU A 239 36.79 -81.48 -14.28
CA GLU A 239 36.51 -82.92 -14.28
C GLU A 239 37.23 -83.69 -13.17
N ASP A 240 38.16 -83.03 -12.46
CA ASP A 240 38.98 -83.64 -11.40
C ASP A 240 38.58 -83.14 -10.00
N THR A 241 38.08 -84.05 -9.18
CA THR A 241 37.60 -83.74 -7.82
C THR A 241 38.70 -83.55 -6.78
N SER A 242 39.94 -83.95 -7.07
CA SER A 242 41.07 -83.86 -6.12
C SER A 242 41.63 -82.44 -6.00
N ARG A 243 41.45 -81.62 -7.04
CA ARG A 243 42.16 -80.33 -7.18
C ARG A 243 41.65 -79.25 -6.24
N LYS A 244 42.59 -78.43 -5.74
CA LYS A 244 42.31 -77.35 -4.80
C LYS A 244 42.00 -76.05 -5.53
N VAL A 245 40.88 -75.42 -5.17
CA VAL A 245 40.42 -74.16 -5.79
C VAL A 245 41.06 -72.96 -5.10
N SER A 246 41.36 -71.93 -5.88
CA SER A 246 41.71 -70.59 -5.41
C SER A 246 41.18 -69.54 -6.38
N TRP A 247 40.40 -68.58 -5.88
CA TRP A 247 39.88 -67.47 -6.68
C TRP A 247 40.80 -66.25 -6.58
N SER A 248 40.81 -65.44 -7.64
CA SER A 248 41.60 -64.20 -7.75
C SER A 248 40.74 -63.14 -8.43
N TYR A 249 40.67 -61.97 -7.80
CA TYR A 249 39.90 -60.79 -8.21
C TYR A 249 40.51 -59.57 -7.51
N ASN A 250 40.37 -58.37 -8.07
CA ASN A 250 41.00 -57.14 -7.53
C ASN A 250 40.10 -56.40 -6.52
N VAL A 251 38.83 -56.81 -6.39
CA VAL A 251 37.82 -56.24 -5.49
C VAL A 251 38.08 -56.65 -4.02
N ILE A 252 37.84 -55.74 -3.07
CA ILE A 252 37.98 -56.02 -1.64
C ILE A 252 36.86 -56.95 -1.18
N MET A 253 37.24 -58.10 -0.61
CA MET A 253 36.32 -59.13 -0.10
C MET A 253 35.40 -58.57 1.00
N SER A 254 34.10 -58.84 0.89
CA SER A 254 33.03 -58.30 1.73
C SER A 254 31.98 -59.37 2.02
N ASP A 255 31.17 -59.22 3.08
CA ASP A 255 30.16 -60.19 3.53
C ASP A 255 29.10 -60.57 2.47
N ARG A 256 28.98 -59.76 1.40
CA ARG A 256 28.12 -60.01 0.23
C ARG A 256 28.65 -61.10 -0.72
N PHE A 257 29.92 -61.47 -0.60
CA PHE A 257 30.60 -62.46 -1.44
C PHE A 257 30.59 -63.81 -0.72
N THR A 258 29.80 -64.75 -1.24
CA THR A 258 29.68 -66.11 -0.70
C THR A 258 30.26 -67.13 -1.68
N LEU A 259 31.12 -68.02 -1.18
CA LEU A 259 31.90 -68.94 -2.00
C LEU A 259 31.57 -70.37 -1.58
N THR A 260 31.12 -71.20 -2.53
CA THR A 260 30.71 -72.59 -2.28
C THR A 260 31.44 -73.55 -3.21
N GLU A 261 31.78 -74.74 -2.71
CA GLU A 261 32.31 -75.86 -3.49
C GLU A 261 31.34 -77.04 -3.40
N GLU A 262 30.99 -77.64 -4.53
CA GLU A 262 30.17 -78.85 -4.63
C GLU A 262 30.79 -79.84 -5.62
N ILE A 263 30.44 -81.12 -5.47
CA ILE A 263 30.86 -82.19 -6.40
C ILE A 263 29.59 -82.80 -7.00
N LYS A 264 29.46 -82.79 -8.33
CA LYS A 264 28.31 -83.30 -9.07
C LYS A 264 28.77 -84.14 -10.27
N MET A 265 28.26 -85.37 -10.36
CA MET A 265 28.48 -86.28 -11.49
C MET A 265 29.97 -86.45 -11.89
N GLY A 266 30.85 -86.55 -10.89
CA GLY A 266 32.30 -86.71 -11.09
C GLY A 266 33.08 -85.40 -11.33
N SER A 267 32.41 -84.28 -11.58
CA SER A 267 33.05 -82.96 -11.69
C SER A 267 32.99 -82.17 -10.39
N LYS A 268 34.01 -81.35 -10.13
CA LYS A 268 34.04 -80.38 -9.03
C LYS A 268 33.66 -78.99 -9.54
N ILE A 269 32.75 -78.35 -8.81
CA ILE A 269 32.15 -77.05 -9.15
C ILE A 269 32.45 -76.08 -8.00
N ALA A 270 33.01 -74.93 -8.31
CA ALA A 270 33.16 -73.81 -7.39
C ALA A 270 32.27 -72.65 -7.85
N THR A 271 31.49 -72.09 -6.93
CA THR A 271 30.58 -70.96 -7.22
C THR A 271 30.95 -69.77 -6.34
N LEU A 272 31.12 -68.61 -6.96
CA LEU A 272 31.14 -67.31 -6.28
C LEU A 272 29.78 -66.63 -6.49
N THR A 273 29.04 -66.38 -5.41
CA THR A 273 27.77 -65.64 -5.43
C THR A 273 27.96 -64.26 -4.80
N ILE A 274 27.61 -63.21 -5.54
CA ILE A 274 27.69 -61.81 -5.11
C ILE A 274 26.26 -61.29 -4.97
N THR A 275 25.85 -60.84 -3.79
CA THR A 275 24.55 -60.20 -3.57
C THR A 275 24.65 -58.68 -3.67
N ASP A 276 23.64 -58.02 -4.26
CA ASP A 276 23.58 -56.55 -4.37
C ASP A 276 24.82 -55.92 -5.04
N ILE A 277 25.22 -56.47 -6.20
CA ILE A 277 26.45 -56.05 -6.90
C ILE A 277 26.41 -54.56 -7.30
N LYS A 278 27.55 -53.88 -7.18
CA LYS A 278 27.70 -52.44 -7.46
C LYS A 278 28.55 -52.16 -8.69
N LEU A 279 28.36 -50.97 -9.26
CA LEU A 279 29.03 -50.55 -10.50
C LEU A 279 30.57 -50.55 -10.39
N ASN A 280 31.13 -50.40 -9.19
CA ASN A 280 32.57 -50.46 -8.90
C ASN A 280 33.11 -51.87 -8.61
N GLU A 281 32.28 -52.92 -8.71
CA GLU A 281 32.67 -54.33 -8.52
C GLU A 281 32.75 -55.09 -9.87
N ALA A 282 32.67 -54.35 -11.00
CA ALA A 282 32.89 -54.85 -12.35
C ALA A 282 34.39 -55.07 -12.63
N ASP A 283 34.82 -56.32 -12.67
CA ASP A 283 36.23 -56.75 -12.75
C ASP A 283 36.37 -58.14 -13.44
N ASN A 284 37.60 -58.55 -13.74
CA ASN A 284 37.93 -59.90 -14.20
C ASN A 284 38.02 -60.87 -13.00
N PHE A 285 37.10 -61.83 -12.93
CA PHE A 285 37.12 -62.89 -11.93
C PHE A 285 37.86 -64.12 -12.48
N THR A 286 38.93 -64.53 -11.80
CA THR A 286 39.75 -65.70 -12.13
C THR A 286 39.53 -66.82 -11.11
N CYS A 287 39.43 -68.06 -11.58
CA CYS A 287 39.47 -69.27 -10.77
C CYS A 287 40.64 -70.18 -11.19
N ASN A 288 41.45 -70.60 -10.22
CA ASN A 288 42.62 -71.44 -10.42
C ASN A 288 42.47 -72.75 -9.65
N PHE A 289 42.58 -73.88 -10.34
CA PHE A 289 42.66 -75.21 -9.76
C PHE A 289 44.13 -75.64 -9.73
N LYS A 290 44.63 -76.04 -8.56
CA LYS A 290 45.99 -76.54 -8.35
C LYS A 290 46.02 -78.04 -8.11
N ASP A 291 47.05 -78.67 -8.64
CA ASP A 291 47.43 -80.04 -8.32
C ASP A 291 48.82 -80.06 -7.66
N ASP A 292 48.85 -80.48 -6.40
CA ASP A 292 50.05 -80.57 -5.56
C ASP A 292 50.62 -82.02 -5.51
N SER A 293 50.11 -82.95 -6.33
CA SER A 293 50.39 -84.39 -6.19
C SER A 293 51.53 -84.95 -7.08
N GLU A 294 51.95 -84.22 -8.12
CA GLU A 294 53.07 -84.61 -8.98
C GLU A 294 54.41 -83.95 -8.56
N LYS A 295 55.52 -84.43 -9.13
CA LYS A 295 56.87 -83.85 -8.90
C LYS A 295 57.07 -82.45 -9.49
N LEU A 296 56.10 -81.94 -10.25
CA LEU A 296 56.01 -80.58 -10.75
C LEU A 296 54.60 -80.07 -10.45
N PRO A 297 54.40 -78.95 -9.74
CA PRO A 297 53.08 -78.44 -9.44
C PRO A 297 52.43 -77.87 -10.70
N SER A 298 51.22 -78.30 -11.04
CA SER A 298 50.48 -77.80 -12.20
C SER A 298 49.30 -76.92 -11.79
N ILE A 299 49.01 -75.91 -12.63
CA ILE A 299 47.96 -74.91 -12.38
C ILE A 299 47.08 -74.79 -13.62
N TYR A 300 45.78 -74.98 -13.42
CA TYR A 300 44.75 -74.80 -14.44
C TYR A 300 43.92 -73.55 -14.13
N LYS A 301 43.82 -72.62 -15.09
CA LYS A 301 43.14 -71.33 -14.93
C LYS A 301 41.90 -71.20 -15.83
N GLY A 302 40.83 -70.62 -15.28
CA GLY A 302 39.70 -70.02 -16.00
C GLY A 302 39.49 -68.56 -15.57
N GLU A 303 38.99 -67.71 -16.46
CA GLU A 303 38.83 -66.26 -16.24
C GLU A 303 37.61 -65.72 -17.00
N VAL A 304 36.86 -64.79 -16.40
CA VAL A 304 35.69 -64.14 -17.02
C VAL A 304 35.53 -62.69 -16.53
N ASN A 305 35.04 -61.81 -17.39
CA ASN A 305 34.80 -60.39 -17.11
C ASN A 305 33.32 -60.15 -16.77
N VAL A 306 33.02 -59.46 -15.66
CA VAL A 306 31.64 -59.13 -15.25
C VAL A 306 31.36 -57.65 -15.50
N VAL A 307 30.46 -57.36 -16.44
CA VAL A 307 30.05 -55.99 -16.79
C VAL A 307 28.72 -55.64 -16.11
N VAL A 308 28.75 -54.68 -15.17
CA VAL A 308 27.56 -54.18 -14.45
C VAL A 308 26.97 -52.95 -15.18
N SER A 309 25.65 -52.89 -15.30
CA SER A 309 24.90 -51.78 -15.92
C SER A 309 23.90 -51.12 -14.96
N GLN A 310 23.54 -49.86 -15.21
CA GLN A 310 22.47 -49.17 -14.47
C GLN A 310 21.17 -49.14 -15.28
N ILE A 311 20.04 -49.41 -14.63
CA ILE A 311 18.70 -49.37 -15.24
C ILE A 311 18.26 -47.90 -15.40
N LYS A 312 18.11 -47.43 -16.65
CA LYS A 312 17.62 -46.08 -16.94
C LYS A 312 16.13 -46.11 -17.28
N LEU A 313 15.32 -45.64 -16.34
CA LEU A 313 13.90 -45.38 -16.53
C LEU A 313 13.69 -43.99 -17.15
N VAL A 314 13.02 -43.96 -18.30
CA VAL A 314 12.51 -42.76 -18.96
C VAL A 314 10.99 -42.69 -18.73
N PRO A 315 10.51 -41.78 -17.87
CA PRO A 315 9.08 -41.54 -17.66
C PRO A 315 8.50 -40.59 -18.71
N SER A 316 7.17 -40.58 -18.86
CA SER A 316 6.44 -39.49 -19.52
C SER A 316 6.56 -38.18 -18.74
N GLU A 317 6.22 -37.06 -19.40
CA GLU A 317 6.06 -35.76 -18.73
C GLU A 317 4.92 -35.76 -17.70
N ASN A 318 4.84 -34.71 -16.88
CA ASN A 318 3.74 -34.52 -15.94
C ASN A 318 2.44 -34.21 -16.68
N VAL A 319 1.30 -34.76 -16.23
CA VAL A 319 0.04 -34.73 -17.00
C VAL A 319 -1.12 -34.18 -16.17
N SER A 320 -1.99 -33.38 -16.80
CA SER A 320 -3.28 -32.97 -16.24
C SER A 320 -4.41 -33.89 -16.75
N ILE A 321 -5.35 -34.25 -15.87
CA ILE A 321 -6.54 -35.08 -16.19
C ILE A 321 -7.81 -34.30 -15.87
N ILE A 322 -8.78 -34.31 -16.79
CA ILE A 322 -10.15 -33.87 -16.51
C ILE A 322 -10.94 -35.03 -15.88
N CYS A 323 -11.57 -34.80 -14.72
CA CYS A 323 -12.39 -35.79 -14.03
C CYS A 323 -13.84 -35.86 -14.54
N ASP A 324 -14.04 -35.96 -15.85
CA ASP A 324 -15.35 -36.05 -16.49
C ASP A 324 -15.73 -37.47 -16.95
N GLY A 325 -14.76 -38.40 -16.96
CA GLY A 325 -14.93 -39.74 -17.50
C GLY A 325 -14.82 -39.83 -19.04
N THR A 326 -14.36 -38.78 -19.72
CA THR A 326 -13.99 -38.83 -21.14
C THR A 326 -12.48 -38.70 -21.34
N ASP A 327 -11.80 -37.89 -20.52
CA ASP A 327 -10.35 -37.73 -20.63
C ASP A 327 -9.59 -39.00 -20.18
N ILE A 328 -8.68 -39.44 -21.02
CA ILE A 328 -7.83 -40.63 -20.83
C ILE A 328 -6.40 -40.20 -21.09
N LYS A 329 -5.50 -40.47 -20.15
CA LYS A 329 -4.07 -40.16 -20.28
C LYS A 329 -3.24 -41.42 -20.13
N GLU A 330 -2.20 -41.51 -20.95
CA GLU A 330 -1.21 -42.57 -20.92
C GLU A 330 0.04 -42.06 -20.19
N LEU A 331 0.34 -42.65 -19.04
CA LEU A 331 1.68 -42.49 -18.44
C LEU A 331 2.56 -43.59 -19.00
N SER A 332 3.75 -43.25 -19.53
CA SER A 332 4.72 -44.25 -19.97
C SER A 332 5.87 -44.38 -18.97
N CYS A 333 6.32 -45.62 -18.78
CA CYS A 333 7.53 -45.93 -18.04
C CYS A 333 8.34 -46.93 -18.90
N CYS A 334 9.38 -46.42 -19.54
CA CYS A 334 10.20 -47.15 -20.52
C CYS A 334 11.64 -47.34 -20.04
N THR A 335 12.28 -48.41 -20.51
CA THR A 335 13.72 -48.65 -20.34
C THR A 335 14.50 -48.24 -21.60
N ASP A 336 15.79 -47.93 -21.45
CA ASP A 336 16.68 -47.56 -22.57
C ASP A 336 17.09 -48.75 -23.46
N ARG A 337 16.73 -49.98 -23.07
CA ARG A 337 17.04 -51.25 -23.75
C ARG A 337 15.88 -52.23 -23.60
N ASP A 338 15.79 -53.20 -24.50
CA ASP A 338 14.84 -54.31 -24.38
C ASP A 338 15.39 -55.34 -23.37
N ILE A 339 14.69 -55.57 -22.26
CA ILE A 339 15.13 -56.38 -21.12
C ILE A 339 14.06 -57.45 -20.87
N GLN A 340 14.33 -58.68 -21.28
CA GLN A 340 13.29 -59.73 -21.42
C GLN A 340 12.65 -60.22 -20.10
N LEU A 341 13.14 -59.82 -18.91
CA LEU A 341 12.74 -60.38 -17.61
C LEU A 341 12.70 -59.34 -16.47
N PHE A 342 11.79 -58.36 -16.56
CA PHE A 342 11.45 -57.44 -15.45
C PHE A 342 9.97 -57.50 -15.05
N SER A 343 9.67 -56.96 -13.88
CA SER A 343 8.31 -56.70 -13.38
C SER A 343 8.18 -55.22 -13.02
N ILE A 344 7.07 -54.57 -13.39
CA ILE A 344 6.80 -53.17 -13.04
C ILE A 344 5.53 -53.08 -12.20
N ASN A 345 5.62 -52.36 -11.08
CA ASN A 345 4.50 -51.98 -10.23
C ASN A 345 4.27 -50.47 -10.33
N TRP A 346 3.00 -50.08 -10.43
CA TRP A 346 2.59 -48.66 -10.37
C TRP A 346 1.96 -48.37 -9.01
N ARG A 347 2.48 -47.35 -8.31
CA ARG A 347 2.02 -46.93 -6.97
C ARG A 347 1.57 -45.46 -7.01
N PRO A 348 0.26 -45.16 -7.02
CA PRO A 348 -0.22 -43.79 -6.76
C PRO A 348 0.04 -43.41 -5.31
N ASN A 349 0.56 -42.21 -5.07
CA ASN A 349 0.78 -41.66 -3.74
C ASN A 349 0.39 -40.17 -3.69
N GLY A 350 -0.80 -39.86 -3.20
CA GLY A 350 -1.27 -38.47 -3.11
C GLY A 350 -2.70 -38.35 -2.58
N ALA A 351 -3.31 -37.19 -2.85
CA ALA A 351 -4.62 -36.85 -2.32
C ALA A 351 -5.80 -37.54 -3.05
N ILE A 352 -5.57 -38.02 -4.28
CA ILE A 352 -6.53 -38.70 -5.16
C ILE A 352 -5.84 -39.94 -5.77
N ASN A 353 -6.03 -41.11 -5.15
CA ASN A 353 -5.38 -42.35 -5.57
C ASN A 353 -6.26 -43.16 -6.54
N ILE A 354 -6.19 -42.86 -7.83
CA ILE A 354 -6.95 -43.58 -8.89
C ILE A 354 -6.07 -44.66 -9.54
N SER A 355 -6.57 -45.89 -9.60
CA SER A 355 -5.92 -47.01 -10.27
C SER A 355 -6.27 -47.08 -11.76
N GLY A 356 -5.27 -46.96 -12.64
CA GLY A 356 -5.37 -47.18 -14.09
C GLY A 356 -5.13 -48.64 -14.51
N SER A 357 -5.30 -48.93 -15.81
CA SER A 357 -4.99 -50.25 -16.38
C SER A 357 -3.62 -50.28 -17.04
N THR A 358 -2.83 -51.32 -16.74
CA THR A 358 -1.49 -51.55 -17.28
C THR A 358 -1.52 -52.32 -18.61
N ASN A 359 -0.93 -51.74 -19.66
CA ASN A 359 -0.54 -52.46 -20.88
C ASN A 359 1.00 -52.56 -20.94
N SER A 360 1.53 -53.75 -21.22
CA SER A 360 2.97 -54.01 -21.30
C SER A 360 3.43 -54.34 -22.72
N MET A 361 4.41 -53.60 -23.22
CA MET A 361 5.25 -53.97 -24.36
C MET A 361 6.68 -54.25 -23.86
N ASN A 362 7.49 -54.96 -24.64
CA ASN A 362 8.75 -55.58 -24.17
C ASN A 362 9.68 -54.65 -23.37
N ASN A 363 9.79 -53.37 -23.77
CA ASN A 363 10.65 -52.35 -23.15
C ASN A 363 9.89 -51.20 -22.43
N CYS A 364 8.55 -51.23 -22.40
CA CYS A 364 7.73 -50.12 -21.91
C CYS A 364 6.43 -50.61 -21.28
N THR A 365 6.06 -50.07 -20.11
CA THR A 365 4.67 -50.14 -19.62
C THR A 365 3.95 -48.83 -19.84
N ILE A 366 2.70 -48.93 -20.28
CA ILE A 366 1.75 -47.83 -20.42
C ILE A 366 0.69 -48.01 -19.34
N TYR A 367 0.46 -46.95 -18.56
CA TYR A 367 -0.54 -46.89 -17.50
C TYR A 367 -1.67 -45.95 -17.94
N LEU A 368 -2.80 -46.53 -18.32
CA LEU A 368 -3.99 -45.81 -18.78
C LEU A 368 -4.77 -45.29 -17.58
N LEU A 369 -4.68 -44.00 -17.32
CA LEU A 369 -5.47 -43.30 -16.30
C LEU A 369 -6.76 -42.73 -16.90
N LYS A 370 -7.84 -42.90 -16.14
CA LYS A 370 -9.17 -42.36 -16.42
C LYS A 370 -9.84 -42.02 -15.09
N ALA A 371 -10.34 -40.80 -14.95
CA ALA A 371 -11.00 -40.31 -13.73
C ALA A 371 -12.46 -39.93 -14.01
N SER A 372 -13.37 -40.26 -13.11
CA SER A 372 -14.78 -39.84 -13.15
C SER A 372 -15.10 -38.80 -12.08
N GLU A 373 -16.19 -38.05 -12.25
CA GLU A 373 -16.55 -36.92 -11.36
C GLU A 373 -16.68 -37.35 -9.87
N SER A 374 -17.09 -38.60 -9.62
CA SER A 374 -17.23 -39.16 -8.27
C SER A 374 -15.90 -39.49 -7.59
N GLN A 375 -14.80 -39.58 -8.34
CA GLN A 375 -13.46 -39.90 -7.82
C GLN A 375 -12.62 -38.65 -7.52
N CYS A 376 -13.04 -37.48 -8.01
CA CYS A 376 -12.36 -36.20 -7.79
C CYS A 376 -13.27 -35.26 -6.99
N PRO A 377 -13.16 -35.23 -5.65
CA PRO A 377 -13.95 -34.33 -4.82
C PRO A 377 -13.45 -32.88 -5.00
N ALA A 378 -14.36 -31.92 -4.89
CA ALA A 378 -14.14 -30.57 -5.42
C ALA A 378 -13.10 -29.75 -4.62
N ASP A 379 -13.00 -30.02 -3.32
CA ASP A 379 -11.96 -29.53 -2.39
C ASP A 379 -10.53 -29.91 -2.81
N LYS A 380 -10.38 -30.92 -3.67
CA LYS A 380 -9.09 -31.43 -4.17
C LYS A 380 -8.85 -31.12 -5.66
N SER A 381 -9.68 -30.30 -6.30
CA SER A 381 -9.47 -29.93 -7.70
C SER A 381 -8.14 -29.19 -7.88
N GLY A 382 -7.34 -29.62 -8.86
CA GLY A 382 -5.98 -29.15 -9.10
C GLY A 382 -4.92 -29.64 -8.10
N THR A 383 -5.22 -30.65 -7.28
CA THR A 383 -4.17 -31.34 -6.50
C THR A 383 -3.38 -32.31 -7.37
N SER A 384 -2.06 -32.35 -7.18
CA SER A 384 -1.18 -33.34 -7.80
C SER A 384 -1.09 -34.61 -6.94
N THR A 385 -0.99 -35.75 -7.62
CA THR A 385 -0.70 -37.06 -7.03
C THR A 385 0.54 -37.63 -7.72
N ASP A 386 1.47 -38.17 -6.92
CA ASP A 386 2.76 -38.66 -7.39
C ASP A 386 2.62 -40.14 -7.77
N TYR A 387 2.55 -40.43 -9.07
CA TYR A 387 2.49 -41.80 -9.61
C TYR A 387 3.90 -42.36 -9.74
N THR A 388 4.23 -43.33 -8.87
CA THR A 388 5.56 -43.97 -8.87
C THR A 388 5.53 -45.23 -9.72
N CYS A 389 6.34 -45.27 -10.78
CA CYS A 389 6.71 -46.50 -11.48
C CYS A 389 7.90 -47.14 -10.75
N GLU A 390 7.78 -48.42 -10.36
CA GLU A 390 8.82 -49.21 -9.70
C GLU A 390 9.10 -50.48 -10.53
N LEU A 391 10.30 -50.57 -11.11
CA LEU A 391 10.78 -51.71 -11.89
C LEU A 391 11.69 -52.59 -11.01
N ASN A 392 11.39 -53.89 -10.93
CA ASN A 392 12.21 -54.90 -10.27
C ASN A 392 12.63 -55.98 -11.28
N THR A 393 13.93 -56.32 -11.33
CA THR A 393 14.44 -57.46 -12.11
C THR A 393 14.08 -58.78 -11.43
N THR A 394 14.31 -59.88 -12.16
CA THR A 394 14.23 -61.25 -11.61
C THR A 394 15.39 -61.61 -10.66
N TYR A 395 16.48 -60.83 -10.61
CA TYR A 395 17.71 -61.16 -9.86
C TYR A 395 18.02 -60.21 -8.68
N GLY A 396 17.32 -59.08 -8.55
CA GLY A 396 17.32 -58.26 -7.32
C GLY A 396 17.30 -56.75 -7.54
N ALA A 397 17.86 -56.27 -8.66
CA ALA A 397 17.97 -54.85 -8.96
C ALA A 397 16.59 -54.15 -9.05
N ARG A 398 16.56 -52.88 -8.60
CA ARG A 398 15.34 -52.06 -8.55
C ARG A 398 15.61 -50.64 -9.02
N ALA A 399 14.67 -50.07 -9.77
CA ALA A 399 14.68 -48.67 -10.17
C ALA A 399 13.28 -48.06 -10.03
N ASN A 400 13.18 -46.78 -9.68
CA ASN A 400 11.89 -46.09 -9.63
C ASN A 400 11.94 -44.66 -10.21
N ARG A 401 10.78 -44.17 -10.66
CA ARG A 401 10.55 -42.79 -11.10
C ARG A 401 9.16 -42.33 -10.72
N ILE A 402 9.01 -41.04 -10.50
CA ILE A 402 7.74 -40.39 -10.13
C ILE A 402 7.27 -39.51 -11.29
N ILE A 403 5.99 -39.61 -11.64
CA ILE A 403 5.30 -38.76 -12.60
C ILE A 403 4.20 -38.02 -11.84
N LYS A 404 4.11 -36.69 -11.96
CA LYS A 404 3.05 -35.93 -11.30
C LYS A 404 1.82 -35.88 -12.19
N VAL A 405 0.69 -36.29 -11.62
CA VAL A 405 -0.62 -36.22 -12.27
C VAL A 405 -1.52 -35.26 -11.50
N THR A 406 -2.01 -34.22 -12.16
CA THR A 406 -2.88 -33.20 -11.54
C THR A 406 -4.31 -33.39 -12.00
N PHE A 407 -5.23 -33.57 -11.05
CA PHE A 407 -6.63 -33.88 -11.32
C PHE A 407 -7.50 -32.62 -11.26
N PHE A 408 -8.16 -32.27 -12.36
CA PHE A 408 -9.04 -31.11 -12.46
C PHE A 408 -10.51 -31.54 -12.58
N ARG A 409 -11.36 -31.01 -11.71
CA ARG A 409 -12.81 -31.17 -11.76
C ARG A 409 -13.42 -29.96 -12.45
N VAL A 410 -14.33 -30.18 -13.41
CA VAL A 410 -15.12 -29.10 -14.02
C VAL A 410 -16.01 -28.47 -12.94
N ALA A 411 -15.86 -27.16 -12.71
CA ALA A 411 -16.51 -26.45 -11.63
C ALA A 411 -18.01 -26.20 -11.92
N LYS A 412 -18.85 -26.39 -10.91
CA LYS A 412 -20.29 -26.11 -10.95
C LYS A 412 -20.52 -24.70 -10.44
N ILE A 413 -20.80 -23.79 -11.38
CA ILE A 413 -20.94 -22.36 -11.14
C ILE A 413 -22.42 -22.03 -10.91
N THR A 414 -22.75 -21.65 -9.68
CA THR A 414 -24.08 -21.17 -9.28
C THR A 414 -24.10 -19.65 -9.18
N LEU A 415 -25.02 -19.01 -9.91
CA LEU A 415 -25.29 -17.57 -9.79
C LEU A 415 -26.59 -17.34 -9.04
N SER A 416 -26.61 -16.30 -8.20
CA SER A 416 -27.82 -15.76 -7.59
C SER A 416 -27.83 -14.22 -7.70
N SER A 417 -29.01 -13.65 -7.94
CA SER A 417 -29.23 -12.21 -7.87
C SER A 417 -29.97 -11.84 -6.59
N SER A 418 -29.74 -10.61 -6.13
CA SER A 418 -30.57 -9.93 -5.13
C SER A 418 -31.88 -9.39 -5.69
N LYS A 419 -31.92 -9.08 -6.99
CA LYS A 419 -33.09 -8.54 -7.75
C LYS A 419 -32.94 -8.86 -9.24
N ASP A 420 -33.93 -9.48 -9.87
CA ASP A 420 -33.91 -9.73 -11.33
C ASP A 420 -34.30 -8.48 -12.16
N ILE A 421 -35.09 -7.59 -11.55
CA ILE A 421 -35.52 -6.31 -12.10
C ILE A 421 -35.17 -5.21 -11.09
N VAL A 422 -34.50 -4.15 -11.57
CA VAL A 422 -33.92 -3.07 -10.77
C VAL A 422 -34.30 -1.74 -11.42
N SER A 423 -34.47 -0.64 -10.67
CA SER A 423 -34.57 0.68 -11.29
C SER A 423 -33.20 1.33 -11.48
N GLU A 424 -33.10 2.24 -12.45
CA GLU A 424 -31.99 3.17 -12.56
C GLU A 424 -31.81 3.96 -11.24
N GLY A 425 -30.57 4.03 -10.75
CA GLY A 425 -30.20 4.57 -9.43
C GLY A 425 -30.27 3.58 -8.26
N ASP A 426 -31.00 2.46 -8.39
CA ASP A 426 -31.17 1.46 -7.33
C ASP A 426 -29.95 0.53 -7.23
N ALA A 427 -29.60 0.07 -6.03
CA ALA A 427 -28.48 -0.87 -5.82
C ALA A 427 -28.90 -2.33 -6.06
N PHE A 428 -27.96 -3.13 -6.58
CA PHE A 428 -28.05 -4.60 -6.63
C PHE A 428 -26.67 -5.26 -6.54
N PHE A 429 -26.65 -6.54 -6.18
CA PHE A 429 -25.47 -7.40 -6.21
C PHE A 429 -25.80 -8.77 -6.82
N LEU A 430 -24.81 -9.37 -7.49
CA LEU A 430 -24.83 -10.73 -8.02
C LEU A 430 -23.73 -11.56 -7.35
N THR A 431 -24.08 -12.76 -6.89
CA THR A 431 -23.12 -13.69 -6.29
C THR A 431 -22.88 -14.85 -7.24
N CYS A 432 -21.62 -15.10 -7.59
CA CYS A 432 -21.14 -16.26 -8.35
C CYS A 432 -20.33 -17.16 -7.41
N GLN A 433 -20.87 -18.33 -7.08
CA GLN A 433 -20.24 -19.33 -6.21
C GLN A 433 -19.84 -20.55 -7.05
N SER A 434 -18.60 -21.00 -6.87
CA SER A 434 -18.02 -22.20 -7.48
C SER A 434 -17.90 -23.32 -6.45
N ASP A 435 -18.26 -24.56 -6.79
CA ASP A 435 -18.01 -25.73 -5.94
C ASP A 435 -16.52 -26.08 -5.77
N VAL A 436 -15.62 -25.36 -6.45
CA VAL A 436 -14.16 -25.52 -6.42
C VAL A 436 -13.47 -24.24 -5.93
N SER A 437 -12.61 -24.34 -4.90
CA SER A 437 -11.81 -23.23 -4.36
C SER A 437 -10.57 -22.86 -5.19
N ASN A 438 -10.20 -23.68 -6.18
CA ASN A 438 -8.99 -23.52 -6.97
C ASN A 438 -9.30 -22.89 -8.35
N TYR A 439 -8.79 -21.68 -8.57
CA TYR A 439 -8.99 -20.88 -9.79
C TYR A 439 -7.74 -20.03 -10.07
N ASP A 440 -7.55 -19.65 -11.33
CA ASP A 440 -6.53 -18.67 -11.73
C ASP A 440 -7.16 -17.27 -11.81
N THR A 441 -8.26 -17.12 -12.56
CA THR A 441 -9.03 -15.87 -12.64
C THR A 441 -10.54 -16.13 -12.64
N ILE A 442 -11.30 -15.18 -12.08
CA ILE A 442 -12.76 -15.10 -12.20
C ILE A 442 -13.08 -13.75 -12.83
N VAL A 443 -13.79 -13.77 -13.96
CA VAL A 443 -14.05 -12.60 -14.80
C VAL A 443 -15.54 -12.47 -15.04
N TRP A 444 -16.10 -11.30 -14.73
CA TRP A 444 -17.49 -10.96 -15.01
C TRP A 444 -17.61 -10.27 -16.37
N LYS A 445 -18.57 -10.71 -17.19
CA LYS A 445 -18.89 -10.08 -18.48
C LYS A 445 -20.38 -9.81 -18.57
N ILE A 446 -20.76 -8.73 -19.25
CA ILE A 446 -22.16 -8.39 -19.53
C ILE A 446 -22.40 -8.36 -21.05
N GLN A 447 -23.40 -9.10 -21.51
CA GLN A 447 -23.88 -9.09 -22.87
C GLN A 447 -25.19 -8.32 -22.99
N ASN A 448 -25.18 -7.23 -23.76
CA ASN A 448 -26.39 -6.52 -24.16
C ASN A 448 -26.57 -6.64 -25.69
N GLY A 449 -27.56 -7.43 -26.13
CA GLY A 449 -27.75 -7.75 -27.54
C GLY A 449 -26.54 -8.46 -28.17
N ARG A 450 -25.77 -7.73 -28.98
CA ARG A 450 -24.55 -8.23 -29.65
C ARG A 450 -23.24 -7.76 -29.02
N THR A 451 -23.26 -6.76 -28.14
CA THR A 451 -22.04 -6.29 -27.46
C THR A 451 -21.83 -7.10 -26.19
N ILE A 452 -20.66 -7.73 -26.08
CA ILE A 452 -20.16 -8.33 -24.84
C ILE A 452 -19.11 -7.37 -24.31
N LYS A 453 -19.29 -6.88 -23.09
CA LYS A 453 -18.33 -6.06 -22.35
C LYS A 453 -17.73 -6.88 -21.22
N GLU A 454 -16.46 -6.68 -20.93
CA GLU A 454 -15.86 -7.12 -19.66
C GLU A 454 -16.18 -6.08 -18.58
N ILE A 455 -16.47 -6.53 -17.36
CA ILE A 455 -16.75 -5.62 -16.24
C ILE A 455 -15.43 -5.36 -15.50
N GLY A 456 -15.10 -4.10 -15.24
CA GLY A 456 -13.89 -3.72 -14.51
C GLY A 456 -13.80 -4.35 -13.12
N SER A 457 -12.59 -4.73 -12.70
CA SER A 457 -12.35 -5.44 -11.43
C SER A 457 -12.74 -4.64 -10.19
N MET A 458 -12.84 -3.31 -10.29
CA MET A 458 -13.37 -2.43 -9.22
C MET A 458 -14.79 -2.77 -8.77
N TRP A 459 -15.60 -3.43 -9.62
CA TRP A 459 -17.02 -3.71 -9.33
C TRP A 459 -17.26 -5.04 -8.60
N TYR A 460 -16.26 -5.93 -8.50
CA TYR A 460 -16.44 -7.25 -7.87
C TYR A 460 -15.30 -7.63 -6.93
N THR A 461 -15.68 -8.19 -5.78
CA THR A 461 -14.73 -8.79 -4.84
C THR A 461 -14.76 -10.30 -4.95
N THR A 462 -13.61 -10.95 -4.87
CA THR A 462 -13.50 -12.42 -4.94
C THR A 462 -12.86 -12.94 -3.66
N THR A 463 -13.55 -13.87 -3.01
CA THR A 463 -13.11 -14.53 -1.78
C THR A 463 -12.87 -16.02 -2.03
N LYS A 464 -11.86 -16.56 -1.36
CA LYS A 464 -11.44 -17.96 -1.46
C LYS A 464 -11.52 -18.60 -0.08
N SER A 465 -12.30 -19.67 0.05
CA SER A 465 -12.26 -20.53 1.24
C SER A 465 -11.37 -21.75 0.98
N SER A 466 -11.32 -22.69 1.91
CA SER A 466 -10.69 -23.99 1.69
C SER A 466 -11.44 -24.84 0.65
N THR A 467 -12.76 -24.71 0.55
CA THR A 467 -13.63 -25.63 -0.20
C THR A 467 -14.31 -25.01 -1.41
N ASP A 468 -14.63 -23.71 -1.37
CA ASP A 468 -15.33 -22.98 -2.43
C ASP A 468 -14.66 -21.64 -2.74
N ALA A 469 -15.06 -21.04 -3.86
CA ALA A 469 -14.66 -19.70 -4.26
C ALA A 469 -15.90 -18.89 -4.63
N THR A 470 -16.02 -17.68 -4.07
CA THR A 470 -17.20 -16.82 -4.23
C THR A 470 -16.78 -15.44 -4.73
N SER A 471 -17.33 -15.02 -5.87
CA SER A 471 -17.17 -13.67 -6.41
C SER A 471 -18.49 -12.91 -6.31
N VAL A 472 -18.47 -11.70 -5.74
CA VAL A 472 -19.65 -10.85 -5.55
C VAL A 472 -19.47 -9.56 -6.35
N LEU A 473 -20.23 -9.44 -7.44
CA LEU A 473 -20.38 -8.21 -8.20
C LEU A 473 -21.35 -7.29 -7.46
N THR A 474 -20.92 -6.06 -7.14
CA THR A 474 -21.70 -5.07 -6.38
C THR A 474 -21.88 -3.80 -7.21
N VAL A 475 -23.12 -3.48 -7.57
CA VAL A 475 -23.47 -2.27 -8.32
C VAL A 475 -24.27 -1.33 -7.40
N PRO A 476 -23.64 -0.27 -6.83
CA PRO A 476 -24.27 0.60 -5.84
C PRO A 476 -25.32 1.54 -6.43
N ARG A 477 -25.27 1.82 -7.74
CA ARG A 477 -26.28 2.57 -8.49
C ARG A 477 -26.37 2.00 -9.91
N ALA A 478 -27.45 1.30 -10.24
CA ALA A 478 -27.64 0.78 -11.60
C ALA A 478 -27.87 1.92 -12.62
N ASN A 479 -27.36 1.75 -13.84
CA ASN A 479 -27.69 2.60 -15.00
C ASN A 479 -28.13 1.70 -16.18
N GLN A 480 -28.49 2.30 -17.32
CA GLN A 480 -28.99 1.54 -18.48
C GLN A 480 -27.95 0.58 -19.10
N ASP A 481 -26.64 0.86 -19.02
CA ASP A 481 -25.59 -0.04 -19.50
C ASP A 481 -25.49 -1.35 -18.69
N TRP A 482 -26.02 -1.39 -17.47
CA TRP A 482 -26.12 -2.62 -16.65
C TRP A 482 -27.34 -3.49 -16.99
N THR A 483 -28.13 -3.17 -18.03
CA THR A 483 -29.12 -4.12 -18.56
C THR A 483 -28.43 -5.16 -19.46
N GLY A 484 -28.58 -6.45 -19.16
CA GLY A 484 -27.99 -7.51 -19.97
C GLY A 484 -28.00 -8.90 -19.34
N ILE A 485 -27.37 -9.83 -20.06
CA ILE A 485 -27.04 -11.18 -19.57
C ILE A 485 -25.63 -11.12 -18.99
N TYR A 486 -25.51 -11.40 -17.71
CA TYR A 486 -24.25 -11.46 -16.97
C TYR A 486 -23.71 -12.88 -17.04
N THR A 487 -22.45 -13.02 -17.44
CA THR A 487 -21.69 -14.25 -17.46
C THR A 487 -20.58 -14.14 -16.42
N CYS A 488 -20.63 -14.96 -15.37
CA CYS A 488 -19.46 -15.19 -14.53
C CYS A 488 -18.63 -16.30 -15.18
N ASN A 489 -17.39 -16.00 -15.59
CA ASN A 489 -16.46 -16.96 -16.18
C ASN A 489 -15.36 -17.32 -15.18
N PHE A 490 -15.39 -18.55 -14.68
CA PHE A 490 -14.43 -19.13 -13.74
C PHE A 490 -13.38 -19.91 -14.54
N SER A 491 -12.11 -19.56 -14.40
CA SER A 491 -10.99 -20.24 -15.07
C SER A 491 -10.12 -21.01 -14.08
N GLN A 492 -9.80 -22.26 -14.43
CA GLN A 492 -8.91 -23.13 -13.67
C GLN A 492 -7.98 -23.86 -14.66
N SER A 493 -6.74 -23.39 -14.77
CA SER A 493 -5.77 -23.78 -15.79
C SER A 493 -6.36 -23.67 -17.20
N PHE A 494 -6.56 -24.79 -17.89
CA PHE A 494 -7.15 -24.86 -19.23
C PHE A 494 -8.68 -25.06 -19.23
N LEU A 495 -9.32 -25.20 -18.06
CA LEU A 495 -10.78 -25.31 -17.95
C LEU A 495 -11.42 -23.93 -17.75
N SER A 496 -12.47 -23.66 -18.52
CA SER A 496 -13.40 -22.55 -18.28
C SER A 496 -14.79 -23.09 -17.95
N SER A 497 -15.35 -22.63 -16.84
CA SER A 497 -16.71 -22.96 -16.39
C SER A 497 -17.47 -21.65 -16.22
N PHE A 498 -18.72 -21.57 -16.69
CA PHE A 498 -19.48 -20.32 -16.66
C PHE A 498 -20.93 -20.52 -16.23
N GLY A 499 -21.49 -19.48 -15.63
CA GLY A 499 -22.89 -19.39 -15.28
C GLY A 499 -23.48 -18.04 -15.67
N ASN A 500 -24.74 -18.05 -16.13
CA ASN A 500 -25.40 -16.89 -16.73
C ASN A 500 -26.66 -16.48 -15.95
N ILE A 501 -26.89 -15.18 -15.78
CA ILE A 501 -28.11 -14.60 -15.19
C ILE A 501 -28.50 -13.30 -15.92
N THR A 502 -29.78 -12.96 -16.01
CA THR A 502 -30.25 -11.79 -16.77
C THR A 502 -30.82 -10.75 -15.82
N ILE A 503 -30.32 -9.50 -15.89
CA ILE A 503 -30.82 -8.37 -15.10
C ILE A 503 -31.39 -7.32 -16.04
N LYS A 504 -32.60 -6.81 -15.71
CA LYS A 504 -33.24 -5.71 -16.44
C LYS A 504 -33.29 -4.46 -15.58
N VAL A 505 -32.60 -3.40 -16.02
CA VAL A 505 -32.71 -2.07 -15.40
C VAL A 505 -33.87 -1.32 -16.04
N ILE A 506 -34.76 -0.77 -15.22
CA ILE A 506 -35.93 0.02 -15.64
C ILE A 506 -35.60 1.51 -15.48
N PRO A 507 -35.81 2.35 -16.51
CA PRO A 507 -35.61 3.79 -16.40
C PRO A 507 -36.34 4.41 -15.20
N LEU A 508 -35.62 5.25 -14.47
CA LEU A 508 -36.11 6.08 -13.39
C LEU A 508 -35.28 7.36 -13.37
N LEU A 509 -35.93 8.51 -13.16
CA LEU A 509 -35.22 9.79 -13.14
C LEU A 509 -34.35 9.90 -11.89
N GLN A 510 -33.23 10.63 -11.99
CA GLN A 510 -32.58 11.16 -10.79
C GLN A 510 -33.30 12.43 -10.31
N PRO A 511 -33.33 12.77 -9.00
CA PRO A 511 -33.97 13.99 -8.50
C PRO A 511 -33.47 15.29 -9.16
N GLN A 512 -32.24 15.26 -9.70
CA GLN A 512 -31.59 16.38 -10.39
C GLN A 512 -32.00 16.50 -11.89
N GLU A 513 -32.43 15.41 -12.54
CA GLU A 513 -32.94 15.45 -13.92
C GLU A 513 -34.33 16.12 -14.02
N ILE A 514 -35.04 16.26 -12.89
CA ILE A 514 -36.39 16.82 -12.82
C ILE A 514 -36.31 18.36 -12.83
N ILE A 515 -36.46 18.93 -14.02
CA ILE A 515 -36.57 20.38 -14.22
C ILE A 515 -37.92 20.86 -13.69
N ARG A 516 -37.92 21.88 -12.84
CA ARG A 516 -39.12 22.43 -12.21
C ARG A 516 -39.28 23.89 -12.64
N ASP A 517 -40.40 24.27 -13.26
CA ASP A 517 -40.76 25.67 -13.44
C ASP A 517 -42.05 26.00 -12.68
N PRO A 518 -42.02 26.94 -11.72
CA PRO A 518 -40.84 27.59 -11.12
C PRO A 518 -40.11 26.67 -10.12
N ILE A 519 -38.90 27.06 -9.71
CA ILE A 519 -38.19 26.42 -8.57
C ILE A 519 -38.65 27.09 -7.26
N GLU A 520 -38.60 28.42 -7.22
CA GLU A 520 -39.17 29.23 -6.15
C GLU A 520 -39.86 30.44 -6.77
N THR A 521 -41.12 30.70 -6.39
CA THR A 521 -41.87 31.85 -6.89
C THR A 521 -42.75 32.50 -5.82
N VAL A 522 -43.19 33.70 -6.16
CA VAL A 522 -44.18 34.47 -5.41
C VAL A 522 -45.51 34.47 -6.20
N VAL A 523 -46.60 34.16 -5.51
CA VAL A 523 -47.97 34.06 -6.05
C VAL A 523 -48.82 35.14 -5.40
N SER A 524 -49.59 35.90 -6.18
CA SER A 524 -50.54 36.87 -5.64
C SER A 524 -51.91 36.22 -5.39
N CYS A 525 -52.56 36.43 -4.24
CA CYS A 525 -53.96 35.99 -4.08
C CYS A 525 -54.96 37.07 -4.54
N PRO A 526 -56.10 36.68 -5.15
CA PRO A 526 -56.41 35.34 -5.69
C PRO A 526 -55.86 35.15 -7.12
N GLU A 527 -55.21 34.03 -7.40
CA GLU A 527 -54.63 33.72 -8.73
C GLU A 527 -54.60 32.21 -9.00
N THR A 528 -54.65 31.83 -10.28
CA THR A 528 -54.37 30.47 -10.74
C THR A 528 -52.95 30.38 -11.31
N ARG A 529 -52.17 29.39 -10.87
CA ARG A 529 -50.81 29.14 -11.39
C ARG A 529 -50.69 27.71 -11.87
N ARG A 530 -50.04 27.55 -13.03
CA ARG A 530 -49.57 26.26 -13.52
C ARG A 530 -48.22 25.96 -12.89
N LEU A 531 -48.09 24.79 -12.29
CA LEU A 531 -46.82 24.22 -11.86
C LEU A 531 -46.43 23.15 -12.88
N GLU A 532 -45.19 23.12 -13.34
CA GLU A 532 -44.74 22.13 -14.33
C GLU A 532 -43.38 21.50 -13.97
N CYS A 533 -43.31 20.18 -14.13
CA CYS A 533 -42.12 19.35 -13.91
C CYS A 533 -41.78 18.61 -15.20
N CYS A 534 -40.60 18.84 -15.74
CA CYS A 534 -40.16 18.37 -17.05
C CYS A 534 -38.93 17.45 -16.96
N THR A 535 -38.82 16.55 -17.93
CA THR A 535 -37.64 15.69 -18.14
C THR A 535 -37.29 15.58 -19.63
N HIS A 536 -36.03 15.29 -19.91
CA HIS A 536 -35.53 14.95 -21.25
C HIS A 536 -35.77 13.49 -21.63
N ARG A 537 -36.03 12.61 -20.65
CA ARG A 537 -36.37 11.20 -20.88
C ARG A 537 -37.71 11.12 -21.63
N MET A 538 -37.75 10.36 -22.73
CA MET A 538 -38.93 10.23 -23.59
C MET A 538 -39.97 9.23 -23.04
N GLU A 539 -39.58 8.45 -22.04
CA GLU A 539 -40.32 7.42 -21.33
C GLU A 539 -41.64 7.91 -20.69
N ASN A 540 -42.54 6.97 -20.38
CA ASN A 540 -43.90 7.25 -19.92
C ASN A 540 -44.06 7.08 -18.40
N TYR A 541 -43.46 7.99 -17.64
CA TYR A 541 -43.70 8.10 -16.20
C TYR A 541 -45.14 8.50 -15.89
N ILE A 542 -45.69 7.99 -14.78
CA ILE A 542 -46.90 8.51 -14.13
C ILE A 542 -46.43 9.53 -13.09
N VAL A 543 -46.96 10.75 -13.13
CA VAL A 543 -46.48 11.85 -12.28
C VAL A 543 -47.59 12.38 -11.39
N TYR A 544 -47.24 12.65 -10.13
CA TYR A 544 -48.11 13.25 -9.13
C TYR A 544 -47.43 14.48 -8.52
N PHE A 545 -48.15 15.60 -8.44
CA PHE A 545 -47.80 16.72 -7.56
C PHE A 545 -48.33 16.40 -6.16
N PHE A 546 -47.52 16.60 -5.12
CA PHE A 546 -47.98 16.43 -3.74
C PHE A 546 -47.43 17.47 -2.76
N SER A 547 -48.19 17.72 -1.70
CA SER A 547 -47.72 18.41 -0.49
C SER A 547 -48.44 17.81 0.70
N HIS A 548 -47.69 17.49 1.75
CA HIS A 548 -48.19 16.71 2.88
C HIS A 548 -48.88 15.44 2.34
N ASP A 549 -50.13 15.17 2.70
CA ASP A 549 -50.86 13.97 2.27
C ASP A 549 -51.69 14.12 0.97
N HIS A 550 -51.65 15.28 0.31
CA HIS A 550 -52.53 15.56 -0.84
C HIS A 550 -51.84 15.30 -2.19
N TYR A 551 -52.21 14.21 -2.87
CA TYR A 551 -51.66 13.79 -4.16
C TYR A 551 -52.58 14.14 -5.35
N ILE A 552 -52.04 14.89 -6.31
CA ILE A 552 -52.74 15.36 -7.52
C ILE A 552 -52.03 14.79 -8.75
N ARG A 553 -52.74 14.03 -9.59
CA ARG A 553 -52.18 13.47 -10.82
C ARG A 553 -51.92 14.58 -11.85
N ALA A 554 -50.75 14.56 -12.49
CA ALA A 554 -50.34 15.55 -13.47
C ALA A 554 -50.81 15.20 -14.90
N GLU A 555 -51.03 16.23 -15.73
CA GLU A 555 -51.31 16.09 -17.16
C GLU A 555 -50.00 16.16 -17.97
N LYS A 556 -49.80 15.26 -18.94
CA LYS A 556 -48.58 15.20 -19.78
C LYS A 556 -48.72 16.13 -21.00
N ARG A 557 -47.71 16.97 -21.21
CA ARG A 557 -47.56 17.89 -22.35
C ARG A 557 -46.13 17.81 -22.90
N ARG A 558 -45.98 17.66 -24.21
CA ARG A 558 -44.67 17.78 -24.86
C ARG A 558 -44.37 19.25 -25.17
N ILE A 559 -43.18 19.72 -24.83
CA ILE A 559 -42.69 21.08 -25.12
C ILE A 559 -41.30 20.91 -25.76
N ASN A 560 -41.19 21.16 -27.07
CA ASN A 560 -39.98 20.88 -27.84
C ASN A 560 -39.50 19.41 -27.62
N ASN A 561 -38.29 19.21 -27.10
CA ASN A 561 -37.74 17.89 -26.74
C ASN A 561 -38.06 17.44 -25.30
N LEU A 562 -38.75 18.25 -24.49
CA LEU A 562 -39.10 17.92 -23.11
C LEU A 562 -40.46 17.21 -23.01
N ASN A 563 -40.50 16.18 -22.16
CA ASN A 563 -41.73 15.64 -21.58
C ASN A 563 -42.03 16.43 -20.30
N CYS A 564 -43.01 17.33 -20.35
CA CYS A 564 -43.46 18.11 -19.20
C CYS A 564 -44.76 17.54 -18.62
N TYR A 565 -44.89 17.59 -17.30
CA TYR A 565 -46.05 17.15 -16.54
C TYR A 565 -46.51 18.33 -15.69
N TYR A 566 -47.75 18.79 -15.88
CA TYR A 566 -48.24 20.00 -15.24
C TYR A 566 -49.50 19.78 -14.41
N SER A 567 -49.74 20.69 -13.49
CA SER A 567 -50.98 20.82 -12.73
C SER A 567 -51.36 22.30 -12.61
N ILE A 568 -52.66 22.60 -12.71
CA ILE A 568 -53.19 23.96 -12.54
C ILE A 568 -53.78 24.05 -11.14
N GLN A 569 -53.24 24.96 -10.32
CA GLN A 569 -53.63 25.16 -8.93
C GLN A 569 -54.27 26.55 -8.76
N SER A 570 -55.31 26.64 -7.93
CA SER A 570 -56.03 27.88 -7.60
C SER A 570 -55.76 28.29 -6.16
N PHE A 571 -55.18 29.48 -5.97
CA PHE A 571 -54.78 29.98 -4.65
C PHE A 571 -55.75 31.08 -4.19
N THR A 572 -56.45 30.81 -3.09
CA THR A 572 -57.43 31.72 -2.47
C THR A 572 -56.82 32.55 -1.36
N ASP A 573 -57.45 33.67 -1.00
CA ASP A 573 -56.95 34.65 -0.01
C ASP A 573 -56.61 34.06 1.38
N ILE A 574 -57.18 32.90 1.72
CA ILE A 574 -56.83 32.13 2.92
C ILE A 574 -55.32 31.88 3.00
N HIS A 575 -54.66 31.59 1.86
CA HIS A 575 -53.22 31.33 1.76
C HIS A 575 -52.37 32.61 1.90
N CYS A 576 -52.93 33.78 1.62
CA CYS A 576 -52.23 35.07 1.78
C CYS A 576 -52.39 35.69 3.17
N ASN A 577 -53.22 35.11 4.04
CA ASN A 577 -53.43 35.60 5.41
C ASN A 577 -52.51 34.91 6.45
N SER A 578 -51.79 33.84 6.07
CA SER A 578 -50.78 33.20 6.91
C SER A 578 -49.40 33.84 6.71
N GLU A 579 -49.07 34.85 7.51
CA GLU A 579 -47.76 35.51 7.45
C GLU A 579 -46.61 34.49 7.65
N GLY A 580 -45.64 34.51 6.72
CA GLY A 580 -44.42 33.69 6.80
C GLY A 580 -44.52 32.25 6.28
N TYR A 581 -45.72 31.72 5.99
CA TYR A 581 -45.85 30.34 5.48
C TYR A 581 -45.48 30.25 3.98
N ALA A 582 -44.64 29.27 3.64
CA ALA A 582 -44.29 28.93 2.26
C ALA A 582 -44.75 27.49 1.97
N LEU A 583 -45.59 27.31 0.95
CA LEU A 583 -46.08 25.99 0.56
C LEU A 583 -45.02 25.28 -0.28
N GLN A 584 -44.63 24.07 0.15
CA GLN A 584 -43.71 23.20 -0.57
C GLN A 584 -44.48 22.14 -1.35
N MET A 585 -44.39 22.18 -2.68
CA MET A 585 -44.97 21.20 -3.61
C MET A 585 -43.86 20.33 -4.19
N HIS A 586 -44.08 19.02 -4.31
CA HIS A 586 -43.09 18.06 -4.83
C HIS A 586 -43.66 17.29 -6.02
N CYS A 587 -42.82 16.94 -7.00
CA CYS A 587 -43.19 16.11 -8.13
C CYS A 587 -42.66 14.69 -7.94
N MET A 588 -43.58 13.74 -7.72
CA MET A 588 -43.28 12.31 -7.65
C MET A 588 -43.45 11.70 -9.04
N PHE A 589 -42.34 11.27 -9.66
CA PHE A 589 -42.34 10.50 -10.90
C PHE A 589 -42.29 9.01 -10.55
N MET A 590 -43.19 8.21 -11.12
CA MET A 590 -43.29 6.77 -10.88
C MET A 590 -43.12 6.00 -12.20
N ASN A 591 -42.30 4.95 -12.17
CA ASN A 591 -42.01 4.12 -13.34
C ASN A 591 -42.91 2.87 -13.43
N GLU A 592 -42.66 2.03 -14.43
CA GLU A 592 -43.49 0.85 -14.76
C GLU A 592 -43.52 -0.23 -13.66
N ILE A 593 -42.58 -0.22 -12.72
CA ILE A 593 -42.53 -1.15 -11.57
C ILE A 593 -42.99 -0.51 -10.25
N ASN A 594 -43.64 0.65 -10.31
CA ASN A 594 -44.13 1.45 -9.18
C ASN A 594 -43.04 1.97 -8.21
N GLN A 595 -41.75 1.83 -8.55
CA GLN A 595 -40.71 2.62 -7.88
C GLN A 595 -40.86 4.09 -8.30
N ASN A 596 -40.59 4.99 -7.36
CA ASN A 596 -40.81 6.42 -7.54
C ASN A 596 -39.62 7.24 -7.07
N VAL A 597 -39.51 8.44 -7.63
CA VAL A 597 -38.51 9.45 -7.31
C VAL A 597 -39.22 10.79 -7.09
N THR A 598 -38.86 11.49 -6.03
CA THR A 598 -39.42 12.80 -5.68
C THR A 598 -38.44 13.91 -6.05
N SER A 599 -38.94 14.93 -6.76
CA SER A 599 -38.18 16.15 -7.00
C SER A 599 -37.97 16.92 -5.69
N PRO A 600 -36.94 17.78 -5.57
CA PRO A 600 -36.87 18.76 -4.50
C PRO A 600 -38.08 19.72 -4.53
N ALA A 601 -38.40 20.34 -3.38
CA ALA A 601 -39.55 21.22 -3.21
C ALA A 601 -39.57 22.40 -4.21
N ILE A 602 -40.70 22.55 -4.91
CA ILE A 602 -41.13 23.82 -5.50
C ILE A 602 -41.64 24.69 -4.36
N VAL A 603 -41.05 25.86 -4.16
CA VAL A 603 -41.38 26.76 -3.06
C VAL A 603 -42.33 27.87 -3.55
N LEU A 604 -43.54 27.90 -2.98
CA LEU A 604 -44.56 28.91 -3.27
C LEU A 604 -44.73 29.85 -2.08
N ARG A 605 -44.44 31.14 -2.27
CA ARG A 605 -44.69 32.19 -1.28
C ARG A 605 -45.88 33.04 -1.70
N PHE A 606 -46.73 33.41 -0.75
CA PHE A 606 -47.98 34.13 -1.03
C PHE A 606 -47.88 35.61 -0.66
N ILE A 607 -48.39 36.49 -1.52
CA ILE A 607 -48.53 37.93 -1.22
C ILE A 607 -49.93 38.45 -1.58
N PRO A 608 -50.53 39.36 -0.80
CA PRO A 608 -51.74 40.06 -1.22
C PRO A 608 -51.48 40.87 -2.50
N ALA A 609 -52.41 40.85 -3.48
CA ALA A 609 -52.22 41.52 -4.77
C ALA A 609 -51.81 43.01 -4.68
N LYS A 610 -52.26 43.71 -3.63
CA LYS A 610 -51.87 45.10 -3.28
C LYS A 610 -50.36 45.32 -3.03
N ASN A 611 -49.58 44.26 -2.79
CA ASN A 611 -48.15 44.31 -2.49
C ASN A 611 -47.26 43.92 -3.69
N VAL A 612 -47.85 43.65 -4.86
CA VAL A 612 -47.11 43.38 -6.11
C VAL A 612 -46.50 44.69 -6.63
N VAL A 613 -45.19 44.71 -6.88
CA VAL A 613 -44.46 45.88 -7.42
C VAL A 613 -43.71 45.55 -8.71
N CYS A 614 -43.10 44.36 -8.80
CA CYS A 614 -42.64 43.79 -10.06
C CYS A 614 -43.71 42.84 -10.63
N ASN A 615 -44.00 42.96 -11.92
CA ASN A 615 -44.90 42.07 -12.65
C ASN A 615 -44.35 41.82 -14.06
N SER A 616 -44.23 40.55 -14.45
CA SER A 616 -43.82 40.08 -15.77
C SER A 616 -44.60 38.82 -16.11
N SER A 617 -45.06 38.70 -17.36
CA SER A 617 -45.70 37.50 -17.91
C SER A 617 -44.80 36.26 -17.83
N ASP A 618 -43.48 36.47 -17.95
CA ASP A 618 -42.53 35.40 -18.22
C ASP A 618 -41.77 35.00 -16.94
N ILE A 619 -41.53 35.96 -16.04
CA ILE A 619 -40.82 35.76 -14.76
C ILE A 619 -41.80 35.54 -13.60
N GLY A 620 -42.84 36.38 -13.47
CA GLY A 620 -43.80 36.34 -12.37
C GLY A 620 -44.05 37.68 -11.68
N VAL A 621 -44.77 37.62 -10.56
CA VAL A 621 -45.15 38.76 -9.71
C VAL A 621 -44.32 38.78 -8.41
N GLY A 622 -44.05 39.95 -7.84
CA GLY A 622 -43.29 40.03 -6.59
C GLY A 622 -43.29 41.41 -5.93
N ALA A 623 -43.01 41.44 -4.62
CA ALA A 623 -42.75 42.67 -3.87
C ALA A 623 -41.31 43.17 -4.11
N ASN A 624 -41.01 44.41 -3.73
CA ASN A 624 -39.63 44.95 -3.80
C ASN A 624 -38.66 44.08 -2.97
N GLU A 625 -37.42 43.87 -3.45
CA GLU A 625 -36.43 42.91 -2.93
C GLU A 625 -36.84 41.42 -2.96
N ALA A 626 -38.06 41.06 -3.40
CA ALA A 626 -38.44 39.67 -3.56
C ALA A 626 -37.55 38.98 -4.61
N GLN A 627 -37.32 37.68 -4.42
CA GLN A 627 -36.53 36.85 -5.31
C GLN A 627 -37.40 35.75 -5.93
N ILE A 628 -37.12 35.43 -7.21
CA ILE A 628 -37.73 34.31 -7.94
C ILE A 628 -36.60 33.48 -8.54
N ILE A 629 -36.70 32.16 -8.39
CA ILE A 629 -35.72 31.21 -8.92
C ILE A 629 -36.39 30.42 -10.03
N LYS A 630 -35.86 30.56 -11.25
CA LYS A 630 -36.31 29.82 -12.44
C LYS A 630 -35.22 28.87 -12.96
N PRO A 631 -35.62 27.75 -13.59
CA PRO A 631 -34.67 26.85 -14.25
C PRO A 631 -34.05 27.50 -15.49
N CYS A 632 -32.89 27.00 -15.91
CA CYS A 632 -32.27 27.39 -17.18
C CYS A 632 -33.03 26.76 -18.36
N LEU A 633 -33.93 27.53 -18.97
CA LEU A 633 -34.73 27.10 -20.13
C LEU A 633 -34.26 27.78 -21.42
N ASN A 634 -33.95 26.97 -22.43
CA ASN A 634 -33.43 27.40 -23.73
C ASN A 634 -34.55 28.00 -24.62
N LEU A 635 -34.93 29.24 -24.35
CA LEU A 635 -36.00 29.97 -25.05
C LEU A 635 -35.61 30.48 -26.45
N HIS A 636 -34.32 30.62 -26.76
CA HIS A 636 -33.83 31.22 -28.01
C HIS A 636 -32.67 30.46 -28.72
N GLY A 637 -32.62 29.14 -28.57
CA GLY A 637 -32.01 28.23 -29.55
C GLY A 637 -30.50 28.37 -29.82
N THR A 638 -29.75 29.04 -28.94
CA THR A 638 -28.33 29.42 -29.18
C THR A 638 -27.38 29.11 -28.02
N SER A 639 -27.85 28.46 -26.96
CA SER A 639 -26.96 27.84 -25.96
C SER A 639 -27.59 26.56 -25.40
N ASN A 640 -26.81 25.47 -25.31
CA ASN A 640 -27.27 24.18 -24.76
C ASN A 640 -27.26 24.19 -23.22
N SER A 641 -27.58 25.32 -22.60
CA SER A 641 -27.65 25.40 -21.14
C SER A 641 -28.97 24.83 -20.64
N VAL A 642 -28.90 23.69 -19.97
CA VAL A 642 -30.06 22.87 -19.57
C VAL A 642 -30.14 22.63 -18.05
N ARG A 643 -29.01 22.71 -17.35
CA ARG A 643 -28.86 22.46 -15.91
C ARG A 643 -28.42 23.74 -15.20
N GLY A 644 -28.89 23.95 -13.98
CA GLY A 644 -28.69 25.18 -13.19
C GLY A 644 -29.96 26.02 -12.99
N ASN A 645 -29.80 27.24 -12.44
CA ASN A 645 -30.90 28.17 -12.22
C ASN A 645 -30.51 29.65 -12.45
N ILE A 646 -31.51 30.50 -12.64
CA ILE A 646 -31.38 31.97 -12.66
C ILE A 646 -32.15 32.53 -11.47
N ILE A 647 -31.47 33.35 -10.67
CA ILE A 647 -32.06 34.06 -9.53
C ILE A 647 -32.36 35.48 -9.97
N TYR A 648 -33.64 35.82 -10.07
CA TYR A 648 -34.12 37.16 -10.33
C TYR A 648 -34.42 37.88 -9.01
N ARG A 649 -34.14 39.18 -8.94
CA ARG A 649 -34.51 40.07 -7.83
C ARG A 649 -35.41 41.19 -8.34
N CYS A 650 -36.44 41.55 -7.59
CA CYS A 650 -37.29 42.69 -7.89
C CYS A 650 -36.61 44.00 -7.43
N ASP A 651 -36.10 44.77 -8.38
CA ASP A 651 -35.55 46.11 -8.18
C ASP A 651 -36.60 47.14 -8.59
N HIS A 652 -37.23 47.78 -7.60
CA HIS A 652 -38.33 48.72 -7.70
C HIS A 652 -39.53 48.23 -8.52
N THR A 653 -39.46 48.26 -9.84
CA THR A 653 -40.55 47.86 -10.76
C THR A 653 -40.13 46.82 -11.79
N LYS A 654 -38.86 46.37 -11.79
CA LYS A 654 -38.32 45.43 -12.79
C LYS A 654 -37.59 44.27 -12.14
N TRP A 655 -37.70 43.11 -12.78
CA TRP A 655 -36.88 41.95 -12.47
C TRP A 655 -35.48 42.13 -13.08
N ILE A 656 -34.45 42.11 -12.22
CA ILE A 656 -33.04 42.07 -12.63
C ILE A 656 -32.46 40.68 -12.36
N VAL A 657 -31.53 40.22 -13.19
CA VAL A 657 -30.78 38.98 -12.93
C VAL A 657 -29.79 39.26 -11.80
N HIS A 658 -30.01 38.64 -10.63
CA HIS A 658 -29.12 38.76 -9.48
C HIS A 658 -27.97 37.77 -9.55
N ARG A 659 -28.23 36.53 -9.97
CA ARG A 659 -27.22 35.51 -10.31
C ARG A 659 -27.68 34.66 -11.49
N ASN A 660 -26.73 34.21 -12.29
CA ASN A 660 -26.92 33.26 -13.38
C ASN A 660 -26.03 32.04 -13.12
N ASN A 661 -26.63 30.94 -12.68
CA ASN A 661 -25.93 29.68 -12.36
C ASN A 661 -26.15 28.63 -13.46
N CYS A 662 -26.44 29.07 -14.69
CA CYS A 662 -26.66 28.21 -15.84
C CYS A 662 -25.34 27.65 -16.39
N LEU A 663 -25.28 26.34 -16.59
CA LEU A 663 -24.08 25.66 -17.10
C LEU A 663 -23.90 25.87 -18.61
N ALA A 664 -22.67 26.21 -19.04
CA ALA A 664 -22.34 26.28 -20.45
C ALA A 664 -22.54 24.91 -21.11
N GLY A 665 -23.11 24.89 -22.32
CA GLY A 665 -23.50 23.66 -23.03
C GLY A 665 -22.44 22.55 -23.03
N PRO A 666 -21.20 22.79 -23.51
CA PRO A 666 -20.15 21.78 -23.51
C PRO A 666 -19.77 21.27 -22.11
N ILE A 667 -19.90 22.09 -21.06
CA ILE A 667 -19.62 21.72 -19.66
C ILE A 667 -20.76 20.86 -19.10
N ASN A 668 -22.01 21.19 -19.41
CA ASN A 668 -23.17 20.34 -19.12
C ASN A 668 -23.05 18.97 -19.81
N ASP A 669 -22.68 18.96 -21.09
CA ASP A 669 -22.52 17.74 -21.88
C ASP A 669 -21.31 16.90 -21.41
N LEU A 670 -20.28 17.55 -20.83
CA LEU A 670 -19.14 16.92 -20.18
C LEU A 670 -19.52 16.29 -18.82
N LEU A 671 -20.23 17.01 -17.96
CA LEU A 671 -20.70 16.50 -16.66
C LEU A 671 -21.61 15.28 -16.83
N ASN A 672 -22.63 15.38 -17.70
CA ASN A 672 -23.53 14.27 -18.01
C ASN A 672 -22.77 13.06 -18.60
N SER A 673 -21.66 13.29 -19.33
CA SER A 673 -20.78 12.23 -19.82
C SER A 673 -20.00 11.55 -18.69
N ALA A 674 -19.56 12.29 -17.67
CA ALA A 674 -18.88 11.74 -16.48
C ALA A 674 -19.82 10.96 -15.56
N GLU A 675 -21.04 11.46 -15.32
CA GLU A 675 -22.07 10.74 -14.53
C GLU A 675 -22.40 9.38 -15.15
N SER A 676 -22.51 9.34 -16.49
CA SER A 676 -22.70 8.13 -17.26
C SER A 676 -21.47 7.20 -17.21
N LEU A 677 -20.25 7.76 -17.36
CA LEU A 677 -19.00 7.00 -17.32
C LEU A 677 -18.75 6.35 -15.95
N ALA A 678 -18.84 7.12 -14.87
CA ALA A 678 -18.58 6.66 -13.50
C ALA A 678 -19.58 5.58 -13.02
N SER A 679 -20.76 5.52 -13.65
CA SER A 679 -21.75 4.47 -13.41
C SER A 679 -21.71 3.33 -14.44
N SER A 680 -20.75 3.29 -15.37
CA SER A 680 -20.71 2.29 -16.45
C SER A 680 -19.83 1.06 -16.13
N PRO A 681 -20.21 -0.16 -16.57
CA PRO A 681 -19.37 -1.35 -16.41
C PRO A 681 -18.03 -1.30 -17.17
N ASP A 682 -17.95 -0.50 -18.25
CA ASP A 682 -16.78 -0.30 -19.12
C ASP A 682 -16.02 1.03 -18.83
N SER A 683 -16.20 1.55 -17.61
CA SER A 683 -15.61 2.79 -17.08
C SER A 683 -14.11 2.90 -17.32
N GLN A 684 -13.35 1.86 -16.93
CA GLN A 684 -11.89 1.82 -17.06
C GLN A 684 -11.41 1.88 -18.52
N GLU A 685 -12.09 1.22 -19.46
CA GLU A 685 -11.73 1.20 -20.88
C GLU A 685 -11.92 2.58 -21.54
N LYS A 686 -13.02 3.26 -21.20
CA LYS A 686 -13.38 4.56 -21.80
C LYS A 686 -12.63 5.74 -21.20
N LEU A 687 -12.17 5.65 -19.95
CA LEU A 687 -11.63 6.78 -19.20
C LEU A 687 -10.49 7.55 -19.92
N PRO A 688 -9.47 6.91 -20.55
CA PRO A 688 -8.44 7.62 -21.32
C PRO A 688 -9.01 8.56 -22.39
N SER A 689 -10.02 8.10 -23.14
CA SER A 689 -10.70 8.91 -24.16
C SER A 689 -11.53 10.05 -23.55
N PHE A 690 -12.07 9.84 -22.35
CA PHE A 690 -12.81 10.86 -21.62
C PHE A 690 -11.90 11.95 -21.06
N LEU A 691 -10.78 11.59 -20.42
CA LEU A 691 -9.80 12.57 -19.88
C LEU A 691 -9.30 13.52 -20.98
N LYS A 692 -9.10 12.99 -22.20
CA LYS A 692 -8.73 13.78 -23.39
C LYS A 692 -9.83 14.78 -23.78
N LYS A 693 -11.08 14.31 -23.95
CA LYS A 693 -12.25 15.17 -24.20
C LYS A 693 -12.44 16.22 -23.09
N MET A 694 -12.21 15.85 -21.83
CA MET A 694 -12.33 16.71 -20.67
C MET A 694 -11.34 17.88 -20.72
N LYS A 695 -10.06 17.59 -20.99
CA LYS A 695 -9.04 18.62 -21.23
C LYS A 695 -9.44 19.56 -22.37
N GLU A 696 -9.70 19.01 -23.56
CA GLU A 696 -10.04 19.79 -24.76
C GLU A 696 -11.27 20.70 -24.53
N THR A 697 -12.29 20.19 -23.85
CA THR A 697 -13.51 20.96 -23.50
C THR A 697 -13.20 22.05 -22.47
N THR A 698 -12.35 21.78 -21.48
CA THR A 698 -11.98 22.76 -20.43
C THR A 698 -11.16 23.89 -21.03
N GLU A 699 -10.14 23.58 -21.84
CA GLU A 699 -9.33 24.57 -22.56
C GLU A 699 -10.19 25.45 -23.48
N GLN A 700 -11.16 24.86 -24.20
CA GLN A 700 -12.10 25.61 -25.05
C GLN A 700 -13.06 26.51 -24.26
N THR A 701 -13.45 26.11 -23.04
CA THR A 701 -14.49 26.80 -22.24
C THR A 701 -13.95 27.64 -21.07
N GLN A 702 -12.62 27.74 -20.91
CA GLN A 702 -11.95 28.51 -19.84
C GLN A 702 -12.52 29.93 -19.65
N ALA A 703 -12.89 30.61 -20.72
CA ALA A 703 -13.45 31.96 -20.66
C ALA A 703 -14.84 32.03 -19.99
N GLU A 704 -15.60 30.94 -20.00
CA GLU A 704 -16.90 30.82 -19.32
C GLU A 704 -16.78 30.18 -17.93
N ILE A 705 -15.77 29.33 -17.71
CA ILE A 705 -15.37 28.85 -16.38
C ILE A 705 -14.94 30.04 -15.51
N ASN A 706 -14.03 30.87 -16.03
CA ASN A 706 -13.49 32.04 -15.31
C ASN A 706 -14.55 33.07 -14.89
N LYS A 707 -15.74 33.07 -15.51
CA LYS A 707 -16.85 34.00 -15.22
C LYS A 707 -17.93 33.43 -14.29
N SER A 708 -18.04 32.10 -14.18
CA SER A 708 -19.21 31.43 -13.58
C SER A 708 -18.77 30.35 -12.60
N ALA A 709 -19.07 30.57 -11.32
CA ALA A 709 -18.84 29.59 -10.27
C ALA A 709 -19.59 28.27 -10.51
N ALA A 710 -20.75 28.30 -11.18
CA ALA A 710 -21.48 27.09 -11.56
C ALA A 710 -20.73 26.27 -12.62
N ASN A 711 -20.13 26.92 -13.62
CA ASN A 711 -19.27 26.25 -14.61
C ASN A 711 -18.04 25.63 -13.94
N LEU A 712 -17.39 26.38 -13.04
CA LEU A 712 -16.23 25.91 -12.27
C LEU A 712 -16.59 24.69 -11.39
N ASN A 713 -17.71 24.75 -10.66
CA ASN A 713 -18.20 23.64 -9.85
C ASN A 713 -18.53 22.39 -10.69
N ALA A 714 -19.13 22.55 -11.88
CA ALA A 714 -19.45 21.42 -12.75
C ALA A 714 -18.19 20.69 -13.25
N VAL A 715 -17.08 21.38 -13.51
CA VAL A 715 -15.81 20.73 -13.87
C VAL A 715 -15.14 20.08 -12.65
N LEU A 716 -15.27 20.67 -11.45
CA LEU A 716 -14.83 20.02 -10.20
C LEU A 716 -15.62 18.72 -9.92
N GLU A 717 -16.95 18.75 -10.05
CA GLU A 717 -17.82 17.57 -9.93
C GLU A 717 -17.49 16.51 -10.99
N THR A 718 -17.16 16.94 -12.22
CA THR A 718 -16.65 16.06 -13.27
C THR A 718 -15.33 15.38 -12.86
N LEU A 719 -14.40 16.08 -12.20
CA LEU A 719 -13.15 15.49 -11.69
C LEU A 719 -13.41 14.46 -10.58
N THR A 720 -14.27 14.78 -9.61
CA THR A 720 -14.62 13.88 -8.48
C THR A 720 -15.33 12.60 -8.96
N LEU A 721 -16.07 12.67 -10.06
CA LEU A 721 -16.72 11.49 -10.65
C LEU A 721 -15.73 10.53 -11.32
N VAL A 722 -14.60 11.03 -11.86
CA VAL A 722 -13.62 10.20 -12.59
C VAL A 722 -12.37 9.84 -11.78
N SER A 723 -12.08 10.54 -10.68
CA SER A 723 -10.95 10.25 -9.80
C SER A 723 -10.97 8.84 -9.20
N THR A 724 -12.17 8.32 -8.92
CA THR A 724 -12.39 7.00 -8.31
C THR A 724 -12.27 5.81 -9.27
N ILE A 725 -12.08 6.06 -10.57
CA ILE A 725 -12.00 5.03 -11.61
C ILE A 725 -10.51 4.72 -11.89
N PRO A 726 -10.05 3.46 -11.79
CA PRO A 726 -8.65 3.11 -12.04
C PRO A 726 -8.17 3.43 -13.46
N VAL A 727 -6.92 3.91 -13.58
CA VAL A 727 -6.29 4.26 -14.87
C VAL A 727 -4.85 3.78 -14.95
N GLU A 728 -4.41 3.38 -16.15
CA GLU A 728 -2.98 3.20 -16.43
C GLU A 728 -2.20 4.52 -16.29
N ALA A 729 -1.12 4.48 -15.52
CA ALA A 729 -0.22 5.61 -15.28
C ALA A 729 0.71 5.89 -16.48
N ASN A 730 0.16 6.40 -17.58
CA ASN A 730 0.91 6.91 -18.73
C ASN A 730 0.88 8.45 -18.82
N GLU A 731 1.78 9.01 -19.62
CA GLU A 731 1.93 10.47 -19.78
C GLU A 731 0.67 11.15 -20.36
N GLU A 732 -0.13 10.47 -21.20
CA GLU A 732 -1.35 11.04 -21.77
C GLU A 732 -2.47 11.13 -20.72
N ASN A 733 -2.72 10.06 -19.96
CA ASN A 733 -3.75 10.02 -18.91
C ASN A 733 -3.44 11.03 -17.80
N MET A 734 -2.25 10.94 -17.21
CA MET A 734 -1.83 11.83 -16.11
C MET A 734 -1.65 13.28 -16.60
N GLY A 735 -1.18 13.47 -17.85
CA GLY A 735 -1.06 14.77 -18.48
C GLY A 735 -2.41 15.44 -18.74
N ASN A 736 -3.42 14.70 -19.23
CA ASN A 736 -4.75 15.22 -19.52
C ASN A 736 -5.52 15.60 -18.24
N PHE A 737 -5.48 14.75 -17.21
CA PHE A 737 -6.03 15.08 -15.89
C PHE A 737 -5.32 16.31 -15.30
N GLY A 738 -3.97 16.30 -15.29
CA GLY A 738 -3.16 17.40 -14.76
C GLY A 738 -3.35 18.74 -15.49
N SER A 739 -3.56 18.74 -16.81
CA SER A 739 -3.92 19.95 -17.58
C SER A 739 -5.27 20.53 -17.14
N THR A 740 -6.26 19.66 -16.86
CA THR A 740 -7.58 20.08 -16.39
C THR A 740 -7.53 20.65 -14.97
N VAL A 741 -6.72 20.06 -14.08
CA VAL A 741 -6.43 20.62 -12.76
C VAL A 741 -5.71 21.97 -12.86
N GLU A 742 -4.73 22.14 -13.76
CA GLU A 742 -4.06 23.43 -14.00
C GLU A 742 -5.05 24.54 -14.46
N ALA A 743 -5.96 24.22 -15.38
CA ALA A 743 -7.01 25.13 -15.85
C ALA A 743 -7.93 25.64 -14.71
N ILE A 744 -8.15 24.80 -13.70
CA ILE A 744 -9.02 25.09 -12.56
C ILE A 744 -8.30 25.93 -11.48
N ILE A 745 -7.06 25.56 -11.10
CA ILE A 745 -6.27 26.30 -10.10
C ILE A 745 -5.72 27.65 -10.59
N THR A 746 -5.80 27.92 -11.90
CA THR A 746 -5.48 29.22 -12.50
C THR A 746 -6.70 30.14 -12.68
N SER A 747 -7.91 29.67 -12.39
CA SER A 747 -9.15 30.47 -12.45
C SER A 747 -9.20 31.60 -11.40
N PRO A 748 -9.99 32.68 -11.59
CA PRO A 748 -10.02 33.83 -10.70
C PRO A 748 -10.56 33.52 -9.28
N THR A 749 -9.91 34.07 -8.25
CA THR A 749 -10.29 33.94 -6.84
C THR A 749 -11.73 34.41 -6.55
N GLU A 750 -12.21 35.49 -7.19
CA GLU A 750 -13.59 35.95 -7.04
C GLU A 750 -14.63 34.95 -7.60
N THR A 751 -14.24 34.05 -8.50
CA THR A 751 -15.11 32.99 -9.01
C THR A 751 -15.15 31.80 -8.04
N TRP A 752 -13.98 31.42 -7.52
CA TRP A 752 -13.83 30.41 -6.47
C TRP A 752 -14.60 30.73 -5.18
N LYS A 753 -14.67 32.00 -4.79
CA LYS A 753 -15.39 32.52 -3.61
C LYS A 753 -16.90 32.22 -3.57
N TYR A 754 -17.49 31.76 -4.67
CA TYR A 754 -18.89 31.33 -4.73
C TYR A 754 -19.07 29.82 -4.95
N VAL A 755 -17.99 29.04 -4.88
CA VAL A 755 -17.99 27.57 -4.91
C VAL A 755 -17.84 27.06 -3.47
N GLN A 756 -18.94 26.59 -2.87
CA GLN A 756 -18.89 25.96 -1.53
C GLN A 756 -18.08 24.67 -1.60
N ASN A 757 -17.31 24.35 -0.55
CA ASN A 757 -16.49 23.13 -0.43
C ASN A 757 -15.41 22.92 -1.50
N GLY A 758 -15.32 23.76 -2.55
CA GLY A 758 -14.65 23.42 -3.81
C GLY A 758 -13.15 23.12 -3.69
N THR A 759 -12.46 23.78 -2.76
CA THR A 759 -11.04 23.54 -2.48
C THR A 759 -10.81 22.13 -1.91
N SER A 760 -11.65 21.74 -0.96
CA SER A 760 -11.65 20.42 -0.32
C SER A 760 -12.00 19.34 -1.34
N GLN A 761 -13.04 19.58 -2.15
CA GLN A 761 -13.42 18.71 -3.26
C GLN A 761 -12.28 18.55 -4.28
N LEU A 762 -11.57 19.63 -4.65
CA LEU A 762 -10.43 19.56 -5.57
C LEU A 762 -9.30 18.69 -5.00
N LEU A 763 -8.88 18.93 -3.76
CA LEU A 763 -7.80 18.16 -3.12
C LEU A 763 -8.13 16.68 -3.06
N GLY A 764 -9.31 16.32 -2.53
CA GLY A 764 -9.76 14.92 -2.46
C GLY A 764 -9.92 14.26 -3.84
N SER A 765 -10.33 15.01 -4.87
CA SER A 765 -10.42 14.49 -6.25
C SER A 765 -9.04 14.20 -6.86
N VAL A 766 -8.01 14.97 -6.52
CA VAL A 766 -6.64 14.67 -6.97
C VAL A 766 -6.06 13.50 -6.17
N GLU A 767 -6.24 13.46 -4.85
CA GLU A 767 -5.74 12.36 -4.01
C GLU A 767 -6.33 11.01 -4.44
N GLN A 768 -7.64 10.91 -4.63
CA GLN A 768 -8.30 9.71 -5.18
C GLN A 768 -7.80 9.32 -6.56
N PHE A 769 -7.50 10.30 -7.44
CA PHE A 769 -6.94 10.00 -8.76
C PHE A 769 -5.52 9.46 -8.66
N LEU A 770 -4.71 9.93 -7.70
CA LEU A 770 -3.37 9.36 -7.46
C LEU A 770 -3.44 7.96 -6.82
N GLU A 771 -4.44 7.69 -5.98
CA GLU A 771 -4.70 6.35 -5.43
C GLU A 771 -5.10 5.37 -6.54
N SER A 772 -5.88 5.79 -7.53
CA SER A 772 -6.42 4.93 -8.58
C SER A 772 -5.45 4.68 -9.77
N LEU A 773 -4.24 5.25 -9.74
CA LEU A 773 -3.19 5.00 -10.74
C LEU A 773 -2.64 3.57 -10.67
N GLN A 774 -2.69 2.87 -11.80
CA GLN A 774 -2.11 1.55 -12.00
C GLN A 774 -0.73 1.68 -12.69
N PRO A 775 0.38 1.25 -12.06
CA PRO A 775 1.72 1.46 -12.59
C PRO A 775 2.01 0.60 -13.83
N ILE A 776 2.63 1.20 -14.84
CA ILE A 776 3.03 0.52 -16.08
C ILE A 776 4.50 0.12 -15.96
N ASN A 777 4.81 -1.16 -16.16
CA ASN A 777 6.19 -1.70 -16.08
C ASN A 777 6.95 -1.28 -14.79
N GLN A 778 6.25 -1.30 -13.64
CA GLN A 778 6.78 -0.83 -12.34
C GLN A 778 7.26 0.64 -12.34
N SER A 779 6.62 1.50 -13.15
CA SER A 779 6.97 2.93 -13.26
C SER A 779 5.73 3.84 -13.22
N ILE A 780 5.96 5.08 -12.77
CA ILE A 780 5.00 6.20 -12.80
C ILE A 780 5.72 7.38 -13.47
N PRO A 781 5.24 7.92 -14.61
CA PRO A 781 5.88 9.05 -15.28
C PRO A 781 5.69 10.35 -14.50
N SER A 782 6.64 11.29 -14.66
CA SER A 782 6.59 12.60 -14.02
C SER A 782 5.91 13.65 -14.91
N ILE A 783 4.80 14.22 -14.44
CA ILE A 783 4.10 15.31 -15.15
C ILE A 783 4.59 16.67 -14.63
N ILE A 784 4.93 17.56 -15.56
CA ILE A 784 5.45 18.90 -15.25
C ILE A 784 4.63 19.95 -16.02
N GLN A 785 3.67 20.58 -15.33
CA GLN A 785 2.95 21.77 -15.81
C GLN A 785 3.55 23.04 -15.18
N LYS A 786 2.96 24.21 -15.42
CA LYS A 786 3.47 25.51 -14.91
C LYS A 786 3.14 25.72 -13.43
N SER A 787 2.02 25.17 -12.99
CA SER A 787 1.39 25.40 -11.68
C SER A 787 1.19 24.11 -10.87
N LEU A 788 1.43 22.96 -11.51
CA LEU A 788 1.23 21.59 -11.00
C LEU A 788 2.42 20.71 -11.40
N GLN A 789 2.92 19.87 -10.48
CA GLN A 789 3.88 18.79 -10.78
C GLN A 789 3.45 17.50 -10.09
N ILE A 790 3.53 16.36 -10.77
CA ILE A 790 3.22 15.02 -10.23
C ILE A 790 4.44 14.12 -10.44
N LYS A 791 4.88 13.40 -9.40
CA LYS A 791 6.02 12.48 -9.43
C LYS A 791 5.74 11.24 -8.57
N GLY A 792 5.96 10.05 -9.11
CA GLY A 792 5.78 8.80 -8.37
C GLY A 792 6.89 7.79 -8.58
N THR A 793 6.80 6.68 -7.85
CA THR A 793 7.66 5.51 -7.99
C THR A 793 6.90 4.25 -7.57
N VAL A 794 7.45 3.08 -7.91
CA VAL A 794 6.97 1.79 -7.44
C VAL A 794 8.10 1.10 -6.69
N LEU A 795 7.82 0.69 -5.45
CA LEU A 795 8.75 -0.04 -4.59
C LEU A 795 8.42 -1.53 -4.68
N GLY A 796 9.40 -2.30 -5.15
CA GLY A 796 9.33 -3.76 -5.22
C GLY A 796 9.97 -4.43 -4.00
N GLU A 797 9.78 -5.74 -3.88
CA GLU A 797 10.29 -6.55 -2.76
C GLU A 797 11.81 -6.40 -2.56
N SER A 798 12.24 -6.58 -1.30
CA SER A 798 13.63 -6.73 -0.84
C SER A 798 14.58 -5.51 -0.80
N ASN A 799 14.20 -4.32 -1.28
CA ASN A 799 15.06 -3.12 -1.20
C ASN A 799 14.57 -2.07 -0.19
N SER A 800 15.40 -1.75 0.81
CA SER A 800 15.21 -0.60 1.72
C SER A 800 15.35 0.71 0.94
N SER A 801 14.23 1.18 0.40
CA SER A 801 14.18 2.20 -0.66
C SER A 801 13.60 3.50 -0.12
N ILE A 802 14.40 4.57 -0.18
CA ILE A 802 14.02 5.90 0.28
C ILE A 802 13.29 6.60 -0.86
N TYR A 803 12.00 6.90 -0.70
CA TYR A 803 11.31 7.79 -1.63
C TYR A 803 11.83 9.21 -1.40
N ASN A 804 12.40 9.82 -2.45
CA ASN A 804 12.90 11.19 -2.43
C ASN A 804 12.47 11.88 -3.73
N SER A 805 11.62 12.90 -3.63
CA SER A 805 11.12 13.67 -4.77
C SER A 805 11.14 15.16 -4.49
N SER A 806 11.88 15.91 -5.31
CA SER A 806 11.96 17.38 -5.24
C SER A 806 11.13 18.06 -6.33
N PHE A 807 10.49 19.18 -5.96
CA PHE A 807 9.60 19.99 -6.78
C PHE A 807 10.12 21.43 -6.83
N ALA A 808 10.11 22.04 -8.02
CA ALA A 808 10.61 23.40 -8.23
C ALA A 808 9.91 24.05 -9.43
N PHE A 809 9.44 25.29 -9.27
CA PHE A 809 8.62 25.98 -10.26
C PHE A 809 9.33 27.21 -10.81
N SER A 810 9.70 27.18 -12.09
CA SER A 810 10.48 28.24 -12.75
C SER A 810 9.79 29.60 -12.83
N GLN A 811 8.46 29.64 -12.70
CA GLN A 811 7.65 30.86 -12.69
C GLN A 811 7.44 31.45 -11.27
N SER A 812 7.91 30.76 -10.23
CA SER A 812 7.65 31.09 -8.82
C SER A 812 8.96 31.12 -8.03
N ALA A 813 9.75 32.19 -8.23
CA ALA A 813 11.07 32.33 -7.64
C ALA A 813 11.06 32.12 -6.11
N GLY A 814 11.88 31.18 -5.64
CA GLY A 814 11.98 30.79 -4.22
C GLY A 814 11.12 29.60 -3.79
N LEU A 815 10.06 29.26 -4.54
CA LEU A 815 9.23 28.08 -4.21
C LEU A 815 9.90 26.77 -4.66
N MET A 816 10.45 26.06 -3.67
CA MET A 816 10.89 24.67 -3.79
C MET A 816 10.24 23.83 -2.68
N GLY A 817 10.08 22.54 -2.94
CA GLY A 817 9.66 21.56 -1.93
C GLY A 817 10.31 20.21 -2.19
N SER A 818 10.44 19.38 -1.16
CA SER A 818 10.83 17.98 -1.36
C SER A 818 10.17 17.06 -0.34
N VAL A 819 9.69 15.91 -0.82
CA VAL A 819 9.12 14.84 0.00
C VAL A 819 10.17 13.73 0.16
N LEU A 820 10.34 13.26 1.39
CA LEU A 820 11.25 12.21 1.79
C LEU A 820 10.51 11.21 2.69
N ILE A 821 10.54 9.92 2.37
CA ILE A 821 10.01 8.84 3.23
C ILE A 821 11.13 7.83 3.49
N GLU A 822 11.41 7.56 4.76
CA GLU A 822 12.51 6.73 5.24
C GLU A 822 11.99 5.59 6.12
N GLY A 823 12.65 4.42 6.06
CA GLY A 823 12.63 3.43 7.14
C GLY A 823 11.44 2.46 7.22
N ALA A 824 10.43 2.56 6.36
CA ALA A 824 9.31 1.62 6.35
C ALA A 824 9.74 0.22 5.88
N TYR A 825 9.53 -0.81 6.71
CA TYR A 825 9.79 -2.21 6.39
C TYR A 825 8.51 -2.85 5.81
N PHE A 826 8.36 -2.77 4.48
CA PHE A 826 7.15 -3.24 3.79
C PHE A 826 7.04 -4.78 3.75
N ASP A 827 6.46 -5.38 4.79
CA ASP A 827 6.24 -6.84 4.90
C ASP A 827 4.99 -7.30 4.13
N THR A 828 5.01 -7.19 2.80
CA THR A 828 3.90 -7.59 1.92
C THR A 828 4.34 -8.20 0.59
N GLU A 829 3.64 -9.25 0.14
CA GLU A 829 3.73 -9.92 -1.17
C GLU A 829 3.32 -9.03 -2.38
N LYS A 830 3.41 -7.69 -2.26
CA LYS A 830 2.83 -6.71 -3.19
C LYS A 830 3.72 -5.49 -3.34
N SER A 831 3.87 -5.00 -4.58
CA SER A 831 4.54 -3.74 -4.87
C SER A 831 3.73 -2.54 -4.38
N ILE A 832 4.40 -1.58 -3.74
CA ILE A 832 3.78 -0.35 -3.23
C ILE A 832 4.05 0.80 -4.20
N THR A 833 3.01 1.56 -4.54
CA THR A 833 3.11 2.75 -5.38
C THR A 833 3.02 3.99 -4.52
N ILE A 834 4.00 4.89 -4.64
CA ILE A 834 4.05 6.18 -3.93
C ILE A 834 3.99 7.29 -4.97
N VAL A 835 3.03 8.20 -4.86
CA VAL A 835 2.88 9.34 -5.79
C VAL A 835 2.66 10.62 -5.01
N SER A 836 3.41 11.67 -5.36
CA SER A 836 3.26 13.01 -4.77
C SER A 836 2.94 14.05 -5.83
N VAL A 837 2.13 15.02 -5.46
CA VAL A 837 1.74 16.19 -6.26
C VAL A 837 2.11 17.47 -5.52
N ALA A 838 2.58 18.48 -6.26
CA ALA A 838 2.88 19.81 -5.74
C ALA A 838 2.18 20.89 -6.56
N TYR A 839 1.65 21.91 -5.87
CA TYR A 839 0.94 23.05 -6.44
C TYR A 839 1.63 24.36 -6.07
N SER A 840 1.82 25.28 -7.02
CA SER A 840 2.45 26.58 -6.78
C SER A 840 1.49 27.76 -6.60
N THR A 841 0.22 27.63 -7.02
CA THR A 841 -0.77 28.73 -7.01
C THR A 841 -1.95 28.52 -6.05
N LEU A 842 -2.03 27.37 -5.37
CA LEU A 842 -3.25 26.89 -4.69
C LEU A 842 -3.70 27.78 -3.50
N GLU A 843 -2.75 28.44 -2.84
CA GLU A 843 -2.98 29.51 -1.85
C GLU A 843 -4.00 30.56 -2.29
N ARG A 844 -4.08 30.86 -3.60
CA ARG A 844 -4.99 31.88 -4.14
C ARG A 844 -6.47 31.47 -4.14
N ILE A 845 -6.77 30.22 -3.79
CA ILE A 845 -8.13 29.64 -3.80
C ILE A 845 -8.49 28.92 -2.49
N ILE A 846 -7.51 28.52 -1.67
CA ILE A 846 -7.75 27.97 -0.34
C ILE A 846 -8.27 29.10 0.58
N PRO A 847 -9.34 28.88 1.37
CA PRO A 847 -9.79 29.88 2.33
C PRO A 847 -8.70 30.19 3.37
N GLN A 848 -8.45 31.48 3.62
CA GLN A 848 -7.50 31.91 4.63
C GLN A 848 -8.09 31.72 6.03
N TYR A 849 -7.49 30.80 6.79
CA TYR A 849 -7.81 30.60 8.20
C TYR A 849 -6.97 31.54 9.07
N ARG A 850 -7.63 32.31 9.94
CA ARG A 850 -7.01 33.32 10.84
C ARG A 850 -6.22 34.40 10.07
N LYS A 851 -5.08 34.87 10.62
CA LYS A 851 -4.17 35.83 9.97
C LYS A 851 -3.04 35.12 9.22
N GLU A 852 -2.78 33.87 9.58
CA GLU A 852 -1.73 33.06 9.01
C GLU A 852 -1.93 32.88 7.48
N MET A 853 -0.84 32.93 6.71
CA MET A 853 -0.86 32.74 5.25
C MET A 853 0.06 31.59 4.84
N ILE A 854 -0.34 30.85 3.80
CA ILE A 854 0.49 29.79 3.19
C ILE A 854 1.71 30.48 2.55
N ASN A 855 2.91 30.11 2.99
CA ASN A 855 4.17 30.71 2.51
C ASN A 855 5.06 29.70 1.76
N SER A 856 4.46 28.62 1.28
CA SER A 856 5.12 27.46 0.67
C SER A 856 4.43 27.01 -0.64
N LEU A 857 4.89 25.88 -1.18
CA LEU A 857 4.05 25.03 -2.02
C LEU A 857 2.99 24.34 -1.14
N VAL A 858 1.87 23.93 -1.73
CA VAL A 858 1.03 22.86 -1.17
C VAL A 858 1.50 21.54 -1.80
N MET A 859 1.69 20.49 -1.02
CA MET A 859 2.12 19.18 -1.50
C MET A 859 1.25 18.08 -0.90
N SER A 860 0.76 17.14 -1.70
CA SER A 860 0.11 15.92 -1.21
C SER A 860 0.90 14.69 -1.63
N THR A 861 0.86 13.66 -0.80
CA THR A 861 1.53 12.37 -1.04
C THR A 861 0.57 11.24 -0.70
N VAL A 862 0.44 10.31 -1.65
CA VAL A 862 -0.44 9.14 -1.61
C VAL A 862 0.40 7.87 -1.67
N ILE A 863 -0.02 6.83 -0.95
CA ILE A 863 0.61 5.51 -0.95
C ILE A 863 -0.47 4.42 -1.12
N ASN A 864 -0.31 3.56 -2.12
CA ASN A 864 -1.23 2.47 -2.44
C ASN A 864 -0.45 1.13 -2.56
N PRO A 865 -0.82 0.05 -1.82
CA PRO A 865 -1.86 -0.01 -0.79
C PRO A 865 -1.55 0.85 0.45
N GLN A 866 -2.61 1.23 1.16
CA GLN A 866 -2.51 1.98 2.41
C GLN A 866 -1.80 1.16 3.50
N ILE A 867 -0.89 1.80 4.24
CA ILE A 867 -0.02 1.18 5.24
C ILE A 867 -0.58 1.40 6.65
N ASN A 868 -0.59 0.35 7.48
CA ASN A 868 -1.04 0.39 8.88
C ASN A 868 0.09 0.46 9.92
N GLU A 869 1.35 0.56 9.49
CA GLU A 869 2.53 0.71 10.36
C GLU A 869 2.98 2.17 10.51
N ASP A 870 3.71 2.47 11.58
CA ASP A 870 4.24 3.81 11.90
C ASP A 870 5.36 4.23 10.92
N PHE A 871 4.99 4.84 9.79
CA PHE A 871 5.92 5.55 8.91
C PHE A 871 5.99 7.05 9.26
N GLN A 872 7.09 7.72 8.88
CA GLN A 872 7.16 9.19 8.87
C GLN A 872 7.47 9.74 7.48
N ILE A 873 6.67 10.74 7.09
CA ILE A 873 6.88 11.56 5.89
C ILE A 873 7.55 12.87 6.31
N LYS A 874 8.74 13.11 5.76
CA LYS A 874 9.53 14.33 5.98
C LYS A 874 9.41 15.22 4.75
N MET A 875 8.95 16.45 4.94
CA MET A 875 8.75 17.42 3.87
C MET A 875 9.58 18.67 4.14
N ALA A 876 10.42 19.09 3.20
CA ALA A 876 11.08 20.38 3.25
C ALA A 876 10.34 21.37 2.35
N PHE A 877 10.05 22.57 2.86
CA PHE A 877 9.39 23.66 2.16
C PHE A 877 10.30 24.90 2.13
N GLY A 878 10.57 25.45 0.95
CA GLY A 878 11.22 26.76 0.80
C GLY A 878 10.24 27.89 1.09
N LYS A 879 10.64 28.84 1.94
CA LYS A 879 9.84 30.03 2.29
C LYS A 879 9.80 31.00 1.11
N ARG A 880 8.61 31.44 0.66
CA ARG A 880 8.46 32.44 -0.41
C ARG A 880 8.88 33.83 0.06
N GLU A 881 8.25 34.34 1.10
CA GLU A 881 8.77 35.48 1.86
C GLU A 881 9.68 34.99 2.98
N LYS A 882 10.93 35.47 3.02
CA LYS A 882 11.89 35.19 4.10
C LYS A 882 11.75 36.14 5.30
N SER A 883 10.79 37.06 5.25
CA SER A 883 10.56 38.13 6.23
C SER A 883 9.46 37.82 7.26
N THR A 884 8.72 36.73 7.07
CA THR A 884 7.71 36.26 8.02
C THR A 884 8.33 35.30 9.05
N ASN A 885 7.78 35.31 10.27
CA ASN A 885 8.27 34.53 11.41
C ASN A 885 7.23 33.48 11.84
N ASN A 886 7.66 32.53 12.68
CA ASN A 886 6.84 31.44 13.23
C ASN A 886 6.14 30.59 12.14
N PRO A 887 6.87 29.70 11.45
CA PRO A 887 6.25 28.72 10.57
C PRO A 887 5.52 27.63 11.37
N GLN A 888 4.43 27.12 10.80
CA GLN A 888 3.67 25.98 11.32
C GLN A 888 3.36 25.03 10.15
N CYS A 889 3.77 23.77 10.28
CA CYS A 889 3.41 22.69 9.37
C CYS A 889 1.97 22.24 9.65
N VAL A 890 1.16 22.17 8.60
CA VAL A 890 -0.26 21.79 8.70
C VAL A 890 -0.66 20.84 7.57
N PHE A 891 -1.75 20.12 7.76
CA PHE A 891 -2.43 19.33 6.75
C PHE A 891 -3.89 19.72 6.62
N TRP A 892 -4.47 19.45 5.45
CA TRP A 892 -5.88 19.68 5.18
C TRP A 892 -6.71 18.53 5.77
N ASN A 893 -7.42 18.81 6.86
CA ASN A 893 -8.27 17.81 7.52
C ASN A 893 -9.70 17.90 6.98
N PHE A 894 -10.05 16.98 6.09
CA PHE A 894 -11.39 16.83 5.49
C PHE A 894 -12.52 16.57 6.51
N SER A 895 -12.20 16.27 7.78
CA SER A 895 -13.18 16.00 8.84
C SER A 895 -13.50 17.22 9.73
N LEU A 896 -12.80 18.35 9.56
CA LEU A 896 -13.04 19.57 10.34
C LEU A 896 -14.03 20.50 9.61
N ALA A 897 -15.12 20.85 10.30
CA ALA A 897 -16.23 21.67 9.77
C ALA A 897 -16.91 21.07 8.52
N GLU A 898 -17.87 21.80 7.94
CA GLU A 898 -18.58 21.36 6.72
C GLU A 898 -17.76 21.48 5.44
N GLU A 899 -16.63 22.21 5.45
CA GLU A 899 -15.79 22.46 4.26
C GLU A 899 -14.37 21.83 4.33
N GLY A 900 -13.93 21.30 5.48
CA GLY A 900 -12.51 21.00 5.74
C GLY A 900 -11.76 22.23 6.30
N ASP A 901 -10.73 21.99 7.11
CA ASP A 901 -9.92 23.05 7.74
C ASP A 901 -8.45 22.62 7.90
N TRP A 902 -7.56 23.55 8.24
CA TRP A 902 -6.15 23.27 8.53
C TRP A 902 -5.95 22.72 9.96
N ASP A 903 -5.17 21.65 10.06
CA ASP A 903 -4.86 20.93 11.30
C ASP A 903 -3.34 20.68 11.42
N ASP A 904 -2.80 20.66 12.64
CA ASP A 904 -1.39 20.36 12.95
C ASP A 904 -1.21 19.05 13.75
N THR A 905 -2.30 18.35 14.06
CA THR A 905 -2.33 17.11 14.84
C THR A 905 -1.54 15.98 14.15
N GLY A 906 -0.33 15.70 14.64
CA GLY A 906 0.54 14.64 14.10
C GLY A 906 1.71 15.16 13.26
N CYS A 907 1.85 16.47 13.08
CA CYS A 907 2.97 17.11 12.37
C CYS A 907 3.90 17.88 13.32
N GLU A 908 5.19 17.54 13.32
CA GLU A 908 6.24 18.34 13.96
C GLU A 908 6.84 19.38 12.99
N THR A 909 7.08 20.60 13.48
CA THR A 909 7.66 21.70 12.69
C THR A 909 9.09 22.02 13.14
N LYS A 910 10.04 22.07 12.20
CA LYS A 910 11.41 22.51 12.44
C LYS A 910 11.81 23.59 11.42
N ASP A 911 12.11 24.79 11.89
CA ASP A 911 12.68 25.86 11.05
C ASP A 911 14.20 25.66 10.87
N ASP A 912 14.67 25.62 9.63
CA ASP A 912 16.08 25.54 9.23
C ASP A 912 16.57 26.89 8.62
N GLY A 913 15.84 27.98 8.91
CA GLY A 913 16.11 29.35 8.49
C GLY A 913 15.60 29.63 7.07
N ASP A 914 16.27 29.06 6.07
CA ASP A 914 15.94 29.24 4.65
C ASP A 914 14.86 28.26 4.14
N SER A 915 14.62 27.17 4.88
CA SER A 915 13.56 26.19 4.64
C SER A 915 12.91 25.74 5.96
N VAL A 916 11.72 25.15 5.87
CA VAL A 916 11.00 24.55 7.00
C VAL A 916 10.88 23.05 6.74
N ILE A 917 11.27 22.23 7.72
CA ILE A 917 11.14 20.78 7.69
C ILE A 917 9.94 20.38 8.55
N CYS A 918 8.98 19.72 7.92
CA CYS A 918 7.80 19.12 8.55
C CYS A 918 8.00 17.61 8.65
N SER A 919 7.71 17.00 9.79
CA SER A 919 7.71 15.53 9.98
C SER A 919 6.33 15.10 10.45
N CYS A 920 5.59 14.35 9.63
CA CYS A 920 4.22 13.91 9.94
C CYS A 920 4.09 12.38 9.85
N ASN A 921 3.06 11.79 10.46
CA ASN A 921 2.83 10.34 10.55
C ASN A 921 1.62 9.83 9.73
N HIS A 922 1.22 10.55 8.67
CA HIS A 922 0.10 10.20 7.80
C HIS A 922 0.30 10.73 6.36
N THR A 923 -0.60 10.39 5.44
CA THR A 923 -0.59 10.81 4.03
C THR A 923 -1.82 11.66 3.70
N THR A 924 -1.60 12.94 3.39
CA THR A 924 -2.64 13.97 3.18
C THR A 924 -2.06 15.15 2.36
N SER A 925 -2.89 16.13 2.01
CA SER A 925 -2.43 17.44 1.52
C SER A 925 -1.81 18.29 2.62
N PHE A 926 -0.52 18.61 2.51
CA PHE A 926 0.28 19.38 3.45
C PHE A 926 0.65 20.79 2.94
N ALA A 927 0.78 21.73 3.87
CA ALA A 927 1.28 23.08 3.62
C ALA A 927 2.05 23.63 4.83
N MET A 928 2.68 24.79 4.66
CA MET A 928 3.35 25.52 5.73
C MET A 928 2.78 26.95 5.81
N LEU A 929 2.17 27.26 6.96
CA LEU A 929 1.58 28.55 7.29
C LEU A 929 2.60 29.42 8.04
N MET A 930 2.57 30.74 7.84
CA MET A 930 3.35 31.72 8.60
C MET A 930 2.49 32.91 9.01
N SER A 931 2.79 33.52 10.15
CA SER A 931 2.13 34.78 10.54
C SER A 931 2.77 35.97 9.82
N PRO A 932 1.98 36.86 9.18
CA PRO A 932 2.48 38.12 8.64
C PRO A 932 2.72 39.16 9.73
N ASP A 933 2.01 39.06 10.86
CA ASP A 933 2.26 39.85 12.06
C ASP A 933 3.20 39.07 12.98
N GLU A 934 4.37 39.64 13.25
CA GLU A 934 5.04 39.37 14.52
C GLU A 934 4.13 39.90 15.63
N GLU A 935 3.59 39.00 16.48
CA GLU A 935 3.04 39.42 17.79
C GLU A 935 4.22 39.84 18.67
N THR A 936 4.78 41.02 18.37
CA THR A 936 5.75 41.71 19.22
C THR A 936 5.09 41.88 20.57
N SER A 937 5.66 41.21 21.57
CA SER A 937 5.04 40.98 22.87
C SER A 937 4.38 42.23 23.44
N LEU A 938 3.10 42.11 23.82
CA LEU A 938 2.31 43.23 24.33
C LEU A 938 2.81 43.77 25.68
N ASP A 939 3.86 43.16 26.25
CA ASP A 939 4.65 43.58 27.42
C ASP A 939 4.69 45.09 27.62
N GLU A 940 5.18 45.89 26.67
CA GLU A 940 5.30 47.34 26.88
C GLU A 940 3.97 48.01 27.26
N LEU A 941 2.87 47.63 26.60
CA LEU A 941 1.54 48.18 26.89
C LEU A 941 0.93 47.53 28.14
N THR A 942 1.22 46.26 28.40
CA THR A 942 0.78 45.51 29.59
C THR A 942 1.43 46.08 30.87
N TYR A 943 2.74 46.35 30.86
CA TYR A 943 3.46 47.02 31.96
C TYR A 943 2.90 48.43 32.21
N ILE A 944 2.69 49.23 31.16
CA ILE A 944 2.06 50.57 31.29
C ILE A 944 0.65 50.45 31.88
N THR A 945 -0.12 49.43 31.50
CA THR A 945 -1.48 49.19 32.01
C THR A 945 -1.48 48.81 33.49
N TYR A 946 -0.64 47.85 33.92
CA TYR A 946 -0.56 47.44 35.32
C TYR A 946 -0.04 48.57 36.24
N ILE A 947 1.00 49.30 35.83
CA ILE A 947 1.52 50.46 36.58
C ILE A 947 0.45 51.56 36.68
N GLY A 948 -0.26 51.82 35.58
CA GLY A 948 -1.33 52.81 35.50
C GLY A 948 -2.52 52.51 36.40
N LEU A 949 -3.08 51.30 36.31
CA LEU A 949 -4.20 50.86 37.15
C LEU A 949 -3.83 50.86 38.63
N SER A 950 -2.61 50.45 38.98
CA SER A 950 -2.09 50.51 40.36
C SER A 950 -2.11 51.95 40.90
N LEU A 951 -1.70 52.93 40.09
CA LEU A 951 -1.72 54.35 40.44
C LEU A 951 -3.16 54.90 40.57
N SER A 952 -4.08 54.48 39.70
CA SER A 952 -5.52 54.81 39.81
C SER A 952 -6.10 54.30 41.12
N ILE A 953 -5.94 53.00 41.42
CA ILE A 953 -6.47 52.33 42.62
C ILE A 953 -5.95 52.98 43.90
N VAL A 954 -4.64 53.22 44.01
CA VAL A 954 -4.05 53.90 45.19
C VAL A 954 -4.63 55.31 45.34
N SER A 955 -4.77 56.06 44.25
CA SER A 955 -5.38 57.40 44.26
C SER A 955 -6.85 57.38 44.71
N LEU A 956 -7.62 56.37 44.29
CA LEU A 956 -9.02 56.18 44.67
C LEU A 956 -9.17 55.78 46.14
N ILE A 957 -8.33 54.88 46.65
CA ILE A 957 -8.30 54.49 48.07
C ILE A 957 -7.98 55.72 48.95
N ILE A 958 -7.02 56.55 48.55
CA ILE A 958 -6.71 57.82 49.23
C ILE A 958 -7.91 58.79 49.16
N CYS A 959 -8.58 58.88 48.01
CA CYS A 959 -9.77 59.73 47.82
C CYS A 959 -10.92 59.33 48.76
N LEU A 960 -11.26 58.04 48.81
CA LEU A 960 -12.27 57.48 49.72
C LEU A 960 -11.89 57.69 51.19
N GLY A 961 -10.61 57.46 51.54
CA GLY A 961 -10.09 57.73 52.87
C GLY A 961 -10.25 59.20 53.29
N ILE A 962 -9.92 60.14 52.40
CA ILE A 962 -10.11 61.58 52.62
C ILE A 962 -11.58 61.91 52.83
N GLU A 963 -12.48 61.46 51.95
CA GLU A 963 -13.93 61.71 52.04
C GLU A 963 -14.51 61.23 53.37
N LEU A 964 -14.22 59.99 53.78
CA LEU A 964 -14.62 59.45 55.09
C LEU A 964 -14.06 60.28 56.26
N VAL A 965 -12.81 60.73 56.16
CA VAL A 965 -12.13 61.51 57.20
C VAL A 965 -12.71 62.92 57.35
N VAL A 966 -13.11 63.58 56.26
CA VAL A 966 -13.66 64.96 56.28
C VAL A 966 -15.19 65.05 56.28
N TRP A 967 -15.90 63.93 56.08
CA TRP A 967 -17.35 63.85 55.88
C TRP A 967 -18.17 64.77 56.80
N LYS A 968 -18.06 64.59 58.12
CA LYS A 968 -18.79 65.39 59.13
C LYS A 968 -18.40 66.87 59.17
N SER A 969 -17.22 67.23 58.65
CA SER A 969 -16.72 68.61 58.62
C SER A 969 -17.24 69.39 57.41
N VAL A 970 -17.32 68.75 56.23
CA VAL A 970 -17.58 69.43 54.95
C VAL A 970 -19.03 69.29 54.47
N THR A 971 -19.73 68.19 54.79
CA THR A 971 -21.11 67.91 54.35
C THR A 971 -22.22 68.74 55.05
N LYS A 972 -21.87 69.87 55.68
CA LYS A 972 -22.79 70.69 56.48
C LYS A 972 -23.95 71.30 55.68
N THR A 973 -23.76 71.62 54.39
CA THR A 973 -24.83 72.15 53.53
C THR A 973 -25.45 71.07 52.65
N ARG A 974 -26.72 71.25 52.24
CA ARG A 974 -27.46 70.28 51.40
C ARG A 974 -26.72 69.99 50.08
N ILE A 975 -26.13 71.03 49.48
CA ILE A 975 -25.38 70.96 48.21
C ILE A 975 -24.05 70.22 48.40
N ALA A 976 -23.30 70.55 49.45
CA ALA A 976 -22.04 69.87 49.75
C ALA A 976 -22.26 68.38 50.05
N TYR A 977 -23.29 68.05 50.83
CA TYR A 977 -23.67 66.66 51.11
C TYR A 977 -23.90 65.85 49.82
N MET A 978 -24.75 66.33 48.89
CA MET A 978 -25.01 65.57 47.65
C MET A 978 -23.79 65.51 46.73
N ARG A 979 -22.97 66.56 46.68
CA ARG A 979 -21.70 66.58 45.93
C ARG A 979 -20.74 65.49 46.43
N HIS A 980 -20.53 65.38 47.75
CA HIS A 980 -19.67 64.36 48.34
C HIS A 980 -20.26 62.95 48.23
N VAL A 981 -21.59 62.79 48.28
CA VAL A 981 -22.24 61.52 47.92
C VAL A 981 -21.93 61.13 46.48
N CYS A 982 -22.03 62.04 45.50
CA CYS A 982 -21.71 61.71 44.10
C CYS A 982 -20.23 61.36 43.93
N ILE A 983 -19.30 62.15 44.50
CA ILE A 983 -17.85 61.87 44.44
C ILE A 983 -17.52 60.50 45.06
N LEU A 984 -18.11 60.18 46.21
CA LEU A 984 -17.95 58.87 46.87
C LEU A 984 -18.41 57.72 45.97
N ASN A 985 -19.61 57.81 45.38
CA ASN A 985 -20.14 56.73 44.53
C ASN A 985 -19.41 56.63 43.17
N ILE A 986 -18.91 57.74 42.61
CA ILE A 986 -17.99 57.73 41.45
C ILE A 986 -16.71 56.97 41.81
N ALA A 987 -16.07 57.31 42.93
CA ALA A 987 -14.82 56.69 43.36
C ALA A 987 -14.98 55.20 43.74
N VAL A 988 -16.08 54.82 44.40
CA VAL A 988 -16.41 53.41 44.68
C VAL A 988 -16.67 52.65 43.38
N SER A 989 -17.47 53.20 42.46
CA SER A 989 -17.80 52.49 41.21
C SER A 989 -16.57 52.31 40.32
N LEU A 990 -15.68 53.32 40.21
CA LEU A 990 -14.45 53.16 39.47
C LEU A 990 -13.47 52.19 40.14
N LEU A 991 -13.32 52.24 41.47
CA LEU A 991 -12.48 51.29 42.19
C LEU A 991 -12.95 49.84 41.98
N SER A 992 -14.26 49.60 41.93
CA SER A 992 -14.81 48.29 41.58
C SER A 992 -14.51 47.88 40.13
N ALA A 993 -14.61 48.80 39.16
CA ALA A 993 -14.23 48.55 37.77
C ALA A 993 -12.74 48.23 37.62
N ASP A 994 -11.85 49.04 38.21
CA ASP A 994 -10.39 48.86 38.17
C ASP A 994 -9.99 47.49 38.77
N ILE A 995 -10.61 47.07 39.89
CA ILE A 995 -10.40 45.76 40.52
C ILE A 995 -10.89 44.62 39.62
N CYS A 996 -12.11 44.71 39.07
CA CYS A 996 -12.64 43.68 38.16
C CYS A 996 -11.80 43.55 36.89
N PHE A 997 -11.23 44.66 36.37
CA PHE A 997 -10.35 44.65 35.21
C PHE A 997 -9.00 43.96 35.51
N ILE A 998 -8.41 44.21 36.69
CA ILE A 998 -7.19 43.48 37.12
C ILE A 998 -7.46 41.98 37.30
N VAL A 999 -8.62 41.59 37.85
CA VAL A 999 -8.99 40.17 37.96
C VAL A 999 -9.10 39.52 36.58
N VAL A 1000 -9.74 40.19 35.61
CA VAL A 1000 -9.80 39.74 34.20
C VAL A 1000 -8.39 39.56 33.61
N ALA A 1001 -7.51 40.54 33.77
CA ALA A 1001 -6.15 40.47 33.24
C ALA A 1001 -5.34 39.31 33.87
N ALA A 1002 -5.42 39.15 35.20
CA ALA A 1002 -4.72 38.08 35.91
C ALA A 1002 -5.24 36.67 35.55
N THR A 1003 -6.51 36.53 35.15
CA THR A 1003 -7.05 35.25 34.65
C THR A 1003 -6.67 34.91 33.21
N HIS A 1004 -6.07 35.83 32.46
CA HIS A 1004 -5.60 35.61 31.09
C HIS A 1004 -4.14 35.13 31.04
N ASP A 1005 -3.36 35.44 32.07
CA ASP A 1005 -1.91 35.22 32.15
C ASP A 1005 -1.52 33.79 32.61
N GLN A 1006 -2.49 32.87 32.62
CA GLN A 1006 -2.33 31.45 32.92
C GLN A 1006 -3.08 30.66 31.84
N ASN A 1007 -2.43 29.69 31.19
CA ASN A 1007 -2.95 28.91 30.05
C ASN A 1007 -4.09 27.92 30.39
N TYR A 1008 -4.94 28.24 31.37
CA TYR A 1008 -6.18 27.53 31.61
C TYR A 1008 -7.30 28.09 30.73
N ALA A 1009 -8.00 27.22 30.01
CA ALA A 1009 -9.26 27.56 29.36
C ALA A 1009 -10.31 27.91 30.42
N VAL A 1010 -10.44 29.21 30.73
CA VAL A 1010 -11.38 29.73 31.73
C VAL A 1010 -12.81 29.31 31.37
N GLU A 1011 -13.52 28.67 32.31
CA GLU A 1011 -14.94 28.36 32.15
C GLU A 1011 -15.71 29.61 31.70
N GLY A 1012 -16.37 29.54 30.54
CA GLY A 1012 -16.95 30.73 29.88
C GLY A 1012 -17.89 31.55 30.77
N ASN A 1013 -18.53 30.90 31.73
CA ASN A 1013 -19.37 31.52 32.77
C ASN A 1013 -18.62 32.61 33.57
N LEU A 1014 -17.38 32.36 34.00
CA LEU A 1014 -16.58 33.32 34.76
C LEU A 1014 -16.22 34.55 33.91
N CYS A 1015 -15.84 34.31 32.66
CA CYS A 1015 -15.49 35.34 31.68
C CYS A 1015 -16.68 36.29 31.38
N ILE A 1016 -17.88 35.72 31.23
CA ILE A 1016 -19.14 36.45 31.05
C ILE A 1016 -19.50 37.28 32.29
N VAL A 1017 -19.41 36.69 33.49
CA VAL A 1017 -19.72 37.36 34.76
C VAL A 1017 -18.77 38.52 35.03
N ALA A 1018 -17.46 38.34 34.81
CA ALA A 1018 -16.48 39.40 34.98
C ALA A 1018 -16.71 40.56 34.00
N THR A 1019 -16.98 40.26 32.73
CA THR A 1019 -17.31 41.25 31.69
C THR A 1019 -18.57 42.06 32.06
N PHE A 1020 -19.60 41.39 32.60
CA PHE A 1020 -20.83 42.06 33.05
C PHE A 1020 -20.56 43.07 34.18
N PHE A 1021 -19.75 42.71 35.19
CA PHE A 1021 -19.41 43.63 36.27
C PHE A 1021 -18.59 44.84 35.78
N VAL A 1022 -17.60 44.62 34.92
CA VAL A 1022 -16.81 45.72 34.30
C VAL A 1022 -17.73 46.66 33.53
N HIS A 1023 -18.63 46.13 32.70
CA HIS A 1023 -19.62 46.92 31.95
C HIS A 1023 -20.53 47.75 32.86
N TYR A 1024 -21.10 47.12 33.90
CA TYR A 1024 -22.00 47.76 34.85
C TYR A 1024 -21.32 48.88 35.64
N PHE A 1025 -20.13 48.65 36.20
CA PHE A 1025 -19.45 49.64 37.04
C PHE A 1025 -18.98 50.87 36.25
N TYR A 1026 -18.49 50.71 35.00
CA TYR A 1026 -18.19 51.86 34.15
C TYR A 1026 -19.44 52.70 33.81
N LEU A 1027 -20.59 52.06 33.49
CA LEU A 1027 -21.85 52.79 33.33
C LEU A 1027 -22.24 53.56 34.61
N CYS A 1028 -22.06 52.98 35.80
CA CYS A 1028 -22.31 53.67 37.06
C CYS A 1028 -21.45 54.93 37.25
N VAL A 1029 -20.16 54.90 36.85
CA VAL A 1029 -19.27 56.08 36.88
C VAL A 1029 -19.86 57.21 36.03
N PHE A 1030 -20.33 56.93 34.81
CA PHE A 1030 -20.96 57.94 33.96
C PHE A 1030 -22.28 58.46 34.55
N PHE A 1031 -23.18 57.59 34.98
CA PHE A 1031 -24.49 58.02 35.48
C PHE A 1031 -24.41 58.79 36.83
N TRP A 1032 -23.45 58.48 37.71
CA TRP A 1032 -23.18 59.33 38.87
C TRP A 1032 -22.52 60.67 38.51
N MET A 1033 -21.74 60.75 37.43
CA MET A 1033 -21.26 62.02 36.87
C MET A 1033 -22.42 62.85 36.30
N LEU A 1034 -23.39 62.22 35.61
CA LEU A 1034 -24.62 62.86 35.15
C LEU A 1034 -25.43 63.41 36.33
N ALA A 1035 -25.59 62.63 37.42
CA ALA A 1035 -26.24 63.09 38.64
C ALA A 1035 -25.54 64.34 39.21
N LEU A 1036 -24.20 64.33 39.28
CA LEU A 1036 -23.39 65.47 39.75
C LEU A 1036 -23.57 66.73 38.89
N GLY A 1037 -23.68 66.59 37.57
CA GLY A 1037 -23.97 67.70 36.65
C GLY A 1037 -25.39 68.24 36.79
N LEU A 1038 -26.40 67.37 36.67
CA LEU A 1038 -27.82 67.74 36.76
C LEU A 1038 -28.18 68.40 38.10
N MET A 1039 -27.55 67.98 39.21
CA MET A 1039 -27.70 68.62 40.53
C MET A 1039 -27.38 70.13 40.52
N LEU A 1040 -26.42 70.58 39.72
CA LEU A 1040 -26.01 71.98 39.64
C LEU A 1040 -26.88 72.78 38.66
N PHE A 1041 -27.30 72.15 37.56
CA PHE A 1041 -28.30 72.71 36.66
C PHE A 1041 -29.60 73.01 37.42
N TYR A 1042 -30.11 72.02 38.16
CA TYR A 1042 -31.31 72.15 38.99
C TYR A 1042 -31.22 73.33 39.95
N HIS A 1043 -30.13 73.44 40.71
CA HIS A 1043 -29.96 74.50 41.70
C HIS A 1043 -29.81 75.91 41.09
N LEU A 1044 -29.18 76.06 39.91
CA LEU A 1044 -29.04 77.36 39.26
C LEU A 1044 -30.31 77.86 38.55
N VAL A 1045 -31.16 76.94 38.09
CA VAL A 1045 -32.41 77.23 37.38
C VAL A 1045 -33.59 77.35 38.35
N PHE A 1046 -33.77 76.37 39.25
CA PHE A 1046 -34.90 76.27 40.18
C PHE A 1046 -34.54 76.73 41.60
N LEU A 1047 -34.04 77.96 41.73
CA LEU A 1047 -33.59 78.56 42.99
C LEU A 1047 -34.60 78.51 44.15
N LEU A 1048 -35.90 78.42 43.85
CA LEU A 1048 -37.00 78.46 44.82
C LEU A 1048 -37.60 77.08 45.16
N HIS A 1049 -37.19 75.99 44.50
CA HIS A 1049 -37.85 74.68 44.68
C HIS A 1049 -37.06 73.78 45.66
N SER A 1050 -37.56 73.65 46.89
CA SER A 1050 -36.81 73.04 48.00
C SER A 1050 -37.07 71.54 48.20
N ALA A 1051 -36.62 70.71 47.26
CA ALA A 1051 -36.66 69.24 47.40
C ALA A 1051 -35.95 68.74 48.69
N SER A 1052 -36.48 67.67 49.29
CA SER A 1052 -35.95 67.13 50.55
C SER A 1052 -34.63 66.36 50.35
N LYS A 1053 -33.81 66.27 51.41
CA LYS A 1053 -32.57 65.47 51.40
C LYS A 1053 -32.83 64.01 51.01
N THR A 1054 -33.97 63.45 51.42
CA THR A 1054 -34.33 62.06 51.15
C THR A 1054 -34.72 61.85 49.69
N ILE A 1055 -35.61 62.69 49.15
CA ILE A 1055 -36.05 62.63 47.75
C ILE A 1055 -34.85 62.74 46.80
N MET A 1056 -33.98 63.72 47.05
CA MET A 1056 -32.80 63.95 46.21
C MET A 1056 -31.74 62.84 46.36
N LYS A 1057 -31.64 62.16 47.53
CA LYS A 1057 -30.84 60.93 47.65
C LYS A 1057 -31.44 59.82 46.77
N THR A 1058 -32.74 59.54 46.91
CA THR A 1058 -33.41 58.46 46.17
C THR A 1058 -33.26 58.66 44.67
N LEU A 1059 -33.54 59.87 44.15
CA LEU A 1059 -33.38 60.19 42.73
C LEU A 1059 -31.94 59.97 42.23
N GLY A 1060 -30.94 60.39 43.01
CA GLY A 1060 -29.52 60.17 42.69
C GLY A 1060 -29.13 58.69 42.63
N PHE A 1061 -29.58 57.87 43.60
CA PHE A 1061 -29.31 56.43 43.61
C PHE A 1061 -30.05 55.67 42.50
N CYS A 1062 -31.29 56.07 42.16
CA CYS A 1062 -32.00 55.50 41.02
C CYS A 1062 -31.27 55.79 39.70
N LEU A 1063 -30.89 57.05 39.47
CA LEU A 1063 -30.15 57.43 38.26
C LEU A 1063 -28.76 56.77 38.20
N GLY A 1064 -28.01 56.79 39.31
CA GLY A 1064 -26.61 56.37 39.37
C GLY A 1064 -26.35 54.85 39.39
N TYR A 1065 -27.34 54.02 39.76
CA TYR A 1065 -27.19 52.57 39.81
C TYR A 1065 -28.29 51.78 39.08
N ILE A 1066 -29.56 52.19 39.15
CA ILE A 1066 -30.66 51.40 38.56
C ILE A 1066 -30.70 51.58 37.03
N CYS A 1067 -30.52 52.80 36.51
CA CYS A 1067 -30.45 53.02 35.07
C CYS A 1067 -29.27 52.28 34.39
N PRO A 1068 -28.03 52.33 34.91
CA PRO A 1068 -26.94 51.45 34.49
C PRO A 1068 -27.27 49.96 34.49
N LEU A 1069 -27.95 49.47 35.54
CA LEU A 1069 -28.26 48.04 35.68
C LEU A 1069 -29.22 47.57 34.59
N ILE A 1070 -30.23 48.39 34.25
CA ILE A 1070 -31.18 48.09 33.16
C ILE A 1070 -30.46 48.02 31.81
N ILE A 1071 -29.54 48.94 31.52
CA ILE A 1071 -28.75 48.91 30.27
C ILE A 1071 -27.88 47.66 30.21
N ALA A 1072 -27.15 47.34 31.29
CA ALA A 1072 -26.30 46.16 31.35
C ALA A 1072 -27.11 44.84 31.21
N ALA A 1073 -28.27 44.75 31.88
CA ALA A 1073 -29.16 43.60 31.85
C ALA A 1073 -29.82 43.39 30.47
N ILE A 1074 -30.26 44.46 29.79
CA ILE A 1074 -30.77 44.37 28.42
C ILE A 1074 -29.66 43.92 27.47
N THR A 1075 -28.46 44.49 27.61
CA THR A 1075 -27.31 44.16 26.74
C THR A 1075 -27.01 42.67 26.80
N ILE A 1076 -26.80 42.10 28.00
CA ILE A 1076 -26.50 40.67 28.15
C ILE A 1076 -27.68 39.79 27.69
N ALA A 1077 -28.93 40.15 28.00
CA ALA A 1077 -30.10 39.38 27.56
C ALA A 1077 -30.27 39.36 26.01
N SER A 1078 -29.92 40.45 25.33
CA SER A 1078 -29.99 40.54 23.86
C SER A 1078 -28.85 39.82 23.12
N THR A 1079 -27.72 39.55 23.80
CA THR A 1079 -26.54 38.92 23.18
C THR A 1079 -26.29 37.47 23.61
N LEU A 1080 -26.85 37.02 24.73
CA LEU A 1080 -26.69 35.65 25.23
C LEU A 1080 -27.07 34.55 24.20
N PRO A 1081 -28.20 34.62 23.47
CA PRO A 1081 -28.64 33.52 22.59
C PRO A 1081 -27.75 33.30 21.36
N TYR A 1082 -26.77 34.18 21.11
CA TYR A 1082 -25.81 34.05 20.01
C TYR A 1082 -24.38 33.76 20.49
N SER A 1083 -24.15 33.57 21.80
CA SER A 1083 -22.83 33.45 22.47
C SER A 1083 -21.88 34.66 22.35
N SER A 1084 -22.16 35.62 21.46
CA SER A 1084 -21.30 36.78 21.13
C SER A 1084 -21.31 37.95 22.15
N TYR A 1085 -21.51 37.72 23.46
CA TYR A 1085 -21.41 38.81 24.45
C TYR A 1085 -19.95 39.22 24.72
N THR A 1086 -19.08 38.23 24.92
CA THR A 1086 -17.64 38.36 25.15
C THR A 1086 -16.83 38.14 23.87
N ARG A 1087 -15.58 38.62 23.83
CA ARG A 1087 -14.66 38.34 22.71
C ARG A 1087 -14.01 36.96 22.87
N LYS A 1088 -13.91 36.18 21.77
CA LYS A 1088 -13.44 34.77 21.79
C LYS A 1088 -12.02 34.54 22.35
N LYS A 1089 -11.17 35.58 22.39
CA LYS A 1089 -9.81 35.55 22.98
C LYS A 1089 -9.62 36.51 24.18
N SER A 1090 -10.68 37.15 24.72
CA SER A 1090 -10.53 38.13 25.82
C SER A 1090 -11.84 38.38 26.58
N CYS A 1091 -11.82 38.43 27.91
CA CYS A 1091 -13.00 38.73 28.74
C CYS A 1091 -13.36 40.22 28.76
N PHE A 1092 -13.77 40.73 27.59
CA PHE A 1092 -14.29 42.06 27.36
C PHE A 1092 -15.46 42.01 26.37
N LEU A 1093 -16.25 43.08 26.31
CA LEU A 1093 -17.39 43.22 25.40
C LEU A 1093 -16.96 43.02 23.93
N ASN A 1094 -17.74 42.23 23.19
CA ASN A 1094 -17.49 41.94 21.78
C ASN A 1094 -17.80 43.16 20.88
N TRP A 1095 -17.01 43.35 19.82
CA TRP A 1095 -17.20 44.38 18.80
C TRP A 1095 -17.52 43.80 17.42
N GLU A 1096 -16.85 42.71 17.05
CA GLU A 1096 -16.78 42.19 15.69
C GLU A 1096 -18.13 41.60 15.22
N GLU A 1097 -18.75 40.76 16.04
CA GLU A 1097 -20.00 40.07 15.71
C GLU A 1097 -21.24 40.86 16.17
N SER A 1098 -21.30 41.18 17.47
CA SER A 1098 -22.50 41.71 18.13
C SER A 1098 -22.47 43.22 18.39
N LYS A 1099 -21.32 43.87 18.24
CA LYS A 1099 -21.10 45.31 18.54
C LYS A 1099 -21.48 45.71 19.98
N ALA A 1100 -21.48 44.77 20.93
CA ALA A 1100 -21.87 44.96 22.33
C ALA A 1100 -21.13 46.12 23.04
N VAL A 1101 -19.89 46.45 22.65
CA VAL A 1101 -19.14 47.64 23.13
C VAL A 1101 -19.95 48.95 22.97
N LEU A 1102 -20.81 49.07 21.94
CA LEU A 1102 -21.64 50.27 21.73
C LEU A 1102 -22.61 50.53 22.89
N ALA A 1103 -23.05 49.49 23.61
CA ALA A 1103 -23.94 49.65 24.77
C ALA A 1103 -23.26 50.37 25.96
N LEU A 1104 -21.92 50.34 26.02
CA LEU A 1104 -21.14 51.13 26.97
C LEU A 1104 -20.84 52.53 26.42
N VAL A 1105 -20.36 52.61 25.18
CA VAL A 1105 -19.83 53.86 24.59
C VAL A 1105 -20.93 54.87 24.26
N ILE A 1106 -22.08 54.45 23.72
CA ILE A 1106 -23.16 55.38 23.33
C ILE A 1106 -23.73 56.12 24.56
N PRO A 1107 -24.12 55.45 25.67
CA PRO A 1107 -24.55 56.15 26.88
C PRO A 1107 -23.47 57.05 27.49
N ALA A 1108 -22.19 56.62 27.48
CA ALA A 1108 -21.08 57.42 27.98
C ALA A 1108 -20.94 58.75 27.22
N MET A 1109 -20.97 58.72 25.88
CA MET A 1109 -20.85 59.92 25.05
C MET A 1109 -22.07 60.85 25.20
N ILE A 1110 -23.28 60.31 25.35
CA ILE A 1110 -24.50 61.09 25.63
C ILE A 1110 -24.38 61.79 27.00
N VAL A 1111 -23.94 61.08 28.04
CA VAL A 1111 -23.70 61.65 29.38
C VAL A 1111 -22.69 62.78 29.35
N VAL A 1112 -21.56 62.58 28.66
CA VAL A 1112 -20.49 63.58 28.51
C VAL A 1112 -21.02 64.83 27.81
N ALA A 1113 -21.78 64.67 26.72
CA ALA A 1113 -22.39 65.78 25.99
C ALA A 1113 -23.37 66.59 26.88
N ILE A 1114 -24.26 65.92 27.61
CA ILE A 1114 -25.19 66.58 28.53
C ILE A 1114 -24.44 67.34 29.64
N ASN A 1115 -23.44 66.73 30.26
CA ASN A 1115 -22.65 67.37 31.31
C ASN A 1115 -21.80 68.55 30.79
N ALA A 1116 -21.31 68.48 29.54
CA ALA A 1116 -20.63 69.59 28.88
C ALA A 1116 -21.60 70.77 28.62
N ILE A 1117 -22.79 70.50 28.06
CA ILE A 1117 -23.84 71.51 27.85
C ILE A 1117 -24.25 72.16 29.18
N VAL A 1118 -24.50 71.35 30.22
CA VAL A 1118 -24.78 71.85 31.57
C VAL A 1118 -23.66 72.75 32.07
N THR A 1119 -22.40 72.35 31.90
CA THR A 1119 -21.24 73.14 32.37
C THR A 1119 -21.11 74.47 31.63
N VAL A 1120 -21.34 74.49 30.31
CA VAL A 1120 -21.37 75.74 29.53
C VAL A 1120 -22.50 76.66 30.00
N VAL A 1121 -23.71 76.13 30.24
CA VAL A 1121 -24.85 76.91 30.77
C VAL A 1121 -24.57 77.43 32.19
N VAL A 1122 -23.97 76.61 33.05
CA VAL A 1122 -23.53 76.97 34.42
C VAL A 1122 -22.56 78.14 34.36
N ILE A 1123 -21.49 78.05 33.56
CA ILE A 1123 -20.47 79.10 33.41
C ILE A 1123 -21.11 80.37 32.82
N ALA A 1124 -21.93 80.26 31.80
CA ALA A 1124 -22.58 81.40 31.14
C ALA A 1124 -23.67 82.08 32.00
N LYS A 1125 -24.24 81.40 32.99
CA LYS A 1125 -25.17 81.96 34.00
C LYS A 1125 -24.45 82.55 35.20
N ILE A 1126 -23.35 81.94 35.66
CA ILE A 1126 -22.49 82.48 36.74
C ILE A 1126 -21.81 83.77 36.28
N SER A 1127 -21.18 83.76 35.09
CA SER A 1127 -20.50 84.93 34.51
C SER A 1127 -21.44 86.14 34.35
N ARG A 1128 -22.67 85.93 33.86
CA ARG A 1128 -23.67 86.99 33.67
C ARG A 1128 -24.24 87.59 34.98
N ARG A 1129 -23.99 87.02 36.16
CA ARG A 1129 -24.45 87.54 37.47
C ARG A 1129 -23.38 88.41 38.18
N SER A 1130 -22.49 89.08 37.44
CA SER A 1130 -21.28 89.72 37.98
C SER A 1130 -21.15 91.24 37.75
N ILE A 1131 -22.25 91.99 37.83
CA ILE A 1131 -22.21 93.44 38.12
C ILE A 1131 -23.07 93.67 39.37
N GLY A 1132 -22.49 94.30 40.40
CA GLY A 1132 -23.19 94.68 41.63
C GLY A 1132 -23.09 93.69 42.80
N GLU A 1133 -22.96 94.29 44.00
CA GLU A 1133 -23.17 93.74 45.34
C GLU A 1133 -22.18 92.68 45.92
N LYS A 1134 -21.68 92.97 47.14
CA LYS A 1134 -20.53 92.28 47.76
C LYS A 1134 -20.88 91.04 48.60
N SER A 1135 -22.11 90.90 49.09
CA SER A 1135 -22.53 89.80 49.98
C SER A 1135 -22.64 88.44 49.29
N ILE A 1136 -22.87 88.43 47.97
CA ILE A 1136 -23.18 87.22 47.18
C ILE A 1136 -21.88 86.47 46.76
N ASN A 1137 -20.69 86.95 47.16
CA ASN A 1137 -19.41 86.40 46.69
C ASN A 1137 -19.07 85.00 47.23
N GLU A 1138 -19.50 84.62 48.43
CA GLU A 1138 -19.17 83.28 48.96
C GLU A 1138 -19.87 82.16 48.16
N GLU A 1139 -21.17 82.27 47.91
CA GLU A 1139 -21.91 81.28 47.12
C GLU A 1139 -21.44 81.25 45.66
N LYS A 1140 -21.25 82.43 45.03
CA LYS A 1140 -20.62 82.55 43.70
C LYS A 1140 -19.30 81.80 43.64
N SER A 1141 -18.43 81.96 44.64
CA SER A 1141 -17.15 81.23 44.71
C SER A 1141 -17.34 79.72 44.81
N SER A 1142 -18.35 79.26 45.57
CA SER A 1142 -18.60 77.83 45.76
C SER A 1142 -19.12 77.16 44.49
N LEU A 1143 -20.04 77.81 43.78
CA LEU A 1143 -20.63 77.29 42.54
C LEU A 1143 -19.62 77.36 41.38
N TYR A 1144 -18.86 78.45 41.25
CA TYR A 1144 -17.77 78.57 40.28
C TYR A 1144 -16.69 77.48 40.49
N ARG A 1145 -16.37 77.15 41.75
CA ARG A 1145 -15.41 76.07 42.07
C ARG A 1145 -15.93 74.68 41.67
N ILE A 1146 -17.21 74.38 41.86
CA ILE A 1146 -17.78 73.10 41.43
C ILE A 1146 -17.89 73.05 39.89
N ALA A 1147 -18.29 74.16 39.26
CA ALA A 1147 -18.28 74.30 37.80
C ALA A 1147 -16.88 74.07 37.21
N LYS A 1148 -15.83 74.62 37.85
CA LYS A 1148 -14.43 74.35 37.47
C LYS A 1148 -14.04 72.88 37.62
N SER A 1149 -14.50 72.21 38.69
CA SER A 1149 -14.23 70.78 38.88
C SER A 1149 -14.82 69.94 37.75
N ILE A 1150 -16.06 70.21 37.34
CA ILE A 1150 -16.76 69.43 36.31
C ILE A 1150 -16.28 69.81 34.91
N GLY A 1151 -16.01 71.09 34.65
CA GLY A 1151 -15.42 71.57 33.39
C GLY A 1151 -14.00 71.10 33.12
N VAL A 1152 -13.32 70.51 34.12
CA VAL A 1152 -12.06 69.77 33.93
C VAL A 1152 -12.32 68.26 33.88
N LEU A 1153 -13.12 67.72 34.82
CA LEU A 1153 -13.31 66.27 34.97
C LEU A 1153 -14.16 65.64 33.85
N THR A 1154 -15.25 66.28 33.42
CA THR A 1154 -16.12 65.74 32.36
C THR A 1154 -15.42 65.66 31.00
N PRO A 1155 -14.71 66.70 30.51
CA PRO A 1155 -13.97 66.58 29.25
C PRO A 1155 -12.85 65.54 29.31
N LEU A 1156 -12.12 65.41 30.42
CA LEU A 1156 -11.07 64.39 30.54
C LEU A 1156 -11.65 62.98 30.47
N LEU A 1157 -12.69 62.67 31.26
CA LEU A 1157 -13.34 61.36 31.24
C LEU A 1157 -14.01 61.07 29.89
N GLY A 1158 -14.53 62.09 29.20
CA GLY A 1158 -15.09 61.94 27.85
C GLY A 1158 -14.04 61.71 26.77
N LEU A 1159 -12.90 62.41 26.83
CA LEU A 1159 -11.79 62.23 25.90
C LEU A 1159 -11.18 60.83 26.04
N THR A 1160 -11.03 60.30 27.27
CA THR A 1160 -10.60 58.91 27.51
C THR A 1160 -11.40 57.93 26.65
N TRP A 1161 -12.72 57.95 26.77
CA TRP A 1161 -13.58 56.99 26.06
C TRP A 1161 -13.83 57.35 24.59
N GLY A 1162 -13.64 58.61 24.19
CA GLY A 1162 -13.53 59.01 22.79
C GLY A 1162 -12.31 58.41 22.08
N PHE A 1163 -11.15 58.39 22.73
CA PHE A 1163 -9.98 57.65 22.23
C PHE A 1163 -10.21 56.12 22.28
N GLY A 1164 -10.92 55.62 23.29
CA GLY A 1164 -11.36 54.22 23.33
C GLY A 1164 -12.17 53.82 22.09
N LEU A 1165 -13.13 54.64 21.65
CA LEU A 1165 -13.85 54.40 20.41
C LEU A 1165 -12.93 54.43 19.18
N ALA A 1166 -11.93 55.30 19.14
CA ALA A 1166 -10.95 55.35 18.06
C ALA A 1166 -10.10 54.06 17.98
N THR A 1167 -9.72 53.47 19.11
CA THR A 1167 -8.96 52.20 19.16
C THR A 1167 -9.72 50.97 18.66
N VAL A 1168 -11.05 51.10 18.52
CA VAL A 1168 -11.97 50.03 18.12
C VAL A 1168 -12.29 50.08 16.61
N VAL A 1169 -11.81 51.11 15.89
CA VAL A 1169 -11.90 51.19 14.43
C VAL A 1169 -10.79 50.34 13.79
N PRO A 1170 -11.08 49.48 12.80
CA PRO A 1170 -10.04 48.73 12.09
C PRO A 1170 -8.97 49.65 11.48
N GLY A 1171 -7.69 49.30 11.66
CA GLY A 1171 -6.56 50.09 11.19
C GLY A 1171 -6.20 51.31 12.07
N SER A 1172 -6.67 51.38 13.32
CA SER A 1172 -6.34 52.51 14.22
C SER A 1172 -4.82 52.58 14.52
N PRO A 1173 -4.18 53.76 14.41
CA PRO A 1173 -2.79 53.97 14.82
C PRO A 1173 -2.50 53.61 16.29
N LYS A 1174 -1.38 52.91 16.55
CA LYS A 1174 -0.92 52.49 17.90
C LYS A 1174 -0.94 53.62 18.95
N ILE A 1175 -0.75 54.89 18.54
CA ILE A 1175 -0.80 56.05 19.44
C ILE A 1175 -2.17 56.27 20.10
N PHE A 1176 -3.29 55.86 19.49
CA PHE A 1176 -4.60 55.94 20.14
C PHE A 1176 -4.73 54.94 21.30
N HIS A 1177 -4.15 53.74 21.17
CA HIS A 1177 -4.09 52.76 22.26
C HIS A 1177 -3.22 53.29 23.41
N MET A 1178 -2.06 53.88 23.09
CA MET A 1178 -1.19 54.52 24.09
C MET A 1178 -1.90 55.65 24.84
N LEU A 1179 -2.59 56.55 24.12
CA LEU A 1179 -3.36 57.64 24.72
C LEU A 1179 -4.53 57.13 25.58
N PHE A 1180 -5.28 56.14 25.09
CA PHE A 1180 -6.38 55.51 25.85
C PHE A 1180 -5.88 54.93 27.18
N THR A 1181 -4.80 54.15 27.15
CA THR A 1181 -4.21 53.55 28.36
C THR A 1181 -3.70 54.62 29.34
N ILE A 1182 -3.00 55.65 28.85
CA ILE A 1182 -2.49 56.76 29.67
C ILE A 1182 -3.62 57.56 30.35
N PHE A 1183 -4.71 57.86 29.63
CA PHE A 1183 -5.82 58.61 30.22
C PHE A 1183 -6.62 57.79 31.25
N ASN A 1184 -6.76 56.48 31.07
CA ASN A 1184 -7.34 55.60 32.10
C ASN A 1184 -6.41 55.48 33.33
N ALA A 1185 -5.09 55.33 33.13
CA ALA A 1185 -4.10 55.24 34.21
C ALA A 1185 -4.16 56.42 35.21
N PHE A 1186 -4.38 57.64 34.71
CA PHE A 1186 -4.49 58.83 35.56
C PHE A 1186 -5.93 59.13 36.04
N GLN A 1187 -6.92 58.29 35.71
CA GLN A 1187 -8.33 58.56 35.98
C GLN A 1187 -8.64 58.70 37.48
N GLY A 1188 -8.17 57.76 38.31
CA GLY A 1188 -8.27 57.84 39.76
C GLY A 1188 -7.55 59.06 40.37
N LEU A 1189 -6.42 59.48 39.79
CA LEU A 1189 -5.66 60.66 40.22
C LEU A 1189 -6.41 61.96 39.90
N PHE A 1190 -7.04 62.07 38.73
CA PHE A 1190 -7.87 63.23 38.39
C PHE A 1190 -9.10 63.34 39.29
N ILE A 1191 -9.71 62.22 39.70
CA ILE A 1191 -10.82 62.19 40.66
C ILE A 1191 -10.35 62.63 42.06
N LEU A 1192 -9.19 62.15 42.53
CA LEU A 1192 -8.59 62.57 43.80
C LEU A 1192 -8.32 64.09 43.83
N LEU A 1193 -7.66 64.62 42.80
CA LEU A 1193 -7.32 66.05 42.67
C LEU A 1193 -8.57 66.93 42.53
N GLY A 1194 -9.48 66.57 41.62
CA GLY A 1194 -10.72 67.27 41.32
C GLY A 1194 -11.72 67.29 42.47
N GLY A 1195 -12.08 66.10 42.96
CA GLY A 1195 -13.11 65.93 43.98
C GLY A 1195 -12.72 66.43 45.37
N THR A 1196 -11.46 66.18 45.79
CA THR A 1196 -11.04 66.43 47.18
C THR A 1196 -9.96 67.50 47.31
N LEU A 1197 -8.79 67.34 46.68
CA LEU A 1197 -7.60 68.12 47.03
C LEU A 1197 -7.65 69.59 46.57
N TRP A 1198 -8.35 69.91 45.47
CA TRP A 1198 -8.59 71.29 45.06
C TRP A 1198 -9.63 72.03 45.94
N ASP A 1199 -10.45 71.35 46.74
CA ASP A 1199 -11.40 72.02 47.64
C ASP A 1199 -10.68 72.60 48.88
N LYS A 1200 -10.64 73.93 48.98
CA LYS A 1200 -10.08 74.64 50.15
C LYS A 1200 -10.67 74.16 51.47
N LYS A 1201 -11.99 73.90 51.55
CA LYS A 1201 -12.66 73.44 52.79
C LYS A 1201 -12.28 72.01 53.15
N VAL A 1202 -11.99 71.14 52.17
CA VAL A 1202 -11.43 69.81 52.41
C VAL A 1202 -9.99 69.92 52.91
N ARG A 1203 -9.14 70.72 52.24
CA ARG A 1203 -7.74 70.93 52.66
C ARG A 1203 -7.61 71.58 54.03
N GLU A 1204 -8.50 72.52 54.38
CA GLU A 1204 -8.60 73.12 55.72
C GLU A 1204 -9.09 72.11 56.76
N ALA A 1205 -10.09 71.28 56.45
CA ALA A 1205 -10.55 70.20 57.33
C ALA A 1205 -9.47 69.14 57.57
N ILE A 1206 -8.73 68.73 56.52
CA ILE A 1206 -7.57 67.84 56.64
C ILE A 1206 -6.53 68.49 57.56
N ARG A 1207 -6.09 69.72 57.26
CA ARG A 1207 -5.06 70.42 58.05
C ARG A 1207 -5.43 70.53 59.53
N ASN A 1208 -6.67 70.90 59.84
CA ASN A 1208 -7.14 71.06 61.21
C ASN A 1208 -7.30 69.71 61.94
N LYS A 1209 -7.57 68.61 61.22
CA LYS A 1209 -7.69 67.27 61.82
C LYS A 1209 -6.31 66.60 61.97
N TYR A 1210 -5.39 66.80 61.02
CA TYR A 1210 -4.01 66.31 61.09
C TYR A 1210 -3.14 67.11 62.07
N SER A 1211 -3.48 68.36 62.40
CA SER A 1211 -2.77 69.11 63.46
C SER A 1211 -2.91 68.48 64.85
N TRP A 1212 -3.84 67.54 65.04
CA TRP A 1212 -3.97 66.73 66.25
C TRP A 1212 -2.89 65.63 66.33
N CYS A 1213 -2.32 65.18 65.21
CA CYS A 1213 -1.28 64.15 65.16
C CYS A 1213 0.13 64.67 65.52
N ARG A 1214 0.24 65.74 66.32
CA ARG A 1214 1.49 66.24 66.87
C ARG A 1214 1.71 65.65 68.27
N TRP A 1215 2.23 64.43 68.33
CA TRP A 1215 2.55 63.71 69.57
C TRP A 1215 3.42 64.59 70.50
N SER A 1216 3.17 64.50 71.80
CA SER A 1216 3.85 65.28 72.84
C SER A 1216 5.34 64.93 73.01
N SER A 1217 6.22 65.91 72.87
CA SER A 1217 7.57 65.86 73.41
C SER A 1217 7.90 67.17 74.14
N GLN A 1218 7.71 67.15 75.47
CA GLN A 1218 8.26 68.16 76.38
C GLN A 1218 9.58 67.64 76.94
N HIS A 1219 10.64 68.45 76.84
CA HIS A 1219 11.96 68.26 77.47
C HIS A 1219 12.78 67.02 77.03
N SER A 1220 14.12 67.04 77.04
CA SER A 1220 15.07 68.10 77.43
C SER A 1220 16.37 68.05 76.60
N LYS A 1221 17.31 68.98 76.83
CA LYS A 1221 18.69 68.92 76.29
C LYS A 1221 19.50 67.81 77.00
N SER A 1222 20.59 67.36 76.35
CA SER A 1222 21.74 66.58 76.91
C SER A 1222 21.44 65.16 77.45
N THR A 1223 22.33 64.16 77.39
CA THR A 1223 23.63 63.97 76.70
C THR A 1223 24.02 62.46 76.67
N SER A 1224 24.83 62.06 75.67
CA SER A 1224 25.73 60.87 75.59
C SER A 1224 25.22 59.41 75.57
N GLN A 1225 25.75 58.68 74.57
CA GLN A 1225 26.23 57.28 74.56
C GLN A 1225 25.22 56.10 74.67
N GLY A 1226 25.52 55.05 73.88
CA GLY A 1226 24.82 53.76 73.85
C GLY A 1226 24.83 53.16 72.45
N MET A 1227 25.71 52.20 72.18
CA MET A 1227 25.85 51.53 70.89
C MET A 1227 25.49 50.05 71.02
N SER A 1228 24.57 49.53 70.19
CA SER A 1228 24.47 48.14 69.70
C SER A 1228 23.14 47.86 68.99
N ALA A 1229 23.15 46.89 68.06
CA ALA A 1229 21.97 46.19 67.52
C ALA A 1229 21.65 44.94 68.43
N PRO A 1230 20.72 44.00 68.13
CA PRO A 1230 19.92 43.82 66.90
C PRO A 1230 18.45 43.30 67.09
N ALA A 1231 17.85 42.90 65.96
CA ALA A 1231 16.96 41.74 65.78
C ALA A 1231 15.43 41.78 66.13
N LEU A 1232 14.67 41.25 65.15
CA LEU A 1232 13.48 40.37 65.25
C LEU A 1232 12.29 40.74 66.16
N SER A 1233 11.10 40.83 65.55
CA SER A 1233 10.17 39.67 65.53
C SER A 1233 8.87 39.96 64.76
N ILE A 1234 8.22 38.90 64.26
CA ILE A 1234 6.86 38.94 63.69
C ILE A 1234 5.86 38.59 64.80
N ASN A 1235 4.78 39.36 64.93
CA ASN A 1235 3.52 38.87 65.49
C ASN A 1235 2.36 39.82 65.14
N SER A 1236 1.38 39.35 64.35
CA SER A 1236 0.23 40.11 63.89
C SER A 1236 -1.04 39.75 64.68
N THR A 1237 -1.49 40.63 65.56
CA THR A 1237 -2.64 40.37 66.46
C THR A 1237 -3.99 40.55 65.77
N VAL A 1238 -4.40 39.57 64.95
CA VAL A 1238 -5.81 39.39 64.56
C VAL A 1238 -6.56 38.72 65.72
N SER A 1239 -6.96 39.49 66.74
CA SER A 1239 -7.91 39.03 67.78
C SER A 1239 -8.37 40.14 68.73
N ARG A 1240 -9.50 40.81 68.39
CA ARG A 1240 -10.51 41.33 69.36
C ARG A 1240 -11.71 42.07 68.73
N SER A 1241 -11.60 42.61 67.52
CA SER A 1241 -12.63 43.51 66.98
C SER A 1241 -13.92 42.85 66.45
N LEU A 1242 -14.04 41.52 66.43
CA LEU A 1242 -15.15 40.81 65.77
C LEU A 1242 -16.23 40.23 66.71
N ASN A 1243 -16.07 40.26 68.03
CA ASN A 1243 -17.00 39.58 68.95
C ASN A 1243 -18.22 40.40 69.41
N ASN A 1244 -18.36 41.66 69.00
CA ASN A 1244 -19.46 42.55 69.45
C ASN A 1244 -20.67 42.58 68.48
N LEU A 1245 -21.03 41.44 67.89
CA LEU A 1245 -22.13 41.34 66.91
C LEU A 1245 -23.31 40.44 67.35
N PHE A 1246 -23.26 39.81 68.52
CA PHE A 1246 -24.39 39.05 69.08
C PHE A 1246 -24.71 39.40 70.54
N GLY A 1247 -25.64 40.34 70.71
CA GLY A 1247 -26.62 40.40 71.80
C GLY A 1247 -26.16 40.73 73.23
N LYS A 1248 -26.84 41.70 73.85
CA LYS A 1248 -27.65 41.42 75.06
C LYS A 1248 -28.68 42.49 75.39
N THR A 1249 -29.71 42.04 76.08
CA THR A 1249 -30.70 42.85 76.81
C THR A 1249 -30.07 43.57 78.01
N GLY A 1250 -30.65 44.70 78.42
CA GLY A 1250 -30.11 45.53 79.52
C GLY A 1250 -30.80 45.33 80.88
N LYS A 1251 -30.36 46.11 81.89
CA LYS A 1251 -31.13 46.46 83.10
C LYS A 1251 -30.58 47.75 83.76
N TYR A 1252 -31.33 48.26 84.75
CA TYR A 1252 -31.29 49.62 85.28
C TYR A 1252 -30.29 49.87 86.42
N GLN A 1253 -29.99 51.16 86.69
CA GLN A 1253 -30.16 51.93 87.97
C GLN A 1253 -29.22 53.16 87.99
N VAL A 1254 -29.50 54.32 88.62
CA VAL A 1254 -30.70 54.87 89.30
C VAL A 1254 -30.73 56.44 89.21
N SER A 1255 -31.73 57.08 89.83
CA SER A 1255 -32.04 58.54 89.92
C SER A 1255 -30.87 59.50 90.29
N SER A 1256 -30.97 60.84 90.33
CA SER A 1256 -32.08 61.84 90.34
C SER A 1256 -31.46 63.23 89.98
N THR A 1257 -32.13 64.35 89.68
CA THR A 1257 -33.55 64.84 89.53
C THR A 1257 -33.50 66.04 88.52
N GLU A 1258 -34.40 67.03 88.31
CA GLU A 1258 -35.74 67.52 88.76
C GLU A 1258 -36.30 68.31 87.53
N SER A 1259 -37.55 68.17 87.06
CA SER A 1259 -38.84 68.69 87.58
C SER A 1259 -39.11 70.20 87.35
N SER A 1260 -39.74 70.54 86.22
CA SER A 1260 -40.72 71.64 86.14
C SER A 1260 -41.70 71.43 84.96
N THR A 1261 -42.99 71.26 85.26
CA THR A 1261 -44.10 71.13 84.29
C THR A 1261 -44.59 72.49 83.78
N ILE A 1262 -45.40 72.52 82.70
CA ILE A 1262 -46.70 73.24 82.67
C ILE A 1262 -47.55 72.92 81.41
N LEU A 1263 -48.79 72.48 81.69
CA LEU A 1263 -50.05 72.49 80.91
C LEU A 1263 -50.17 71.91 79.47
N SER A 1264 -51.45 71.88 79.04
CA SER A 1264 -52.05 71.04 78.00
C SER A 1264 -53.27 71.74 77.36
N GLU A 1265 -53.86 71.11 76.33
CA GLU A 1265 -55.19 71.44 75.74
C GLU A 1265 -55.34 72.78 74.98
N SER A 1266 -56.34 72.99 74.10
CA SER A 1266 -56.96 72.07 73.12
C SER A 1266 -57.77 72.88 72.06
N THR A 1267 -58.02 72.29 70.87
CA THR A 1267 -58.91 72.80 69.80
C THR A 1267 -58.45 74.12 69.09
N SER A 1268 -58.96 74.53 67.92
CA SER A 1268 -60.06 74.00 67.08
C SER A 1268 -59.87 74.28 65.57
N LYS A 1269 -60.46 73.39 64.74
CA LYS A 1269 -61.08 73.59 63.40
C LYS A 1269 -60.32 74.25 62.22
N ALA A 1270 -60.35 73.51 61.10
CA ALA A 1270 -60.49 73.97 59.70
C ALA A 1270 -59.28 74.68 59.04
N HIS A 1271 -59.11 74.67 57.69
CA HIS A 1271 -59.90 74.08 56.59
C HIS A 1271 -58.96 73.64 55.43
N THR A 1272 -59.39 72.68 54.59
CA THR A 1272 -59.07 72.45 53.13
C THR A 1272 -57.84 73.08 52.45
N THR A 1273 -57.15 72.48 51.46
CA THR A 1273 -57.02 71.13 50.82
C THR A 1273 -55.97 71.30 49.69
N LEU A 1274 -55.32 70.21 49.23
CA LEU A 1274 -54.40 70.16 48.06
C LEU A 1274 -53.08 70.95 48.29
N THR A 1275 -51.89 70.46 47.93
CA THR A 1275 -51.43 69.18 47.32
C THR A 1275 -50.20 68.67 48.04
#